data_AF-A0A074VDU4-F1
#
_entry.id   AF-A0A074VDU4-F1
#
_cell.length_a   1.000
_cell.length_b   1.000
_cell.length_c   1.000
_cell.angle_alpha   90.00
_cell.angle_beta   90.00
_cell.angle_gamma   90.00
#
_symmetry.space_group_name_H-M   'P 1'
#
loop_
_entity.id
_entity.type
_entity.pdbx_description
1 polymer ?
#
loop_
_entity_poly.entity_id
_entity_poly.type
_entity_poly.pdbx_seq_one_letter_code
_entity_poly.pdbx_strand_id
1 'polypeptide(L)'
;MHPLNPFLRAFFRSTLPSQCLPVNHHILLVPTTESLLQGRDRETTAPYSDLAVSEEFLSSHVIRIPGGIPPGSTSKDGGNIRETKGKAKQYNTLNGRTVVVKDTYVYSNKGFKSLTQAQLLTDTLFCPDIPEAQQWLVYYISRPLTGSYDLVRIVPATIKTAAQRAADKPKSSIPSASDVKKKDIASFTELLTAFPLIARQLQNGLDRTLKEFAAQFEGPVPNKSSRAPSVSSQRSDYSSTSLEDSLASLRSSVSGSESSIRLSSLAIEPEEDSMRFALESATTAAIDLFQGVDRQQLSLLGATTDLSGPVVERMIERHVAEQLHETILFPRICNIRRSEDLELEHRLRKMANIDIAQVGIPIEDGMRGKRDMAIRIDRAVGIFKKMGVASSPQEMIEVLLETAKTVTTTPTTNVGKPGTRPDGTSEKPSIAMTINADALVSMLLIVVIRSSVRYLHARLSYMRHFVFIDDVDSGEMGYVLSTFEAVLLYLSRDSDALRIAARKNARLWKATRNGNISDLRKILQPDAPWMAGGQVIEEAPSFDDSFRDQDASSLSSRLNDVQMEQEQQSSISGGGFAAVGGSLAHVFPFQKPPTPPPEVSQPKRKRVTMAKLRSASVSSGYSSPSRSRSKSIDSTISNASAGDSSLDKISQSQGLGGDSILMMAIENGQLASLEYLLSLDQYFPIEFILEDANNEGVTLLVAAVQGDDKNLTNTLLNHIIRNSPSDSTLRSYFVRQDSKGRTFAHYLFNQPHLMETVGEMLPWRLKDKNGQTPLFALCRSYDHQEYRWMVETALTLATNTQPDQEPLHLADHIDNKGNTLLHIVNDPHLTAWLLRHCDSDVNAANDKRFTPLMMASKYGRLDLVRTFFGDARVDLQIKDIRGLTAVELAKDDEVRNRIDDLVLLSTRPAADGRITSVVRSFFVEDATVRLVLKSGGPNPNGTITVTTCRRSVADFEHLAKWLSIEQPASWIPTHFNLTSPFLIPSKPSRAVLRDIQLRLDAFLQCLLTHSTFSTHEMVWEFFLVPDIDPAMLAERAKHKAEIRVENVRDDYDPITDTREVESFVTHAKDQLRGVSHAVKSLIRRTNAQRVINSDLYDARMLNNTGVATLQFLPRKYFTAFEMYTKALTPSESDPLASFYYSLHSIANSSTAVLVALGRPTSLIGSMNQARRNIERALGSLSRQSRWTPNIGLFDETRRSIAAEAEEKATKAQGELDSLGSELRYTQQTVAAELAGWQEQHVKFGKRMLKDLAKGMVVKEKARLESMKRALRELQR
;
A
#
# COMPACT_ATOMS: atom_id res chain seq x y z
N MET A 1 -7.62 -41.64 6.99
CA MET A 1 -6.48 -40.87 7.55
C MET A 1 -6.96 -40.04 8.74
N HIS A 2 -6.06 -39.47 9.55
CA HIS A 2 -6.45 -38.51 10.59
C HIS A 2 -6.05 -37.09 10.17
N PRO A 3 -6.86 -36.06 10.48
CA PRO A 3 -6.53 -34.69 10.13
C PRO A 3 -5.30 -34.20 10.90
N LEU A 4 -4.57 -33.24 10.34
CA LEU A 4 -3.38 -32.65 10.96
C LEU A 4 -3.73 -31.87 12.23
N ASN A 5 -4.85 -31.17 12.24
CA ASN A 5 -5.31 -30.35 13.35
C ASN A 5 -5.63 -31.22 14.60
N PRO A 6 -4.95 -31.02 15.75
CA PRO A 6 -5.14 -31.84 16.95
C PRO A 6 -6.58 -31.85 17.48
N PHE A 7 -7.28 -30.71 17.45
CA PHE A 7 -8.66 -30.61 17.91
C PHE A 7 -9.62 -31.44 17.07
N LEU A 8 -9.57 -31.31 15.74
CA LEU A 8 -10.43 -32.11 14.83
C LEU A 8 -10.12 -33.61 14.98
N ARG A 9 -8.84 -33.97 15.13
CA ARG A 9 -8.40 -35.35 15.35
C ARG A 9 -8.92 -35.92 16.67
N ALA A 10 -8.94 -35.14 17.75
CA ALA A 10 -9.43 -35.57 19.05
C ALA A 10 -10.96 -35.62 19.11
N PHE A 11 -11.65 -34.58 18.62
CA PHE A 11 -13.11 -34.49 18.63
C PHE A 11 -13.76 -35.71 17.94
N PHE A 12 -13.36 -36.01 16.71
CA PHE A 12 -13.89 -37.15 15.94
C PHE A 12 -13.35 -38.53 16.35
N ARG A 13 -12.55 -38.61 17.43
CA ARG A 13 -12.17 -39.85 18.13
C ARG A 13 -12.86 -39.99 19.50
N SER A 14 -13.45 -38.92 20.03
CA SER A 14 -14.15 -38.90 21.31
C SER A 14 -15.60 -39.37 21.19
N THR A 15 -16.30 -39.49 22.31
CA THR A 15 -17.75 -39.74 22.38
C THR A 15 -18.59 -38.50 22.09
N LEU A 16 -18.03 -37.29 22.16
CA LEU A 16 -18.78 -36.04 22.02
C LEU A 16 -19.61 -35.90 20.72
N PRO A 17 -19.18 -36.39 19.53
CA PRO A 17 -19.98 -36.28 18.31
C PRO A 17 -21.36 -36.94 18.39
N SER A 18 -21.55 -37.98 19.22
CA SER A 18 -22.87 -38.61 19.41
C SER A 18 -23.80 -37.81 20.33
N GLN A 19 -23.24 -36.96 21.20
CA GLN A 19 -24.00 -36.04 22.06
C GLN A 19 -24.53 -34.83 21.26
N CYS A 20 -23.87 -34.47 20.16
CA CYS A 20 -24.17 -33.30 19.32
C CYS A 20 -25.23 -33.56 18.22
N LEU A 21 -26.27 -34.34 18.52
CA LEU A 21 -27.36 -34.61 17.57
C LEU A 21 -28.57 -33.68 17.82
N PRO A 22 -29.19 -33.08 16.77
CA PRO A 22 -28.74 -33.06 15.37
C PRO A 22 -27.52 -32.12 15.16
N VAL A 23 -26.67 -32.45 14.18
CA VAL A 23 -25.42 -31.69 13.90
C VAL A 23 -25.71 -30.25 13.45
N ASN A 24 -26.82 -30.00 12.76
CA ASN A 24 -27.25 -28.65 12.34
C ASN A 24 -27.48 -27.65 13.52
N HIS A 25 -27.50 -28.12 14.77
CA HIS A 25 -27.59 -27.27 15.97
C HIS A 25 -26.22 -26.99 16.63
N HIS A 26 -25.10 -27.42 16.03
CA HIS A 26 -23.78 -27.38 16.63
C HIS A 26 -22.72 -26.76 15.71
N ILE A 27 -21.83 -25.95 16.28
CA ILE A 27 -20.68 -25.36 15.58
C ILE A 27 -19.39 -25.74 16.30
N LEU A 28 -18.36 -26.10 15.53
CA LEU A 28 -17.01 -26.33 16.03
C LEU A 28 -16.19 -25.04 15.88
N LEU A 29 -15.75 -24.45 17.01
CA LEU A 29 -14.78 -23.35 17.03
C LEU A 29 -13.37 -23.90 17.15
N VAL A 30 -12.72 -24.15 16.01
CA VAL A 30 -11.47 -24.91 15.92
C VAL A 30 -10.26 -23.96 15.98
N PRO A 31 -9.39 -24.02 17.00
CA PRO A 31 -8.16 -23.24 17.00
C PRO A 31 -7.27 -23.62 15.81
N THR A 32 -6.59 -22.65 15.21
CA THR A 32 -5.72 -22.91 14.05
C THR A 32 -4.66 -23.98 14.37
N THR A 33 -4.32 -24.79 13.37
CA THR A 33 -3.32 -25.86 13.49
C THR A 33 -1.98 -25.34 14.03
N GLU A 34 -1.59 -24.12 13.63
CA GLU A 34 -0.44 -23.40 14.18
C GLU A 34 -0.59 -23.06 15.67
N SER A 35 -1.73 -22.51 16.11
CA SER A 35 -1.94 -22.16 17.52
C SER A 35 -1.95 -23.38 18.46
N LEU A 36 -2.33 -24.56 17.96
CA LEU A 36 -2.30 -25.80 18.76
C LEU A 36 -0.90 -26.43 18.82
N LEU A 37 -0.10 -26.34 17.74
CA LEU A 37 1.22 -26.98 17.66
C LEU A 37 2.37 -26.07 18.12
N GLN A 38 2.21 -24.75 18.08
CA GLN A 38 3.20 -23.77 18.56
C GLN A 38 2.74 -23.04 19.84
N GLY A 39 1.53 -23.29 20.33
CA GLY A 39 1.02 -22.69 21.56
C GLY A 39 1.29 -23.55 22.80
N ARG A 40 1.51 -22.89 23.93
CA ARG A 40 1.41 -23.48 25.28
C ARG A 40 0.50 -22.63 26.16
N ASP A 41 -0.08 -23.25 27.17
CA ASP A 41 -0.76 -22.55 28.25
C ASP A 41 0.28 -21.93 29.20
N ARG A 42 0.15 -20.64 29.52
CA ARG A 42 1.11 -19.92 30.38
C ARG A 42 1.01 -20.31 31.85
N GLU A 43 -0.16 -20.76 32.31
CA GLU A 43 -0.41 -21.20 33.69
C GLU A 43 0.16 -22.60 33.96
N THR A 44 -0.19 -23.60 33.13
CA THR A 44 0.26 -24.99 33.31
C THR A 44 1.56 -25.34 32.60
N THR A 45 2.05 -24.47 31.70
CA THR A 45 3.18 -24.69 30.77
C THR A 45 2.97 -25.82 29.73
N ALA A 46 1.83 -26.52 29.76
CA ALA A 46 1.52 -27.62 28.86
C ALA A 46 1.27 -27.15 27.42
N PRO A 47 1.70 -27.92 26.40
CA PRO A 47 1.45 -27.58 25.00
C PRO A 47 -0.04 -27.77 24.65
N TYR A 48 -0.58 -26.89 23.80
CA TYR A 48 -1.99 -26.95 23.42
C TYR A 48 -2.35 -28.18 22.56
N SER A 49 -1.37 -28.83 21.95
CA SER A 49 -1.53 -30.13 21.27
C SER A 49 -2.14 -31.20 22.18
N ASP A 50 -1.76 -31.17 23.46
CA ASP A 50 -2.06 -32.21 24.43
C ASP A 50 -3.33 -31.84 25.20
N LEU A 51 -3.46 -30.55 25.58
CA LEU A 51 -4.68 -30.00 26.17
C LEU A 51 -5.90 -30.17 25.25
N ALA A 52 -5.71 -30.06 23.92
CA ALA A 52 -6.76 -30.26 22.92
C ALA A 52 -7.34 -31.68 22.84
N VAL A 53 -6.73 -32.66 23.51
CA VAL A 53 -7.26 -34.03 23.61
C VAL A 53 -8.29 -34.16 24.74
N SER A 54 -8.29 -33.27 25.72
CA SER A 54 -9.16 -33.35 26.90
C SER A 54 -10.62 -33.03 26.60
N GLU A 55 -11.56 -33.79 27.19
CA GLU A 55 -13.00 -33.61 26.98
C GLU A 55 -13.48 -32.21 27.45
N GLU A 56 -12.87 -31.65 28.50
CA GLU A 56 -13.13 -30.29 28.97
C GLU A 56 -12.73 -29.24 27.91
N PHE A 57 -11.58 -29.40 27.26
CA PHE A 57 -11.16 -28.52 26.16
C PHE A 57 -12.09 -28.66 24.97
N LEU A 58 -12.36 -29.90 24.53
CA LEU A 58 -13.20 -30.19 23.37
C LEU A 58 -14.60 -29.59 23.53
N SER A 59 -15.28 -29.90 24.63
CA SER A 59 -16.64 -29.42 24.92
C SER A 59 -16.75 -27.90 25.13
N SER A 60 -15.66 -27.22 25.50
CA SER A 60 -15.59 -25.75 25.62
C SER A 60 -15.53 -25.02 24.27
N HIS A 61 -15.21 -25.73 23.19
CA HIS A 61 -15.07 -25.18 21.83
C HIS A 61 -16.21 -25.60 20.89
N VAL A 62 -17.17 -26.40 21.37
CA VAL A 62 -18.41 -26.72 20.63
C VAL A 62 -19.51 -25.79 21.13
N ILE A 63 -20.04 -24.94 20.25
CA ILE A 63 -21.21 -24.10 20.54
C ILE A 63 -22.50 -24.85 20.18
N ARG A 64 -23.49 -24.79 21.08
CA ARG A 64 -24.86 -25.29 20.87
C ARG A 64 -25.80 -24.13 20.56
N ILE A 65 -26.57 -24.26 19.48
CA ILE A 65 -27.51 -23.26 18.98
C ILE A 65 -28.91 -23.90 18.98
N PRO A 66 -29.70 -23.72 20.05
CA PRO A 66 -31.04 -24.29 20.12
C PRO A 66 -31.96 -23.61 19.10
N GLY A 67 -32.78 -24.39 18.40
CA GLY A 67 -33.66 -23.90 17.35
C GLY A 67 -32.88 -23.43 16.11
N GLY A 68 -32.05 -24.30 15.54
CA GLY A 68 -31.30 -23.99 14.32
C GLY A 68 -32.24 -23.77 13.15
N ILE A 69 -32.53 -22.50 12.88
CA ILE A 69 -33.58 -22.00 11.98
C ILE A 69 -33.42 -22.64 10.59
N PRO A 70 -34.36 -23.51 10.14
CA PRO A 70 -34.39 -23.99 8.77
C PRO A 70 -34.49 -22.82 7.79
N PRO A 71 -33.87 -22.90 6.59
CA PRO A 71 -33.80 -21.79 5.63
C PRO A 71 -35.16 -21.50 4.94
N GLY A 72 -36.12 -21.04 5.74
CA GLY A 72 -37.51 -20.75 5.35
C GLY A 72 -38.47 -20.50 6.52
N SER A 73 -38.15 -20.91 7.76
CA SER A 73 -39.07 -20.70 8.89
C SER A 73 -38.95 -19.28 9.46
N THR A 74 -39.98 -18.45 9.26
CA THR A 74 -40.15 -17.21 10.01
C THR A 74 -40.35 -17.52 11.50
N SER A 75 -39.52 -16.95 12.37
CA SER A 75 -39.81 -16.97 13.81
C SER A 75 -41.05 -16.12 14.08
N LYS A 76 -42.01 -16.66 14.85
CA LYS A 76 -43.16 -15.86 15.31
C LYS A 76 -42.73 -14.67 16.16
N ASP A 77 -41.58 -14.77 16.83
CA ASP A 77 -40.84 -13.64 17.35
C ASP A 77 -40.17 -12.88 16.19
N GLY A 78 -40.88 -11.87 15.67
CA GLY A 78 -40.43 -10.98 14.59
C GLY A 78 -39.37 -9.96 15.03
N GLY A 79 -38.34 -10.40 15.77
CA GLY A 79 -37.24 -9.54 16.19
C GLY A 79 -36.37 -9.14 14.99
N ASN A 80 -36.35 -7.85 14.65
CA ASN A 80 -35.56 -7.28 13.55
C ASN A 80 -34.12 -7.78 13.55
N ILE A 81 -33.76 -8.72 12.67
CA ILE A 81 -32.37 -9.21 12.54
C ILE A 81 -31.44 -8.03 12.16
N ARG A 82 -31.98 -7.05 11.41
CA ARG A 82 -31.40 -5.73 11.13
C ARG A 82 -30.84 -5.01 12.37
N GLU A 83 -31.50 -5.12 13.52
CA GLU A 83 -31.07 -4.52 14.78
C GLU A 83 -30.06 -5.37 15.56
N THR A 84 -29.89 -6.65 15.22
CA THR A 84 -28.93 -7.55 15.90
C THR A 84 -27.54 -7.51 15.29
N LYS A 85 -27.39 -6.92 14.10
CA LYS A 85 -26.15 -6.85 13.33
C LYS A 85 -25.11 -5.96 14.04
N GLY A 86 -24.19 -6.59 14.78
CA GLY A 86 -23.18 -5.93 15.62
C GLY A 86 -23.51 -5.87 17.12
N LYS A 87 -24.73 -6.28 17.53
CA LYS A 87 -25.03 -6.52 18.95
C LYS A 87 -24.35 -7.84 19.37
N ALA A 88 -23.74 -7.84 20.55
CA ALA A 88 -23.06 -9.02 21.08
C ALA A 88 -24.10 -10.10 21.45
N LYS A 89 -23.96 -11.31 20.90
CA LYS A 89 -24.87 -12.44 21.15
C LYS A 89 -24.18 -13.51 21.98
N GLN A 90 -24.81 -13.89 23.09
CA GLN A 90 -24.35 -14.97 23.95
C GLN A 90 -24.82 -16.32 23.41
N TYR A 91 -23.94 -17.32 23.50
CA TYR A 91 -24.17 -18.72 23.18
C TYR A 91 -23.69 -19.60 24.34
N ASN A 92 -24.22 -20.82 24.40
CA ASN A 92 -23.77 -21.83 25.37
C ASN A 92 -22.92 -22.88 24.65
N THR A 93 -21.87 -23.35 25.31
CA THR A 93 -21.04 -24.46 24.83
C THR A 93 -21.66 -25.80 25.22
N LEU A 94 -21.10 -26.91 24.70
CA LEU A 94 -21.57 -28.26 25.00
C LEU A 94 -21.48 -28.60 26.50
N ASN A 95 -20.47 -28.09 27.20
CA ASN A 95 -20.33 -28.21 28.67
C ASN A 95 -21.01 -27.09 29.48
N GLY A 96 -21.91 -26.31 28.87
CA GLY A 96 -22.71 -25.30 29.57
C GLY A 96 -21.98 -24.01 29.97
N ARG A 97 -20.71 -23.84 29.61
CA ARG A 97 -20.01 -22.55 29.68
C ARG A 97 -20.64 -21.56 28.69
N THR A 98 -20.46 -20.27 28.90
CA THR A 98 -21.01 -19.24 28.00
C THR A 98 -19.91 -18.54 27.22
N VAL A 99 -20.23 -18.24 25.96
CA VAL A 99 -19.34 -17.59 25.00
C VAL A 99 -20.12 -16.45 24.33
N VAL A 100 -19.49 -15.29 24.16
CA VAL A 100 -20.12 -14.12 23.54
C VAL A 100 -19.46 -13.87 22.19
N VAL A 101 -20.26 -13.83 21.12
CA VAL A 101 -19.78 -13.48 19.78
C VAL A 101 -20.22 -12.05 19.47
N LYS A 102 -19.28 -11.21 19.04
CA LYS A 102 -19.53 -9.85 18.56
C LYS A 102 -18.68 -9.59 17.32
N ASP A 103 -19.30 -9.12 16.25
CA ASP A 103 -18.66 -8.85 14.97
C ASP A 103 -17.89 -10.08 14.45
N THR A 104 -16.56 -10.03 14.42
CA THR A 104 -15.67 -11.17 14.06
C THR A 104 -14.92 -11.78 15.25
N TYR A 105 -15.26 -11.40 16.48
CA TYR A 105 -14.59 -11.86 17.70
C TYR A 105 -15.48 -12.74 18.58
N VAL A 106 -14.82 -13.67 19.27
CA VAL A 106 -15.37 -14.63 20.21
C VAL A 106 -14.70 -14.39 21.56
N TYR A 107 -15.51 -14.16 22.59
CA TYR A 107 -15.07 -13.90 23.96
C TYR A 107 -15.54 -15.04 24.86
N SER A 108 -14.65 -15.62 25.66
CA SER A 108 -15.09 -16.52 26.73
C SER A 108 -15.78 -15.71 27.84
N ASN A 109 -16.71 -16.33 28.57
CA ASN A 109 -17.52 -15.68 29.59
C ASN A 109 -17.78 -16.68 30.75
N LYS A 110 -18.97 -16.69 31.35
CA LYS A 110 -19.30 -17.47 32.55
C LYS A 110 -18.92 -18.95 32.41
N GLY A 111 -18.21 -19.47 33.41
CA GLY A 111 -17.79 -20.87 33.49
C GLY A 111 -16.38 -21.17 32.96
N PHE A 112 -15.74 -20.23 32.24
CA PHE A 112 -14.30 -20.33 31.94
C PHE A 112 -13.45 -19.85 33.13
N LYS A 113 -12.25 -20.42 33.30
CA LYS A 113 -11.29 -20.02 34.36
C LYS A 113 -10.67 -18.64 34.06
N SER A 114 -10.36 -18.40 32.79
CA SER A 114 -9.77 -17.18 32.25
C SER A 114 -10.69 -16.56 31.20
N LEU A 115 -10.75 -15.22 31.17
CA LEU A 115 -11.44 -14.49 30.09
C LEU A 115 -10.49 -14.35 28.90
N THR A 116 -10.83 -14.98 27.79
CA THR A 116 -10.04 -15.04 26.55
C THR A 116 -10.79 -14.40 25.39
N GLN A 117 -10.06 -13.92 24.39
CA GLN A 117 -10.62 -13.45 23.13
C GLN A 117 -9.91 -14.09 21.95
N ALA A 118 -10.69 -14.56 20.98
CA ALA A 118 -10.22 -15.15 19.74
C ALA A 118 -10.99 -14.55 18.55
N GLN A 119 -10.37 -14.52 17.36
CA GLN A 119 -10.99 -13.99 16.15
C GLN A 119 -11.46 -15.11 15.25
N LEU A 120 -12.68 -15.03 14.72
CA LEU A 120 -13.21 -15.91 13.66
C LEU A 120 -12.46 -15.61 12.35
N LEU A 121 -11.64 -16.54 11.87
CA LEU A 121 -10.82 -16.38 10.67
C LEU A 121 -11.57 -16.82 9.41
N THR A 122 -11.70 -18.12 9.18
CA THR A 122 -12.33 -18.74 8.00
C THR A 122 -13.38 -19.77 8.45
N ASP A 123 -14.39 -19.99 7.61
CA ASP A 123 -15.42 -21.01 7.79
C ASP A 123 -15.29 -22.12 6.75
N THR A 124 -15.49 -23.38 7.16
CA THR A 124 -15.46 -24.55 6.27
C THR A 124 -16.49 -25.59 6.67
N LEU A 125 -16.89 -26.45 5.73
CA LEU A 125 -17.65 -27.66 6.00
C LEU A 125 -16.68 -28.85 6.08
N PHE A 126 -16.55 -29.41 7.27
CA PHE A 126 -15.73 -30.60 7.53
C PHE A 126 -16.60 -31.87 7.52
N CYS A 127 -16.11 -32.95 6.91
CA CYS A 127 -16.78 -34.24 6.91
C CYS A 127 -15.76 -35.31 7.34
N PRO A 128 -15.98 -36.07 8.42
CA PRO A 128 -15.01 -37.04 8.92
C PRO A 128 -14.90 -38.29 8.03
N ASP A 129 -13.77 -39.01 8.13
CA ASP A 129 -13.47 -40.24 7.37
C ASP A 129 -14.18 -41.48 7.98
N ILE A 130 -15.51 -41.41 8.09
CA ILE A 130 -16.39 -42.39 8.74
C ILE A 130 -17.50 -42.80 7.75
N PRO A 131 -18.01 -44.06 7.77
CA PRO A 131 -19.22 -44.41 7.02
C PRO A 131 -20.40 -43.49 7.36
N GLU A 132 -21.12 -43.02 6.33
CA GLU A 132 -22.30 -42.14 6.46
C GLU A 132 -22.06 -40.84 7.25
N ALA A 133 -20.83 -40.34 7.21
CA ALA A 133 -20.41 -39.10 7.87
C ALA A 133 -21.27 -37.87 7.47
N GLN A 134 -21.83 -37.21 8.48
CA GLN A 134 -22.50 -35.91 8.33
C GLN A 134 -21.47 -34.78 8.15
N GLN A 135 -21.89 -33.66 7.54
CA GLN A 135 -21.08 -32.45 7.43
C GLN A 135 -21.21 -31.61 8.71
N TRP A 136 -20.11 -30.98 9.13
CA TRP A 136 -20.00 -30.15 10.33
C TRP A 136 -19.52 -28.76 9.95
N LEU A 137 -20.17 -27.72 10.51
CA LEU A 137 -19.74 -26.34 10.33
C LEU A 137 -18.58 -26.02 11.29
N VAL A 138 -17.41 -25.79 10.70
CA VAL A 138 -16.18 -25.37 11.39
C VAL A 138 -15.98 -23.88 11.15
N TYR A 139 -15.76 -23.12 12.23
CA TYR A 139 -15.11 -21.81 12.16
C TYR A 139 -13.74 -21.92 12.78
N TYR A 140 -12.70 -21.55 12.04
CA TYR A 140 -11.36 -21.46 12.59
C TYR A 140 -11.22 -20.21 13.47
N ILE A 141 -10.67 -20.37 14.66
CA ILE A 141 -10.41 -19.27 15.61
C ILE A 141 -8.90 -19.05 15.81
N SER A 142 -8.50 -17.79 15.98
CA SER A 142 -7.07 -17.41 15.99
C SER A 142 -6.26 -17.87 17.20
N ARG A 143 -6.91 -18.37 18.27
CA ARG A 143 -6.29 -19.00 19.45
C ARG A 143 -7.34 -19.81 20.24
N PRO A 144 -6.93 -20.74 21.13
CA PRO A 144 -7.83 -21.42 22.06
C PRO A 144 -8.66 -20.49 22.96
N LEU A 145 -9.85 -20.94 23.34
CA LEU A 145 -10.74 -20.25 24.31
C LEU A 145 -10.41 -20.57 25.77
N THR A 146 -9.63 -21.62 26.04
CA THR A 146 -9.28 -22.11 27.39
C THR A 146 -7.80 -21.90 27.71
N GLY A 147 -7.48 -21.63 28.98
CA GLY A 147 -6.12 -21.33 29.45
C GLY A 147 -5.67 -19.91 29.12
N SER A 148 -4.36 -19.70 29.10
CA SER A 148 -3.69 -18.43 28.87
C SER A 148 -2.64 -18.56 27.76
N TYR A 149 -3.05 -18.27 26.53
CA TYR A 149 -2.24 -18.53 25.32
C TYR A 149 -0.90 -17.79 25.27
N ASP A 150 0.21 -18.56 25.29
CA ASP A 150 1.57 -18.12 25.01
C ASP A 150 2.11 -18.82 23.74
N LEU A 151 2.83 -18.06 22.89
CA LEU A 151 3.37 -18.55 21.62
C LEU A 151 4.83 -19.00 21.82
N VAL A 152 5.06 -20.30 21.68
CA VAL A 152 6.41 -20.89 21.71
C VAL A 152 7.15 -20.54 20.43
N ARG A 153 7.85 -19.40 20.44
CA ARG A 153 8.71 -18.98 19.33
C ARG A 153 9.80 -20.02 19.10
N ILE A 154 9.89 -20.51 17.86
CA ILE A 154 10.96 -21.40 17.42
C ILE A 154 12.30 -20.68 17.62
N VAL A 155 13.19 -21.25 18.45
CA VAL A 155 14.52 -20.69 18.71
C VAL A 155 15.35 -20.76 17.43
N PRO A 156 15.90 -19.64 16.91
CA PRO A 156 16.67 -19.64 15.67
C PRO A 156 17.90 -20.56 15.73
N ALA A 157 18.04 -21.42 14.72
CA ALA A 157 19.13 -22.38 14.62
C ALA A 157 20.45 -21.66 14.28
N THR A 158 21.15 -21.19 15.32
CA THR A 158 22.43 -20.47 15.18
C THR A 158 23.60 -21.44 15.18
N ILE A 159 24.38 -21.46 14.08
CA ILE A 159 25.60 -22.25 13.98
C ILE A 159 26.73 -21.53 14.74
N LYS A 160 26.65 -21.57 16.08
CA LYS A 160 27.65 -20.93 16.95
C LYS A 160 29.00 -21.62 16.81
N THR A 161 30.01 -20.86 16.41
CA THR A 161 31.41 -21.30 16.36
C THR A 161 31.94 -21.59 17.76
N ALA A 162 33.06 -22.31 17.89
CA ALA A 162 33.64 -22.66 19.19
C ALA A 162 33.93 -21.42 20.06
N ALA A 163 34.40 -20.32 19.44
CA ALA A 163 34.65 -19.05 20.13
C ALA A 163 33.36 -18.42 20.69
N GLN A 164 32.26 -18.42 19.92
CA GLN A 164 30.97 -17.87 20.37
C GLN A 164 30.37 -18.66 21.55
N ARG A 165 30.56 -19.99 21.57
CA ARG A 165 30.11 -20.85 22.69
C ARG A 165 30.84 -20.57 24.01
N ALA A 166 32.02 -19.94 23.97
CA ALA A 166 32.76 -19.57 25.17
C ALA A 166 32.24 -18.28 25.83
N ALA A 167 31.59 -17.39 25.07
CA ALA A 167 31.08 -16.11 25.55
C ALA A 167 29.73 -16.23 26.30
N ASP A 168 28.87 -17.18 25.90
CA ASP A 168 27.48 -17.34 26.39
C ASP A 168 27.35 -18.00 27.78
N LYS A 169 28.38 -17.96 28.65
CA LYS A 169 28.22 -18.42 30.04
C LYS A 169 27.37 -17.41 30.82
N PRO A 170 26.21 -17.81 31.40
CA PRO A 170 25.29 -16.87 32.02
C PRO A 170 25.87 -16.27 33.30
N LYS A 171 25.91 -14.93 33.37
CA LYS A 171 26.07 -14.20 34.64
C LYS A 171 24.69 -14.08 35.30
N SER A 172 24.59 -14.46 36.57
CA SER A 172 23.35 -14.39 37.34
C SER A 172 23.02 -12.94 37.72
N SER A 173 21.98 -12.37 37.10
CA SER A 173 21.44 -11.05 37.46
C SER A 173 20.25 -11.16 38.40
N ILE A 174 20.41 -10.73 39.65
CA ILE A 174 19.29 -10.45 40.56
C ILE A 174 18.70 -9.08 40.15
N PRO A 175 17.36 -8.92 40.04
CA PRO A 175 16.76 -7.63 39.73
C PRO A 175 16.84 -6.67 40.92
N SER A 176 17.59 -5.57 40.77
CA SER A 176 17.59 -4.46 41.72
C SER A 176 16.40 -3.53 41.48
N ALA A 177 15.64 -3.21 42.53
CA ALA A 177 14.48 -2.33 42.44
C ALA A 177 14.88 -0.84 42.39
N SER A 178 15.24 -0.34 41.21
CA SER A 178 15.65 1.06 41.01
C SER A 178 15.36 1.59 39.60
N ASP A 179 14.17 1.31 39.06
CA ASP A 179 13.76 1.71 37.70
C ASP A 179 12.51 2.62 37.73
N VAL A 180 12.60 3.70 38.52
CA VAL A 180 11.73 4.87 38.37
C VAL A 180 12.46 5.84 37.46
N LYS A 181 12.05 5.90 36.19
CA LYS A 181 12.60 6.88 35.25
C LYS A 181 12.25 8.29 35.75
N LYS A 182 13.28 9.07 36.05
CA LYS A 182 13.17 10.51 36.31
C LYS A 182 12.53 11.21 35.11
N LYS A 183 11.88 12.34 35.36
CA LYS A 183 11.37 13.19 34.27
C LYS A 183 12.51 14.04 33.73
N ASP A 184 12.76 13.88 32.44
CA ASP A 184 13.45 14.86 31.63
C ASP A 184 12.51 16.07 31.40
N ILE A 185 13.05 17.29 31.39
CA ILE A 185 12.29 18.54 31.26
C ILE A 185 13.13 19.52 30.43
N ALA A 186 12.62 19.91 29.26
CA ALA A 186 13.40 20.62 28.25
C ALA A 186 13.26 22.15 28.29
N SER A 187 12.25 22.69 28.98
CA SER A 187 11.99 24.14 29.04
C SER A 187 11.51 24.61 30.42
N PHE A 188 11.72 25.90 30.73
CA PHE A 188 11.22 26.49 31.98
C PHE A 188 9.69 26.50 32.03
N THR A 189 9.03 26.75 30.90
CA THR A 189 7.57 26.67 30.77
C THR A 189 7.06 25.27 31.14
N GLU A 190 7.73 24.21 30.67
CA GLU A 190 7.40 22.83 31.06
C GLU A 190 7.63 22.59 32.56
N LEU A 191 8.74 23.08 33.13
CA LEU A 191 9.02 23.04 34.56
C LEU A 191 7.89 23.69 35.39
N LEU A 192 7.44 24.89 35.01
CA LEU A 192 6.34 25.58 35.68
C LEU A 192 5.02 24.80 35.60
N THR A 193 4.71 24.17 34.46
CA THR A 193 3.51 23.31 34.35
C THR A 193 3.62 22.00 35.14
N ALA A 194 4.82 21.44 35.27
CA ALA A 194 5.07 20.23 36.04
C ALA A 194 5.04 20.47 37.57
N PHE A 195 5.41 21.68 38.01
CA PHE A 195 5.49 22.07 39.42
C PHE A 195 4.64 23.33 39.71
N PRO A 196 3.30 23.25 39.65
CA PRO A 196 2.42 24.42 39.74
C PRO A 196 2.47 25.16 41.10
N LEU A 197 3.01 24.54 42.16
CA LEU A 197 3.27 25.23 43.43
C LEU A 197 4.45 26.21 43.34
N ILE A 198 5.49 25.85 42.58
CA ILE A 198 6.63 26.73 42.27
C ILE A 198 6.15 27.85 41.35
N ALA A 199 5.40 27.52 40.29
CA ALA A 199 4.82 28.51 39.39
C ALA A 199 3.95 29.54 40.13
N ARG A 200 3.07 29.12 41.05
CA ARG A 200 2.22 30.03 41.83
C ARG A 200 3.01 30.97 42.76
N GLN A 201 4.22 30.60 43.19
CA GLN A 201 5.10 31.49 43.95
C GLN A 201 5.83 32.48 43.03
N LEU A 202 6.25 32.05 41.84
CA LEU A 202 7.04 32.86 40.92
C LEU A 202 6.23 33.80 40.01
N GLN A 203 5.05 33.38 39.53
CA GLN A 203 4.36 34.06 38.43
C GLN A 203 4.12 35.54 38.71
N ASN A 204 3.63 35.89 39.90
CA ASN A 204 3.37 37.28 40.29
C ASN A 204 4.63 38.15 40.38
N GLY A 205 5.80 37.55 40.65
CA GLY A 205 7.09 38.22 40.67
C GLY A 205 7.68 38.36 39.27
N LEU A 206 7.64 37.29 38.48
CA LEU A 206 8.15 37.26 37.10
C LEU A 206 7.31 38.14 36.16
N ASP A 207 5.98 38.07 36.24
CA ASP A 207 5.07 39.01 35.57
C ASP A 207 5.36 40.47 35.94
N ARG A 208 5.85 40.73 37.16
CA ARG A 208 6.19 42.07 37.63
C ARG A 208 7.53 42.52 37.07
N THR A 209 8.59 41.70 37.13
CA THR A 209 9.90 42.08 36.56
C THR A 209 9.82 42.26 35.04
N LEU A 210 9.04 41.44 34.34
CA LEU A 210 8.75 41.60 32.91
C LEU A 210 8.00 42.92 32.61
N LYS A 211 7.04 43.33 33.45
CA LYS A 211 6.33 44.62 33.31
C LYS A 211 7.20 45.82 33.69
N GLU A 212 8.06 45.70 34.69
CA GLU A 212 9.01 46.75 35.09
C GLU A 212 10.13 46.94 34.04
N PHE A 213 10.54 45.87 33.34
CA PHE A 213 11.35 45.97 32.13
C PHE A 213 10.56 46.61 30.98
N ALA A 214 9.33 46.17 30.71
CA ALA A 214 8.52 46.70 29.62
C ALA A 214 8.27 48.21 29.76
N ALA A 215 7.89 48.68 30.94
CA ALA A 215 7.62 50.09 31.22
C ALA A 215 8.83 51.03 31.00
N GLN A 216 10.07 50.52 31.02
CA GLN A 216 11.26 51.30 30.68
C GLN A 216 11.40 51.54 29.16
N PHE A 217 10.74 50.73 28.33
CA PHE A 217 10.86 50.72 26.88
C PHE A 217 9.51 50.84 26.13
N GLU A 218 8.40 51.06 26.85
CA GLU A 218 7.08 51.41 26.30
C GLU A 218 7.05 52.86 25.77
N GLY A 219 7.51 53.02 24.53
CA GLY A 219 7.44 54.28 23.80
C GLY A 219 7.72 54.08 22.30
N PRO A 220 7.13 54.90 21.41
CA PRO A 220 7.33 54.78 19.98
C PRO A 220 8.81 55.03 19.63
N VAL A 221 9.42 54.07 18.94
CA VAL A 221 10.86 54.12 18.64
C VAL A 221 11.14 55.30 17.68
N PRO A 222 12.07 56.22 18.00
CA PRO A 222 12.37 57.34 17.13
C PRO A 222 13.00 56.83 15.82
N ASN A 223 12.34 57.09 14.69
CA ASN A 223 12.93 56.86 13.38
C ASN A 223 14.13 57.79 13.21
N LYS A 224 15.36 57.25 13.28
CA LYS A 224 16.59 57.94 12.84
C LYS A 224 16.44 58.26 11.35
N SER A 225 16.00 59.49 11.05
CA SER A 225 15.70 59.93 9.68
C SER A 225 16.92 59.78 8.78
N SER A 226 16.74 59.16 7.62
CA SER A 226 17.81 58.90 6.66
C SER A 226 18.36 60.21 6.08
N ARG A 227 19.42 60.74 6.70
CA ARG A 227 20.15 61.91 6.21
C ARG A 227 20.72 61.60 4.81
N ALA A 228 20.13 62.22 3.80
CA ALA A 228 20.50 62.01 2.41
C ALA A 228 21.97 62.42 2.15
N PRO A 229 22.72 61.66 1.32
CA PRO A 229 24.06 62.05 0.91
C PRO A 229 24.00 63.19 -0.11
N SER A 230 24.26 64.42 0.35
CA SER A 230 24.45 65.58 -0.52
C SER A 230 25.79 65.49 -1.27
N VAL A 231 25.75 65.65 -2.59
CA VAL A 231 26.93 65.59 -3.47
C VAL A 231 27.77 66.88 -3.37
N SER A 232 29.06 66.76 -3.69
CA SER A 232 30.13 67.80 -3.62
C SER A 232 30.60 68.12 -2.19
N SER A 233 31.89 68.28 -1.91
CA SER A 233 33.00 68.68 -2.80
C SER A 233 34.31 67.90 -2.56
N GLN A 234 35.21 67.90 -3.55
CA GLN A 234 36.59 67.39 -3.43
C GLN A 234 37.57 68.55 -3.18
N ARG A 235 38.58 68.32 -2.31
CA ARG A 235 40.04 68.57 -2.50
C ARG A 235 40.75 68.91 -1.18
N SER A 236 42.02 68.46 -1.06
CA SER A 236 43.15 69.05 -0.29
C SER A 236 42.96 69.37 1.22
N ASP A 237 43.91 69.10 2.12
CA ASP A 237 45.30 68.63 1.93
C ASP A 237 45.90 67.95 3.20
N TYR A 238 47.21 67.68 3.16
CA TYR A 238 48.00 67.00 4.19
C TYR A 238 48.04 67.63 5.61
N SER A 239 48.36 66.76 6.59
CA SER A 239 49.32 66.95 7.72
C SER A 239 48.82 67.06 9.19
N SER A 240 49.17 66.01 9.95
CA SER A 240 49.80 66.01 11.29
C SER A 240 49.18 66.66 12.55
N THR A 241 49.53 66.08 13.72
CA THR A 241 49.34 66.60 15.11
C THR A 241 47.89 66.61 15.65
N SER A 242 47.61 66.42 16.94
CA SER A 242 48.40 65.85 18.07
C SER A 242 47.45 65.23 19.11
N LEU A 243 48.03 64.48 20.05
CA LEU A 243 47.45 64.13 21.35
C LEU A 243 46.92 65.37 22.09
N GLU A 244 45.69 65.30 22.61
CA GLU A 244 45.28 65.57 24.02
C GLU A 244 43.75 65.65 24.17
N ASP A 245 43.12 64.57 24.66
CA ASP A 245 41.92 64.59 25.55
C ASP A 245 41.42 63.16 25.86
N SER A 246 42.12 62.43 26.75
CA SER A 246 41.68 61.10 27.26
C SER A 246 42.43 60.66 28.54
N LEU A 247 42.65 61.57 29.50
CA LEU A 247 43.31 61.26 30.78
C LEU A 247 42.41 61.54 32.00
N ALA A 248 41.24 60.91 32.06
CA ALA A 248 40.26 61.16 33.14
C ALA A 248 39.44 59.95 33.65
N SER A 249 39.87 58.68 33.50
CA SER A 249 39.15 57.54 34.13
C SER A 249 39.92 56.19 34.24
N LEU A 250 41.21 56.17 34.61
CA LEU A 250 41.94 54.91 34.88
C LEU A 250 42.76 54.87 36.17
N ARG A 251 42.09 54.49 37.28
CA ARG A 251 42.60 53.74 38.45
C ARG A 251 41.39 52.97 39.02
N SER A 252 41.43 51.71 39.45
CA SER A 252 42.53 50.74 39.71
C SER A 252 41.91 49.32 39.88
N SER A 253 42.56 48.17 39.69
CA SER A 253 43.90 47.84 39.15
C SER A 253 44.14 46.31 39.11
N VAL A 254 44.93 45.82 38.14
CA VAL A 254 45.87 44.65 38.23
C VAL A 254 45.26 43.25 38.48
N SER A 255 45.62 42.14 37.82
CA SER A 255 46.44 41.82 36.61
C SER A 255 46.28 40.31 36.31
N GLY A 256 46.60 39.73 35.15
CA GLY A 256 47.16 40.26 33.89
C GLY A 256 47.74 39.11 33.02
N SER A 257 48.16 39.43 31.78
CA SER A 257 48.58 38.48 30.71
C SER A 257 47.46 37.55 30.19
N GLU A 258 47.35 37.21 28.90
CA GLU A 258 48.14 37.60 27.71
C GLU A 258 47.26 38.23 26.60
N SER A 259 47.85 38.57 25.46
CA SER A 259 47.21 39.28 24.35
C SER A 259 46.20 38.44 23.55
N SER A 260 44.96 38.91 23.46
CA SER A 260 44.06 38.61 22.34
C SER A 260 43.78 39.89 21.53
N ILE A 261 43.80 39.78 20.19
CA ILE A 261 43.48 40.89 19.31
C ILE A 261 41.95 41.00 19.27
N ARG A 262 41.39 42.07 19.83
CA ARG A 262 39.93 42.35 19.74
C ARG A 262 39.57 42.60 18.28
N LEU A 263 38.93 41.61 17.67
CA LEU A 263 38.57 41.58 16.24
C LEU A 263 37.10 41.95 15.98
N SER A 264 36.31 42.18 17.03
CA SER A 264 34.91 42.61 16.94
C SER A 264 34.82 44.01 16.34
N SER A 265 34.19 44.14 15.17
CA SER A 265 33.99 45.43 14.50
C SER A 265 32.64 46.07 14.86
N LEU A 266 31.79 45.36 15.59
CA LEU A 266 30.51 45.84 16.11
C LEU A 266 30.73 46.59 17.43
N ALA A 267 30.77 47.93 17.36
CA ALA A 267 30.58 48.75 18.56
C ALA A 267 29.12 48.63 19.03
N ILE A 268 28.92 48.38 20.32
CA ILE A 268 27.59 48.39 20.94
C ILE A 268 27.08 49.84 20.94
N GLU A 269 25.90 50.09 20.39
CA GLU A 269 25.26 51.41 20.48
C GLU A 269 24.81 51.66 21.93
N PRO A 270 24.84 52.90 22.46
CA PRO A 270 24.41 53.17 23.84
C PRO A 270 22.94 52.81 24.10
N GLU A 271 22.12 52.77 23.06
CA GLU A 271 20.74 52.27 23.09
C GLU A 271 20.67 50.73 23.24
N GLU A 272 21.61 49.98 22.65
CA GLU A 272 21.73 48.52 22.83
C GLU A 272 22.27 48.19 24.24
N ASP A 273 23.29 48.91 24.71
CA ASP A 273 23.92 48.68 26.01
C ASP A 273 22.95 48.95 27.19
N SER A 274 22.13 49.99 27.07
CA SER A 274 21.05 50.26 28.04
C SER A 274 19.97 49.16 28.06
N MET A 275 19.69 48.50 26.92
CA MET A 275 18.77 47.37 26.88
C MET A 275 19.42 46.09 27.41
N ARG A 276 20.72 45.88 27.16
CA ARG A 276 21.52 44.79 27.73
C ARG A 276 21.49 44.84 29.26
N PHE A 277 21.88 45.97 29.86
CA PHE A 277 21.94 46.12 31.32
C PHE A 277 20.57 45.95 31.99
N ALA A 278 19.50 46.47 31.36
CA ALA A 278 18.14 46.28 31.84
C ALA A 278 17.69 44.79 31.79
N LEU A 279 18.09 44.05 30.76
CA LEU A 279 17.80 42.61 30.65
C LEU A 279 18.63 41.79 31.65
N GLU A 280 19.92 42.09 31.79
CA GLU A 280 20.83 41.47 32.77
C GLU A 280 20.24 41.60 34.18
N SER A 281 19.84 42.81 34.57
CA SER A 281 19.13 43.11 35.83
C SER A 281 17.81 42.33 35.98
N ALA A 282 16.99 42.25 34.92
CA ALA A 282 15.73 41.50 34.95
C ALA A 282 15.94 39.98 35.08
N THR A 283 16.98 39.42 34.45
CA THR A 283 17.34 38.00 34.58
C THR A 283 17.91 37.68 35.97
N THR A 284 18.76 38.56 36.55
CA THR A 284 19.22 38.42 37.93
C THR A 284 18.04 38.45 38.91
N ALA A 285 17.13 39.40 38.78
CA ALA A 285 15.93 39.47 39.61
C ALA A 285 15.02 38.23 39.46
N ALA A 286 14.91 37.63 38.27
CA ALA A 286 14.18 36.38 38.06
C ALA A 286 14.86 35.16 38.71
N ILE A 287 16.20 35.13 38.74
CA ILE A 287 16.99 34.10 39.44
C ILE A 287 16.88 34.27 40.96
N ASP A 288 16.95 35.49 41.49
CA ASP A 288 16.75 35.78 42.92
C ASP A 288 15.34 35.37 43.39
N LEU A 289 14.31 35.63 42.57
CA LEU A 289 12.95 35.14 42.81
C LEU A 289 12.89 33.60 42.86
N PHE A 290 13.63 32.89 41.99
CA PHE A 290 13.74 31.44 42.03
C PHE A 290 14.46 30.93 43.29
N GLN A 291 15.53 31.61 43.73
CA GLN A 291 16.21 31.28 45.00
C GLN A 291 15.33 31.54 46.24
N GLY A 292 14.31 32.40 46.13
CA GLY A 292 13.30 32.65 47.16
C GLY A 292 12.19 31.59 47.29
N VAL A 293 12.15 30.58 46.42
CA VAL A 293 11.15 29.49 46.45
C VAL A 293 11.33 28.60 47.68
N ASP A 294 10.23 28.01 48.18
CA ASP A 294 10.26 27.10 49.33
C ASP A 294 11.24 25.93 49.10
N ARG A 295 12.20 25.80 50.03
CA ARG A 295 13.23 24.74 50.05
C ARG A 295 12.65 23.32 49.98
N GLN A 296 11.42 23.09 50.47
CA GLN A 296 10.77 21.78 50.34
C GLN A 296 10.38 21.47 48.89
N GLN A 297 9.96 22.48 48.11
CA GLN A 297 9.62 22.33 46.69
C GLN A 297 10.89 22.17 45.83
N LEU A 298 11.95 22.92 46.11
CA LEU A 298 13.23 22.79 45.42
C LEU A 298 13.89 21.41 45.66
N SER A 299 13.75 20.86 46.88
CA SER A 299 14.16 19.48 47.20
C SER A 299 13.37 18.44 46.40
N LEU A 300 12.05 18.63 46.24
CA LEU A 300 11.20 17.75 45.43
C LEU A 300 11.57 17.78 43.93
N LEU A 301 11.91 18.96 43.39
CA LEU A 301 12.39 19.13 42.01
C LEU A 301 13.69 18.34 41.77
N GLY A 302 14.70 18.52 42.63
CA GLY A 302 15.99 17.80 42.54
C GLY A 302 15.89 16.29 42.82
N ALA A 303 14.85 15.83 43.53
CA ALA A 303 14.60 14.42 43.74
C ALA A 303 13.88 13.71 42.57
N THR A 304 13.20 14.46 41.68
CA THR A 304 12.34 13.91 40.62
C THR A 304 12.82 14.16 39.19
N THR A 305 13.81 15.05 39.02
CA THR A 305 14.46 15.40 37.75
C THR A 305 15.99 15.23 37.86
N ASP A 306 16.73 15.48 36.78
CA ASP A 306 18.21 15.57 36.77
C ASP A 306 18.71 17.02 36.59
N LEU A 307 17.85 18.02 36.85
CA LEU A 307 18.18 19.44 36.69
C LEU A 307 19.12 19.93 37.82
N SER A 308 20.20 20.60 37.44
CA SER A 308 21.11 21.31 38.36
C SER A 308 20.89 22.83 38.32
N GLY A 309 21.33 23.55 39.36
CA GLY A 309 21.17 25.02 39.47
C GLY A 309 21.56 25.78 38.19
N PRO A 310 22.79 25.62 37.68
CA PRO A 310 23.24 26.27 36.44
C PRO A 310 22.55 25.81 35.14
N VAL A 311 21.72 24.77 35.19
CA VAL A 311 20.81 24.42 34.08
C VAL A 311 19.49 25.19 34.24
N VAL A 312 18.93 25.24 35.46
CA VAL A 312 17.69 25.99 35.74
C VAL A 312 17.90 27.50 35.56
N GLU A 313 19.05 28.06 35.93
CA GLU A 313 19.39 29.48 35.71
C GLU A 313 19.40 29.83 34.22
N ARG A 314 19.93 28.95 33.35
CA ARG A 314 19.85 29.12 31.89
C ARG A 314 18.46 28.92 31.31
N MET A 315 17.65 28.04 31.91
CA MET A 315 16.23 27.90 31.56
C MET A 315 15.46 29.20 31.92
N ILE A 316 15.80 29.87 33.02
CA ILE A 316 15.23 31.17 33.42
C ILE A 316 15.68 32.28 32.46
N GLU A 317 16.97 32.41 32.17
CA GLU A 317 17.52 33.39 31.22
C GLU A 317 16.87 33.26 29.84
N ARG A 318 16.84 32.05 29.29
CA ARG A 318 16.17 31.73 28.02
C ARG A 318 14.69 32.11 28.07
N HIS A 319 13.97 31.76 29.14
CA HIS A 319 12.54 32.07 29.26
C HIS A 319 12.27 33.59 29.33
N VAL A 320 13.07 34.36 30.08
CA VAL A 320 12.96 35.82 30.13
C VAL A 320 13.25 36.44 28.76
N ALA A 321 14.26 35.93 28.04
CA ALA A 321 14.53 36.34 26.66
C ALA A 321 13.37 36.02 25.71
N GLU A 322 12.82 34.79 25.76
CA GLU A 322 11.68 34.33 24.94
C GLU A 322 10.43 35.19 25.15
N GLN A 323 10.09 35.58 26.38
CA GLN A 323 8.92 36.44 26.67
C GLN A 323 9.10 37.90 26.18
N LEU A 324 10.33 38.41 26.13
CA LEU A 324 10.65 39.80 25.76
C LEU A 324 11.08 39.96 24.29
N HIS A 325 11.28 38.86 23.57
CA HIS A 325 11.83 38.82 22.22
C HIS A 325 10.97 39.55 21.19
N GLU A 326 9.76 39.03 20.93
CA GLU A 326 8.85 39.54 19.89
C GLU A 326 8.31 40.94 20.22
N THR A 327 8.18 41.24 21.51
CA THR A 327 7.46 42.41 22.01
C THR A 327 8.34 43.67 22.07
N ILE A 328 9.59 43.56 22.53
CA ILE A 328 10.44 44.72 22.84
C ILE A 328 11.88 44.56 22.34
N LEU A 329 12.57 43.49 22.72
CA LEU A 329 14.02 43.35 22.50
C LEU A 329 14.37 43.34 21.01
N PHE A 330 13.86 42.37 20.27
CA PHE A 330 14.29 42.15 18.89
C PHE A 330 13.80 43.24 17.92
N PRO A 331 12.56 43.77 18.02
CA PRO A 331 12.12 44.91 17.21
C PRO A 331 12.97 46.17 17.40
N ARG A 332 13.42 46.47 18.64
CA ARG A 332 14.26 47.65 18.92
C ARG A 332 15.67 47.49 18.35
N ILE A 333 16.31 46.34 18.54
CA ILE A 333 17.64 46.04 17.95
C ILE A 333 17.58 46.08 16.41
N CYS A 334 16.50 45.54 15.80
CA CYS A 334 16.27 45.65 14.36
C CYS A 334 16.10 47.08 13.85
N ASN A 335 15.64 48.03 14.68
CA ASN A 335 15.53 49.43 14.30
C ASN A 335 16.85 50.18 14.45
N ILE A 336 17.66 49.85 15.48
CA ILE A 336 19.00 50.41 15.68
C ILE A 336 19.93 50.00 14.52
N ARG A 337 19.95 48.72 14.16
CA ARG A 337 20.79 48.14 13.08
C ARG A 337 20.22 48.27 11.66
N ARG A 338 19.08 48.97 11.51
CA ARG A 338 18.26 49.00 10.29
C ARG A 338 19.02 49.40 9.03
N SER A 339 19.93 50.37 9.11
CA SER A 339 20.73 50.85 7.96
C SER A 339 21.72 49.80 7.46
N GLU A 340 22.45 49.17 8.39
CA GLU A 340 23.46 48.14 8.11
C GLU A 340 22.79 46.91 7.45
N ASP A 341 21.66 46.48 8.00
CA ASP A 341 20.92 45.32 7.51
C ASP A 341 20.21 45.54 6.16
N LEU A 342 19.69 46.75 5.89
CA LEU A 342 19.10 47.07 4.59
C LEU A 342 20.14 47.13 3.47
N GLU A 343 21.35 47.65 3.76
CA GLU A 343 22.45 47.63 2.80
C GLU A 343 22.92 46.19 2.52
N LEU A 344 23.07 45.38 3.58
CA LEU A 344 23.42 43.96 3.44
C LEU A 344 22.37 43.21 2.62
N GLU A 345 21.06 43.36 2.88
CA GLU A 345 20.01 42.69 2.09
C GLU A 345 20.09 43.09 0.60
N HIS A 346 20.33 44.37 0.30
CA HIS A 346 20.47 44.85 -1.08
C HIS A 346 21.70 44.27 -1.79
N ARG A 347 22.82 44.09 -1.08
CA ARG A 347 24.03 43.42 -1.58
C ARG A 347 23.78 41.92 -1.81
N LEU A 348 23.16 41.23 -0.85
CA LEU A 348 22.84 39.79 -0.93
C LEU A 348 21.95 39.45 -2.13
N ARG A 349 20.88 40.23 -2.39
CA ARG A 349 20.02 40.03 -3.58
C ARG A 349 20.81 40.06 -4.89
N LYS A 350 21.84 40.91 -4.99
CA LYS A 350 22.71 41.04 -6.17
C LYS A 350 23.73 39.89 -6.32
N MET A 351 23.79 38.97 -5.36
CA MET A 351 24.70 37.82 -5.30
C MET A 351 24.00 36.45 -5.37
N ALA A 352 22.67 36.40 -5.55
CA ALA A 352 21.90 35.14 -5.53
C ALA A 352 22.32 34.09 -6.59
N ASN A 353 22.91 34.52 -7.72
CA ASN A 353 23.25 33.67 -8.87
C ASN A 353 24.72 33.18 -8.85
N ILE A 354 25.23 32.75 -7.69
CA ILE A 354 26.62 32.29 -7.52
C ILE A 354 26.67 30.75 -7.44
N ASP A 355 27.62 30.17 -8.17
CA ASP A 355 27.94 28.75 -8.13
C ASP A 355 29.02 28.46 -7.07
N ILE A 356 28.94 27.27 -6.46
CA ILE A 356 29.78 26.81 -5.35
C ILE A 356 31.26 26.81 -5.72
N ALA A 357 31.59 26.44 -6.96
CA ALA A 357 32.98 26.40 -7.46
C ALA A 357 33.67 27.77 -7.57
N GLN A 358 32.90 28.87 -7.57
CA GLN A 358 33.39 30.24 -7.73
C GLN A 358 33.80 30.90 -6.40
N VAL A 359 33.37 30.33 -5.26
CA VAL A 359 33.59 30.86 -3.89
C VAL A 359 34.91 30.33 -3.27
N GLY A 360 35.73 29.63 -4.06
CA GLY A 360 37.06 29.15 -3.64
C GLY A 360 37.06 27.86 -2.79
N ILE A 361 35.91 27.20 -2.63
CA ILE A 361 35.79 25.97 -1.85
C ILE A 361 36.51 24.82 -2.60
N PRO A 362 37.36 24.01 -1.93
CA PRO A 362 37.95 22.83 -2.54
C PRO A 362 36.87 21.77 -2.84
N ILE A 363 36.73 21.42 -4.11
CA ILE A 363 35.82 20.36 -4.58
C ILE A 363 36.65 19.10 -4.80
N GLU A 364 36.55 18.17 -3.85
CA GLU A 364 37.03 16.79 -3.98
C GLU A 364 36.06 16.00 -4.88
N ASP A 365 36.51 14.92 -5.52
CA ASP A 365 35.72 14.04 -6.40
C ASP A 365 34.85 14.72 -7.50
N GLY A 366 35.28 15.90 -7.96
CA GLY A 366 34.73 16.58 -9.14
C GLY A 366 33.23 16.89 -9.05
N MET A 367 32.49 16.64 -10.13
CA MET A 367 31.04 16.94 -10.18
C MET A 367 30.22 16.18 -9.13
N ARG A 368 30.67 15.01 -8.69
CA ARG A 368 29.99 14.22 -7.66
C ARG A 368 30.13 14.89 -6.29
N GLY A 369 31.36 15.21 -5.89
CA GLY A 369 31.60 15.94 -4.64
C GLY A 369 30.99 17.35 -4.65
N LYS A 370 30.97 18.04 -5.81
CA LYS A 370 30.25 19.31 -5.98
C LYS A 370 28.76 19.17 -5.68
N ARG A 371 28.11 18.10 -6.13
CA ARG A 371 26.69 17.83 -5.88
C ARG A 371 26.42 17.41 -4.43
N ASP A 372 27.24 16.53 -3.85
CA ASP A 372 27.11 16.15 -2.43
C ASP A 372 27.34 17.34 -1.50
N MET A 373 28.22 18.27 -1.89
CA MET A 373 28.40 19.57 -1.25
C MET A 373 27.18 20.48 -1.43
N ALA A 374 26.59 20.56 -2.63
CA ALA A 374 25.37 21.34 -2.88
C ALA A 374 24.19 20.87 -2.00
N ILE A 375 23.95 19.56 -1.93
CA ILE A 375 22.92 18.95 -1.10
C ILE A 375 23.16 19.24 0.39
N ARG A 376 24.43 19.27 0.84
CA ARG A 376 24.81 19.62 2.21
C ARG A 376 24.57 21.12 2.51
N ILE A 377 24.94 22.00 1.59
CA ILE A 377 24.66 23.44 1.67
C ILE A 377 23.16 23.70 1.74
N ASP A 378 22.36 23.08 0.86
CA ASP A 378 20.91 23.32 0.82
C ASP A 378 20.21 22.79 2.10
N ARG A 379 20.72 21.71 2.72
CA ARG A 379 20.29 21.29 4.07
C ARG A 379 20.68 22.33 5.14
N ALA A 380 21.90 22.84 5.11
CA ALA A 380 22.37 23.87 6.05
C ALA A 380 21.60 25.19 5.89
N VAL A 381 21.23 25.57 4.66
CA VAL A 381 20.31 26.68 4.33
C VAL A 381 18.93 26.44 4.94
N GLY A 382 18.41 25.22 4.88
CA GLY A 382 17.13 24.86 5.52
C GLY A 382 17.17 24.99 7.05
N ILE A 383 18.31 24.71 7.67
CA ILE A 383 18.52 24.89 9.12
C ILE A 383 18.69 26.37 9.46
N PHE A 384 19.60 27.09 8.78
CA PHE A 384 19.86 28.51 9.01
C PHE A 384 18.59 29.37 8.83
N LYS A 385 17.67 28.98 7.93
CA LYS A 385 16.36 29.63 7.79
C LYS A 385 15.50 29.60 9.07
N LYS A 386 15.68 28.64 9.97
CA LYS A 386 15.03 28.62 11.31
C LYS A 386 15.37 29.87 12.12
N MET A 387 16.55 30.47 11.95
CA MET A 387 16.98 31.69 12.64
C MET A 387 16.07 32.89 12.35
N GLY A 388 15.30 32.85 11.25
CA GLY A 388 14.24 33.83 10.96
C GLY A 388 13.03 33.77 11.89
N VAL A 389 12.84 32.66 12.61
CA VAL A 389 11.68 32.35 13.47
C VAL A 389 12.09 32.10 14.94
N ALA A 390 13.36 31.80 15.20
CA ALA A 390 13.91 31.57 16.54
C ALA A 390 13.63 32.75 17.50
N SER A 391 13.13 32.44 18.70
CA SER A 391 12.56 33.40 19.64
C SER A 391 13.48 33.81 20.79
N SER A 392 14.76 33.39 20.77
CA SER A 392 15.76 33.75 21.78
C SER A 392 17.16 33.80 21.17
N PRO A 393 18.12 34.57 21.76
CA PRO A 393 19.49 34.59 21.27
C PRO A 393 20.17 33.22 21.46
N GLN A 394 19.81 32.48 22.52
CA GLN A 394 20.25 31.10 22.74
C GLN A 394 19.80 30.18 21.59
N GLU A 395 18.53 30.22 21.17
CA GLU A 395 18.04 29.42 20.04
C GLU A 395 18.71 29.83 18.70
N MET A 396 19.00 31.12 18.50
CA MET A 396 19.74 31.56 17.32
C MET A 396 21.18 31.00 17.29
N ILE A 397 21.84 30.92 18.45
CA ILE A 397 23.16 30.26 18.58
C ILE A 397 23.03 28.75 18.36
N GLU A 398 22.01 28.08 18.89
CA GLU A 398 21.72 26.66 18.64
C GLU A 398 21.56 26.36 17.14
N VAL A 399 20.79 27.19 16.42
CA VAL A 399 20.60 27.08 14.96
C VAL A 399 21.89 27.35 14.18
N LEU A 400 22.70 28.33 14.60
CA LEU A 400 23.99 28.63 13.98
C LEU A 400 24.99 27.47 14.19
N LEU A 401 24.98 26.86 15.39
CA LEU A 401 25.78 25.68 15.74
C LEU A 401 25.34 24.43 14.94
N GLU A 402 24.02 24.18 14.80
CA GLU A 402 23.48 23.10 13.95
C GLU A 402 23.86 23.34 12.47
N THR A 403 23.84 24.59 12.00
CA THR A 403 24.28 24.97 10.65
C THR A 403 25.78 24.66 10.45
N ALA A 404 26.64 25.10 11.37
CA ALA A 404 28.08 24.82 11.30
C ALA A 404 28.37 23.30 11.33
N LYS A 405 27.68 22.55 12.19
CA LYS A 405 27.83 21.09 12.31
C LYS A 405 27.30 20.33 11.09
N THR A 406 26.24 20.81 10.44
CA THR A 406 25.75 20.21 9.18
C THR A 406 26.58 20.57 7.94
N VAL A 407 27.27 21.71 7.94
CA VAL A 407 28.28 22.04 6.91
C VAL A 407 29.55 21.17 7.07
N THR A 408 30.05 21.04 8.31
CA THR A 408 31.32 20.38 8.61
C THR A 408 31.26 18.85 8.65
N THR A 409 30.08 18.24 8.78
CA THR A 409 29.97 16.78 8.78
C THR A 409 30.25 16.19 7.39
N THR A 410 31.37 15.48 7.26
CA THR A 410 31.70 14.68 6.08
C THR A 410 30.82 13.42 6.03
N PRO A 411 30.16 13.11 4.89
CA PRO A 411 29.38 11.89 4.75
C PRO A 411 30.32 10.68 4.69
N THR A 412 30.33 9.85 5.73
CA THR A 412 31.01 8.55 5.67
C THR A 412 30.33 7.68 4.61
N THR A 413 31.12 7.12 3.69
CA THR A 413 30.64 6.45 2.47
C THR A 413 30.01 5.09 2.77
N ASN A 414 28.79 5.08 3.29
CA ASN A 414 27.96 3.88 3.52
C ASN A 414 27.38 3.30 2.22
N VAL A 415 28.24 3.09 1.22
CA VAL A 415 27.91 2.37 -0.01
C VAL A 415 28.06 0.87 0.23
N GLY A 416 26.95 0.20 0.58
CA GLY A 416 26.86 -1.26 0.43
C GLY A 416 26.34 -2.09 1.61
N LYS A 417 25.09 -1.86 2.06
CA LYS A 417 24.15 -2.93 2.49
C LYS A 417 22.75 -2.39 2.78
N PRO A 418 21.70 -2.75 2.00
CA PRO A 418 20.33 -2.41 2.33
C PRO A 418 19.73 -3.43 3.29
N GLY A 419 19.48 -3.06 4.56
CA GLY A 419 18.65 -3.89 5.44
C GLY A 419 19.00 -3.95 6.93
N THR A 420 19.23 -2.81 7.60
CA THR A 420 19.18 -2.75 9.07
C THR A 420 18.40 -1.51 9.50
N ARG A 421 17.51 -1.66 10.50
CA ARG A 421 16.94 -0.51 11.22
C ARG A 421 17.98 -0.02 12.25
N PRO A 422 18.05 1.28 12.55
CA PRO A 422 18.76 1.74 13.74
C PRO A 422 17.98 1.29 14.97
N ASP A 423 18.49 0.27 15.67
CA ASP A 423 18.05 -0.03 17.04
C ASP A 423 18.79 0.89 18.03
N GLY A 424 18.18 1.12 19.19
CA GLY A 424 18.57 2.23 20.07
C GLY A 424 19.88 2.07 20.86
N THR A 425 20.29 3.18 21.48
CA THR A 425 21.28 3.30 22.57
C THR A 425 22.74 2.93 22.25
N SER A 426 23.52 3.90 21.76
CA SER A 426 24.85 4.27 22.33
C SER A 426 25.55 5.37 21.51
N GLU A 427 25.02 6.59 21.53
CA GLU A 427 25.76 7.74 20.99
C GLU A 427 26.93 8.08 21.93
N LYS A 428 28.16 7.84 21.45
CA LYS A 428 29.36 8.53 21.95
C LYS A 428 29.46 9.87 21.22
N PRO A 429 29.95 10.94 21.89
CA PRO A 429 30.05 12.26 21.26
C PRO A 429 30.90 12.22 19.98
N SER A 430 30.49 13.01 18.99
CA SER A 430 31.08 13.05 17.66
C SER A 430 32.50 13.62 17.66
N ILE A 431 33.25 13.26 16.62
CA ILE A 431 34.67 13.59 16.48
C ILE A 431 34.86 15.05 16.06
N ALA A 432 35.91 15.67 16.59
CA ALA A 432 36.29 17.08 16.53
C ALA A 432 36.09 17.81 15.19
N MET A 433 35.80 19.12 15.28
CA MET A 433 35.89 20.06 14.17
C MET A 433 37.35 20.22 13.70
N THR A 434 37.77 19.45 12.71
CA THR A 434 39.12 19.52 12.09
C THR A 434 39.04 19.83 10.60
N ILE A 435 38.30 20.87 10.23
CA ILE A 435 38.20 21.42 8.87
C ILE A 435 38.83 22.83 8.84
N ASN A 436 39.54 23.15 7.77
CA ASN A 436 40.18 24.45 7.55
C ASN A 436 39.16 25.59 7.68
N ALA A 437 39.50 26.64 8.44
CA ALA A 437 38.62 27.79 8.69
C ALA A 437 38.10 28.41 7.37
N ASP A 438 38.98 28.58 6.38
CA ASP A 438 38.65 29.12 5.05
C ASP A 438 37.50 28.36 4.36
N ALA A 439 37.47 27.03 4.49
CA ALA A 439 36.41 26.20 3.92
C ALA A 439 35.08 26.38 4.66
N LEU A 440 35.11 26.55 5.99
CA LEU A 440 33.91 26.85 6.77
C LEU A 440 33.36 28.26 6.44
N VAL A 441 34.24 29.27 6.34
CA VAL A 441 33.90 30.64 5.92
C VAL A 441 33.25 30.62 4.54
N SER A 442 33.89 30.00 3.54
CA SER A 442 33.36 29.95 2.17
C SER A 442 32.05 29.17 2.04
N MET A 443 31.84 28.12 2.84
CA MET A 443 30.57 27.39 2.88
C MET A 443 29.46 28.20 3.57
N LEU A 444 29.75 28.81 4.72
CA LEU A 444 28.80 29.64 5.47
C LEU A 444 28.38 30.88 4.68
N LEU A 445 29.30 31.48 3.91
CA LEU A 445 29.05 32.56 2.97
C LEU A 445 27.97 32.20 1.94
N ILE A 446 28.02 31.00 1.35
CA ILE A 446 26.96 30.52 0.45
C ILE A 446 25.65 30.28 1.19
N VAL A 447 25.71 29.69 2.40
CA VAL A 447 24.52 29.46 3.24
C VAL A 447 23.80 30.78 3.53
N VAL A 448 24.53 31.83 3.93
CA VAL A 448 23.97 33.17 4.17
C VAL A 448 23.31 33.72 2.90
N ILE A 449 24.01 33.70 1.75
CA ILE A 449 23.48 34.19 0.46
C ILE A 449 22.21 33.45 0.03
N ARG A 450 22.16 32.12 0.17
CA ARG A 450 21.00 31.29 -0.21
C ARG A 450 19.87 31.28 0.85
N SER A 451 20.15 31.71 2.08
CA SER A 451 19.17 31.69 3.17
C SER A 451 18.07 32.74 3.06
N SER A 452 18.38 33.92 2.50
CA SER A 452 17.49 35.10 2.51
C SER A 452 16.96 35.52 3.89
N VAL A 453 17.63 35.13 4.98
CA VAL A 453 17.27 35.58 6.34
C VAL A 453 17.59 37.07 6.49
N ARG A 454 16.65 37.82 7.08
CA ARG A 454 16.74 39.27 7.30
C ARG A 454 17.36 39.62 8.65
N TYR A 455 17.77 40.88 8.80
CA TYR A 455 18.25 41.47 10.05
C TYR A 455 19.42 40.66 10.66
N LEU A 456 20.47 40.44 9.87
CA LEU A 456 21.61 39.58 10.22
C LEU A 456 22.60 40.29 11.15
N HIS A 457 22.82 41.60 10.98
CA HIS A 457 23.60 42.41 11.92
C HIS A 457 22.87 42.57 13.25
N ALA A 458 21.55 42.81 13.22
CA ALA A 458 20.71 42.78 14.42
C ALA A 458 20.77 41.43 15.16
N ARG A 459 20.65 40.30 14.43
CA ARG A 459 20.77 38.94 14.99
C ARG A 459 22.16 38.67 15.58
N LEU A 460 23.23 39.10 14.91
CA LEU A 460 24.60 38.94 15.42
C LEU A 460 24.84 39.77 16.70
N SER A 461 24.41 41.03 16.75
CA SER A 461 24.47 41.84 17.98
C SER A 461 23.65 41.21 19.10
N TYR A 462 22.45 40.70 18.79
CA TYR A 462 21.58 40.03 19.77
C TYR A 462 22.21 38.75 20.34
N MET A 463 22.74 37.86 19.49
CA MET A 463 23.44 36.64 19.92
C MET A 463 24.69 36.96 20.76
N ARG A 464 25.48 37.98 20.39
CA ARG A 464 26.75 38.30 21.08
C ARG A 464 26.55 39.06 22.39
N HIS A 465 25.52 39.91 22.49
CA HIS A 465 25.41 40.87 23.59
C HIS A 465 24.25 40.62 24.57
N PHE A 466 23.33 39.67 24.32
CA PHE A 466 22.14 39.43 25.15
C PHE A 466 22.06 37.99 25.71
N VAL A 467 23.24 37.39 25.95
CA VAL A 467 23.43 36.15 26.73
C VAL A 467 24.45 36.47 27.82
N PHE A 468 24.23 35.96 29.03
CA PHE A 468 24.97 36.34 30.24
C PHE A 468 25.55 35.15 31.01
N ILE A 469 24.88 33.99 30.97
CA ILE A 469 25.28 32.82 31.78
C ILE A 469 26.26 31.89 31.05
N ASP A 470 26.07 31.63 29.76
CA ASP A 470 27.04 30.86 28.95
C ASP A 470 28.09 31.80 28.34
N ASP A 471 29.37 31.39 28.33
CA ASP A 471 30.47 32.17 27.74
C ASP A 471 30.42 32.11 26.20
N VAL A 472 29.80 33.13 25.61
CA VAL A 472 29.61 33.27 24.17
C VAL A 472 30.89 33.68 23.42
N ASP A 473 31.91 34.22 24.09
CA ASP A 473 33.17 34.63 23.46
C ASP A 473 34.19 33.48 23.33
N SER A 474 33.96 32.32 23.97
CA SER A 474 34.84 31.15 23.88
C SER A 474 34.16 29.86 23.40
N GLY A 475 34.91 28.75 23.38
CA GLY A 475 34.42 27.43 22.98
C GLY A 475 33.94 27.32 21.52
N GLU A 476 33.03 26.39 21.27
CA GLU A 476 32.42 26.20 19.94
C GLU A 476 31.56 27.41 19.53
N MET A 477 30.89 28.07 20.50
CA MET A 477 30.00 29.21 20.25
C MET A 477 30.78 30.43 19.76
N GLY A 478 31.82 30.86 20.48
CA GLY A 478 32.66 32.00 20.11
C GLY A 478 33.38 31.81 18.78
N TYR A 479 33.84 30.59 18.47
CA TYR A 479 34.43 30.28 17.17
C TYR A 479 33.41 30.41 16.02
N VAL A 480 32.22 29.85 16.18
CA VAL A 480 31.18 29.88 15.14
C VAL A 480 30.60 31.28 14.95
N LEU A 481 30.40 32.05 16.04
CA LEU A 481 29.96 33.45 15.97
C LEU A 481 31.02 34.36 15.35
N SER A 482 32.30 34.21 15.70
CA SER A 482 33.39 34.97 15.07
C SER A 482 33.52 34.64 13.58
N THR A 483 33.29 33.38 13.19
CA THR A 483 33.23 32.96 11.79
C THR A 483 32.05 33.61 11.05
N PHE A 484 30.90 33.75 11.70
CA PHE A 484 29.73 34.42 11.14
C PHE A 484 29.92 35.94 11.03
N GLU A 485 30.52 36.60 12.04
CA GLU A 485 30.90 38.02 11.98
C GLU A 485 31.87 38.29 10.81
N ALA A 486 32.88 37.44 10.63
CA ALA A 486 33.81 37.54 9.49
C ALA A 486 33.10 37.41 8.12
N VAL A 487 32.10 36.52 8.00
CA VAL A 487 31.28 36.39 6.79
C VAL A 487 30.44 37.65 6.53
N LEU A 488 29.81 38.25 7.55
CA LEU A 488 29.06 39.50 7.39
C LEU A 488 29.96 40.71 7.06
N LEU A 489 31.16 40.77 7.64
CA LEU A 489 32.16 41.79 7.33
C LEU A 489 32.67 41.67 5.89
N TYR A 490 32.95 40.45 5.41
CA TYR A 490 33.32 40.20 4.02
C TYR A 490 32.20 40.59 3.05
N LEU A 491 30.94 40.26 3.38
CA LEU A 491 29.77 40.64 2.57
C LEU A 491 29.54 42.16 2.50
N SER A 492 29.83 42.89 3.59
CA SER A 492 29.64 44.34 3.69
C SER A 492 30.84 45.18 3.21
N ARG A 493 32.04 44.61 3.05
CA ARG A 493 33.23 45.32 2.54
C ARG A 493 33.72 44.83 1.18
N ASP A 494 33.99 43.54 1.02
CA ASP A 494 34.85 43.02 -0.08
C ASP A 494 34.11 42.14 -1.11
N SER A 495 32.77 42.18 -1.13
CA SER A 495 31.91 41.29 -1.93
C SER A 495 31.86 41.54 -3.45
N ASP A 496 32.75 42.37 -3.99
CA ASP A 496 32.61 42.89 -5.36
C ASP A 496 32.93 41.87 -6.47
N ALA A 497 33.92 41.00 -6.23
CA ALA A 497 34.26 39.92 -7.16
C ALA A 497 33.10 38.90 -7.30
N LEU A 498 32.45 38.56 -6.18
CA LEU A 498 31.22 37.74 -6.15
C LEU A 498 30.07 38.41 -6.91
N ARG A 499 29.87 39.72 -6.74
CA ARG A 499 28.87 40.52 -7.47
C ARG A 499 29.11 40.52 -8.98
N ILE A 500 30.36 40.49 -9.43
CA ILE A 500 30.73 40.36 -10.85
C ILE A 500 30.46 38.93 -11.37
N ALA A 501 30.84 37.90 -10.62
CA ALA A 501 30.57 36.50 -10.98
C ALA A 501 29.05 36.23 -11.11
N ALA A 502 28.25 36.66 -10.13
CA ALA A 502 26.80 36.55 -10.15
C ALA A 502 26.16 37.18 -11.40
N ARG A 503 26.67 38.34 -11.83
CA ARG A 503 26.22 39.04 -13.05
C ARG A 503 26.61 38.30 -14.34
N LYS A 504 27.82 37.70 -14.40
CA LYS A 504 28.24 36.87 -15.54
C LYS A 504 27.35 35.62 -15.67
N ASN A 505 27.17 34.89 -14.56
CA ASN A 505 26.31 33.70 -14.49
C ASN A 505 24.86 34.04 -14.92
N ALA A 506 24.26 35.09 -14.34
CA ALA A 506 22.89 35.48 -14.66
C ALA A 506 22.69 35.81 -16.15
N ARG A 507 23.66 36.46 -16.80
CA ARG A 507 23.63 36.73 -18.25
C ARG A 507 23.74 35.43 -19.06
N LEU A 508 24.67 34.54 -18.68
CA LEU A 508 24.91 33.27 -19.36
C LEU A 508 23.70 32.32 -19.26
N TRP A 509 23.15 32.15 -18.05
CA TRP A 509 21.96 31.32 -17.82
C TRP A 509 20.74 31.89 -18.56
N LYS A 510 20.54 33.22 -18.58
CA LYS A 510 19.46 33.86 -19.37
C LYS A 510 19.67 33.65 -20.88
N ALA A 511 20.88 33.84 -21.41
CA ALA A 511 21.17 33.61 -22.82
C ALA A 511 20.93 32.15 -23.22
N THR A 512 21.26 31.20 -22.34
CA THR A 512 21.06 29.76 -22.54
C THR A 512 19.58 29.41 -22.66
N ARG A 513 18.78 29.82 -21.67
CA ARG A 513 17.33 29.57 -21.60
C ARG A 513 16.56 30.23 -22.75
N ASN A 514 17.04 31.38 -23.23
CA ASN A 514 16.41 32.14 -24.32
C ASN A 514 16.85 31.72 -25.74
N GLY A 515 17.85 30.85 -25.90
CA GLY A 515 18.36 30.47 -27.23
C GLY A 515 19.35 31.46 -27.87
N ASN A 516 19.89 32.43 -27.12
CA ASN A 516 20.72 33.51 -27.66
C ASN A 516 22.16 33.05 -27.98
N ILE A 517 22.35 32.27 -29.06
CA ILE A 517 23.67 31.78 -29.52
C ILE A 517 24.71 32.91 -29.67
N SER A 518 24.28 34.09 -30.12
CA SER A 518 25.12 35.29 -30.26
C SER A 518 25.72 35.76 -28.93
N ASP A 519 24.95 35.72 -27.84
CA ASP A 519 25.41 36.10 -26.51
C ASP A 519 26.15 34.97 -25.81
N LEU A 520 25.76 33.71 -26.05
CA LEU A 520 26.53 32.53 -25.62
C LEU A 520 27.96 32.55 -26.20
N ARG A 521 28.13 32.89 -27.48
CA ARG A 521 29.46 33.03 -28.11
C ARG A 521 30.27 34.17 -27.51
N LYS A 522 29.68 35.36 -27.32
CA LYS A 522 30.36 36.50 -26.65
C LYS A 522 30.85 36.17 -25.24
N ILE A 523 30.15 35.31 -24.50
CA ILE A 523 30.49 34.95 -23.11
C ILE A 523 31.47 33.77 -23.05
N LEU A 524 31.26 32.72 -23.85
CA LEU A 524 32.03 31.46 -23.78
C LEU A 524 33.25 31.42 -24.72
N GLN A 525 33.32 32.31 -25.72
CA GLN A 525 34.44 32.39 -26.67
C GLN A 525 34.81 33.85 -26.98
N PRO A 526 35.28 34.65 -26.00
CA PRO A 526 35.64 36.05 -26.22
C PRO A 526 36.76 36.25 -27.24
N ASP A 527 37.69 35.29 -27.33
CA ASP A 527 38.86 35.33 -28.23
C ASP A 527 38.61 34.66 -29.60
N ALA A 528 37.38 34.20 -29.90
CA ALA A 528 37.08 33.62 -31.21
C ALA A 528 37.14 34.72 -32.31
N PRO A 529 37.98 34.57 -33.35
CA PRO A 529 38.16 35.60 -34.35
C PRO A 529 36.87 35.85 -35.13
N TRP A 530 36.41 37.11 -35.14
CA TRP A 530 35.24 37.55 -35.90
C TRP A 530 35.29 37.05 -37.36
N MET A 531 34.41 36.11 -37.69
CA MET A 531 33.99 35.92 -39.07
C MET A 531 32.96 37.01 -39.38
N ALA A 532 33.42 38.09 -39.99
CA ALA A 532 32.69 39.34 -40.17
C ALA A 532 31.38 39.17 -40.98
N GLY A 533 30.38 40.00 -40.65
CA GLY A 533 29.07 39.99 -41.31
C GLY A 533 27.96 40.71 -40.55
N GLY A 534 28.16 41.98 -40.18
CA GLY A 534 27.15 42.80 -39.49
C GLY A 534 27.73 44.16 -39.09
N GLN A 535 26.97 45.24 -39.29
CA GLN A 535 27.47 46.62 -39.15
C GLN A 535 27.95 46.94 -37.73
N VAL A 536 29.10 47.62 -37.65
CA VAL A 536 29.52 48.34 -36.45
C VAL A 536 28.66 49.59 -36.31
N ILE A 537 27.99 49.72 -35.18
CA ILE A 537 27.67 51.03 -34.59
C ILE A 537 28.70 51.23 -33.49
N GLU A 538 29.52 52.28 -33.62
CA GLU A 538 30.39 52.71 -32.53
C GLU A 538 29.56 53.50 -31.51
N GLU A 539 29.32 52.90 -30.35
CA GLU A 539 29.04 53.66 -29.13
C GLU A 539 30.11 53.36 -28.10
N ALA A 540 30.79 54.42 -27.65
CA ALA A 540 31.78 54.35 -26.59
C ALA A 540 31.12 53.99 -25.25
N PRO A 541 31.85 53.41 -24.28
CA PRO A 541 31.30 53.07 -22.98
C PRO A 541 31.05 54.32 -22.12
N SER A 542 29.93 55.01 -22.36
CA SER A 542 29.41 56.03 -21.47
C SER A 542 28.97 55.39 -20.16
N PHE A 543 29.73 55.64 -19.08
CA PHE A 543 29.23 55.48 -17.73
C PHE A 543 28.08 56.47 -17.51
N ASP A 544 26.88 55.97 -17.25
CA ASP A 544 25.86 56.70 -16.50
C ASP A 544 25.02 55.73 -15.64
N ASP A 545 24.51 56.22 -14.51
CA ASP A 545 23.92 55.42 -13.42
C ASP A 545 22.48 55.86 -13.13
N SER A 546 21.52 55.36 -13.92
CA SER A 546 20.12 55.76 -13.77
C SER A 546 19.10 54.71 -14.24
N PHE A 547 18.96 53.60 -13.51
CA PHE A 547 17.71 52.84 -13.49
C PHE A 547 17.20 52.62 -12.06
N ARG A 548 16.11 53.33 -11.74
CA ARG A 548 15.28 53.09 -10.56
C ARG A 548 14.31 51.95 -10.87
N ASP A 549 14.46 50.81 -10.19
CA ASP A 549 13.36 49.86 -10.09
C ASP A 549 12.25 50.48 -9.20
N GLN A 550 11.10 50.76 -9.81
CA GLN A 550 9.83 50.82 -9.09
C GLN A 550 9.09 49.52 -9.34
N ASP A 551 9.02 48.65 -8.34
CA ASP A 551 7.73 48.02 -8.00
C ASP A 551 7.69 47.40 -6.59
N ALA A 552 6.46 47.32 -6.06
CA ALA A 552 6.08 46.86 -4.71
C ALA A 552 6.72 47.61 -3.51
N SER A 553 5.99 47.93 -2.43
CA SER A 553 4.65 47.45 -2.04
C SER A 553 3.74 48.55 -1.48
N SER A 554 2.56 48.67 -2.07
CA SER A 554 1.31 48.93 -1.34
C SER A 554 0.55 47.57 -1.26
N LEU A 555 -0.34 47.26 -0.32
CA LEU A 555 -1.24 48.07 0.51
C LEU A 555 -1.44 47.48 1.93
N SER A 556 -2.33 48.12 2.70
CA SER A 556 -2.95 47.67 3.97
C SER A 556 -2.12 47.86 5.24
N SER A 557 -2.72 48.14 6.40
CA SER A 557 -4.15 48.09 6.78
C SER A 557 -4.87 49.44 6.90
N ARG A 558 -6.15 49.49 6.50
CA ARG A 558 -7.14 50.52 6.91
C ARG A 558 -8.00 49.99 8.05
N LEU A 559 -8.31 50.82 9.05
CA LEU A 559 -9.51 50.87 9.91
C LEU A 559 -9.51 52.29 10.53
N ASN A 560 -10.59 53.08 10.68
CA ASN A 560 -12.00 53.03 10.26
C ASN A 560 -12.31 54.41 9.62
N ASP A 561 -13.04 54.53 8.51
CA ASP A 561 -14.50 54.43 8.37
C ASP A 561 -15.29 55.47 9.19
N VAL A 562 -15.98 56.39 8.49
CA VAL A 562 -17.34 56.89 8.80
C VAL A 562 -17.83 57.83 7.68
N GLN A 563 -19.15 57.74 7.42
CA GLN A 563 -20.03 58.65 6.69
C GLN A 563 -20.06 58.69 5.14
N MET A 564 -21.31 58.68 4.69
CA MET A 564 -21.81 58.85 3.33
C MET A 564 -21.68 60.31 2.88
N GLU A 565 -21.63 60.54 1.58
CA GLU A 565 -22.80 61.11 0.89
C GLU A 565 -22.81 60.74 -0.61
N GLN A 566 -23.84 61.19 -1.32
CA GLN A 566 -24.31 60.59 -2.58
C GLN A 566 -24.38 61.63 -3.72
N GLU A 567 -24.69 61.17 -4.93
CA GLU A 567 -25.24 61.94 -6.08
C GLU A 567 -24.28 62.37 -7.23
N GLN A 568 -24.45 61.65 -8.35
CA GLN A 568 -24.71 62.15 -9.72
C GLN A 568 -23.62 62.72 -10.68
N GLN A 569 -23.44 61.96 -11.77
CA GLN A 569 -23.49 62.35 -13.20
C GLN A 569 -22.39 63.28 -13.79
N SER A 570 -21.57 62.85 -14.78
CA SER A 570 -21.81 62.59 -16.24
C SER A 570 -21.47 63.81 -17.14
N SER A 571 -21.01 63.72 -18.41
CA SER A 571 -20.55 62.61 -19.29
C SER A 571 -19.96 63.17 -20.64
N ILE A 572 -19.62 62.29 -21.61
CA ILE A 572 -19.54 62.49 -23.10
C ILE A 572 -18.16 62.61 -23.83
N SER A 573 -17.83 61.56 -24.62
CA SER A 573 -17.02 61.48 -25.89
C SER A 573 -15.52 61.89 -25.95
N GLY A 574 -14.68 61.34 -26.85
CA GLY A 574 -14.85 60.18 -27.75
C GLY A 574 -13.84 60.08 -28.93
N GLY A 575 -13.61 58.86 -29.46
CA GLY A 575 -12.85 58.56 -30.72
C GLY A 575 -11.33 58.30 -30.56
N GLY A 576 -10.68 57.41 -31.33
CA GLY A 576 -11.21 56.41 -32.27
C GLY A 576 -10.15 55.56 -33.03
N PHE A 577 -10.50 54.29 -33.30
CA PHE A 577 -10.05 53.34 -34.37
C PHE A 577 -8.59 52.85 -34.59
N ALA A 578 -8.55 51.63 -35.15
CA ALA A 578 -7.48 50.64 -35.44
C ALA A 578 -6.39 51.06 -36.50
N ALA A 579 -5.41 50.26 -36.97
CA ALA A 579 -5.29 48.78 -37.05
C ALA A 579 -3.86 48.17 -37.33
N VAL A 580 -3.65 46.93 -36.83
CA VAL A 580 -3.08 45.71 -37.51
C VAL A 580 -1.67 45.68 -38.17
N GLY A 581 -0.75 44.88 -37.57
CA GLY A 581 -0.23 43.58 -38.12
C GLY A 581 0.98 43.49 -39.09
N GLY A 582 1.75 42.37 -39.01
CA GLY A 582 2.45 41.81 -40.20
C GLY A 582 3.89 41.25 -40.07
N SER A 583 4.02 39.95 -39.83
CA SER A 583 5.23 39.09 -39.70
C SER A 583 6.20 38.92 -40.92
N LEU A 584 7.28 38.14 -40.70
CA LEU A 584 8.10 37.29 -41.61
C LEU A 584 9.46 37.75 -42.21
N ALA A 585 10.42 36.82 -42.10
CA ALA A 585 11.87 36.88 -42.37
C ALA A 585 12.33 36.52 -43.80
N HIS A 586 13.64 36.69 -44.14
CA HIS A 586 14.58 35.65 -44.67
C HIS A 586 15.90 36.19 -45.33
N VAL A 587 16.88 35.27 -45.52
CA VAL A 587 18.07 35.26 -46.43
C VAL A 587 19.42 35.90 -45.95
N PHE A 588 20.54 35.19 -46.24
CA PHE A 588 21.98 35.51 -46.04
C PHE A 588 22.64 35.98 -47.40
N PRO A 589 23.94 35.75 -47.83
CA PRO A 589 25.24 35.35 -47.19
C PRO A 589 26.55 36.01 -47.74
N PHE A 590 27.73 35.56 -47.23
CA PHE A 590 29.11 35.58 -47.85
C PHE A 590 29.95 36.91 -47.86
N GLN A 591 31.32 36.97 -47.93
CA GLN A 591 32.45 36.01 -47.77
C GLN A 591 33.84 36.69 -47.44
N LYS A 592 34.91 35.87 -47.29
CA LYS A 592 36.35 36.10 -46.93
C LYS A 592 37.30 36.31 -48.16
N PRO A 593 38.67 36.37 -48.08
CA PRO A 593 39.70 36.73 -47.05
C PRO A 593 40.71 37.82 -47.62
N PRO A 594 42.08 37.73 -47.75
CA PRO A 594 43.23 37.13 -46.99
C PRO A 594 44.57 37.99 -46.86
N THR A 595 45.62 37.37 -46.26
CA THR A 595 47.11 37.50 -46.49
C THR A 595 48.02 38.62 -45.86
N PRO A 596 49.33 38.34 -45.53
CA PRO A 596 50.00 38.87 -44.30
C PRO A 596 51.46 39.50 -44.36
N PRO A 597 52.61 38.93 -43.87
CA PRO A 597 53.53 39.52 -42.85
C PRO A 597 55.03 39.63 -43.34
N PRO A 598 56.16 39.53 -42.57
CA PRO A 598 56.49 39.37 -41.11
C PRO A 598 57.63 40.34 -40.59
N GLU A 599 58.64 40.13 -39.70
CA GLU A 599 59.25 38.94 -39.02
C GLU A 599 60.01 39.16 -37.65
N VAL A 600 61.36 39.02 -37.55
CA VAL A 600 62.16 38.65 -36.33
C VAL A 600 63.11 39.72 -35.73
N SER A 601 63.47 39.61 -34.42
CA SER A 601 64.81 39.15 -33.92
C SER A 601 65.15 39.46 -32.42
N GLN A 602 66.28 38.94 -31.91
CA GLN A 602 66.76 38.85 -30.50
C GLN A 602 68.28 39.21 -30.42
N PRO A 603 68.95 39.56 -29.27
CA PRO A 603 69.42 38.58 -28.25
C PRO A 603 69.70 39.10 -26.80
N LYS A 604 70.66 38.48 -26.06
CA LYS A 604 70.70 38.33 -24.56
C LYS A 604 72.10 38.54 -23.91
N ARG A 605 72.16 38.83 -22.59
CA ARG A 605 73.23 38.53 -21.57
C ARG A 605 72.59 38.68 -20.15
N LYS A 606 72.76 37.80 -19.13
CA LYS A 606 73.93 37.38 -18.29
C LYS A 606 74.53 38.54 -17.45
N ARG A 607 74.87 38.42 -16.14
CA ARG A 607 74.83 37.34 -15.09
C ARG A 607 75.24 37.96 -13.72
N VAL A 608 74.95 37.31 -12.56
CA VAL A 608 75.83 37.02 -11.38
C VAL A 608 75.01 36.87 -10.06
N THR A 609 75.54 36.13 -9.10
CA THR A 609 74.88 35.62 -7.87
C THR A 609 75.73 35.85 -6.61
N MET A 610 75.08 35.91 -5.44
CA MET A 610 75.67 35.59 -4.12
C MET A 610 74.67 34.80 -3.26
N ALA A 611 75.15 34.02 -2.28
CA ALA A 611 74.32 33.05 -1.53
C ALA A 611 74.91 32.68 -0.15
N LYS A 612 74.04 32.26 0.81
CA LYS A 612 74.29 31.34 1.95
C LYS A 612 72.95 30.62 2.29
N LEU A 613 72.84 29.28 2.25
CA LEU A 613 73.07 28.27 3.34
C LEU A 613 72.03 28.39 4.50
N ARG A 614 71.34 27.34 5.01
CA ARG A 614 71.39 25.86 4.90
C ARG A 614 69.99 25.25 5.26
N SER A 615 69.47 24.19 4.61
CA SER A 615 69.56 22.72 4.95
C SER A 615 68.72 22.28 6.17
N ALA A 616 67.92 21.19 6.21
CA ALA A 616 67.58 20.05 5.31
C ALA A 616 66.10 19.59 5.59
N SER A 617 65.27 19.04 4.68
CA SER A 617 65.28 17.70 3.99
C SER A 617 64.90 16.52 4.92
N VAL A 618 64.25 15.39 4.52
CA VAL A 618 64.41 14.53 3.32
C VAL A 618 63.14 13.65 2.98
N SER A 619 62.74 13.59 1.70
CA SER A 619 62.03 12.47 0.97
C SER A 619 60.58 12.02 1.32
N SER A 620 59.78 11.36 0.44
CA SER A 620 59.71 11.36 -1.06
C SER A 620 58.55 10.51 -1.64
N GLY A 621 58.04 10.88 -2.83
CA GLY A 621 57.53 9.96 -3.87
C GLY A 621 56.00 9.82 -3.99
N TYR A 622 55.40 9.66 -5.18
CA TYR A 622 55.95 9.62 -6.55
C TYR A 622 54.84 9.89 -7.60
N SER A 623 54.97 10.86 -8.52
CA SER A 623 54.13 10.99 -9.74
C SER A 623 54.67 12.03 -10.74
N SER A 624 54.36 11.88 -12.04
CA SER A 624 54.82 12.70 -13.19
C SER A 624 54.24 12.16 -14.53
N PRO A 625 54.29 12.87 -15.69
CA PRO A 625 54.05 14.31 -15.91
C PRO A 625 53.42 14.71 -17.29
N SER A 626 52.48 15.67 -17.34
CA SER A 626 52.15 16.48 -18.56
C SER A 626 51.29 17.70 -18.18
N ARG A 627 51.81 18.95 -18.21
CA ARG A 627 51.82 19.94 -19.34
C ARG A 627 50.40 20.32 -19.84
N SER A 628 50.02 21.61 -19.98
CA SER A 628 50.78 22.89 -20.01
C SER A 628 50.00 24.05 -19.37
N ARG A 629 50.55 24.79 -18.40
CA ARG A 629 51.38 26.02 -18.56
C ARG A 629 50.73 27.20 -19.33
N SER A 630 50.09 28.11 -18.58
CA SER A 630 50.31 29.57 -18.74
C SER A 630 51.17 30.08 -17.56
N LYS A 631 51.46 31.39 -17.49
CA LYS A 631 52.22 32.01 -16.39
C LYS A 631 51.51 33.25 -15.85
N SER A 632 51.47 33.36 -14.54
CA SER A 632 51.63 34.63 -13.83
C SER A 632 52.64 34.43 -12.69
N ILE A 633 53.43 35.45 -12.41
CA ILE A 633 54.22 35.56 -11.19
C ILE A 633 53.81 36.87 -10.57
N ASP A 634 53.19 36.80 -9.39
CA ASP A 634 53.63 37.63 -8.28
C ASP A 634 53.41 36.86 -6.96
N SER A 635 54.14 37.20 -5.91
CA SER A 635 54.14 36.40 -4.67
C SER A 635 54.18 37.24 -3.40
N THR A 636 53.01 37.67 -2.94
CA THR A 636 52.77 38.23 -1.61
C THR A 636 51.50 37.66 -1.01
N ILE A 637 51.50 37.48 0.32
CA ILE A 637 50.40 36.89 1.08
C ILE A 637 49.38 37.99 1.40
N SER A 638 48.28 38.05 0.64
CA SER A 638 47.12 38.91 0.97
C SER A 638 45.82 38.60 0.23
N ASN A 639 45.84 38.08 -1.01
CA ASN A 639 44.63 37.93 -1.84
C ASN A 639 44.23 36.48 -2.14
N ALA A 640 43.42 35.89 -1.26
CA ALA A 640 42.57 34.74 -1.60
C ALA A 640 41.20 35.24 -2.11
N SER A 641 41.17 35.82 -3.31
CA SER A 641 39.97 36.47 -3.85
C SER A 641 38.87 35.45 -4.23
N ALA A 642 37.88 35.27 -3.35
CA ALA A 642 36.64 34.57 -3.69
C ALA A 642 35.87 35.35 -4.78
N GLY A 643 35.28 34.64 -5.74
CA GLY A 643 34.80 35.22 -7.00
C GLY A 643 35.68 34.88 -8.20
N ASP A 644 36.18 33.65 -8.26
CA ASP A 644 36.92 33.12 -9.40
C ASP A 644 35.99 33.11 -10.64
N SER A 645 36.31 33.98 -11.59
CA SER A 645 35.53 34.17 -12.82
C SER A 645 36.31 33.78 -14.08
N SER A 646 37.17 32.76 -13.94
CA SER A 646 37.78 32.01 -15.03
C SER A 646 36.72 31.37 -15.95
N LEU A 647 37.07 31.23 -17.24
CA LEU A 647 36.15 30.82 -18.29
C LEU A 647 35.60 29.40 -18.03
N ASP A 648 36.46 28.47 -17.65
CA ASP A 648 36.14 27.08 -17.34
C ASP A 648 35.09 26.96 -16.21
N LYS A 649 35.26 27.73 -15.12
CA LYS A 649 34.30 27.75 -14.00
C LYS A 649 33.02 28.50 -14.30
N ILE A 650 33.01 29.36 -15.32
CA ILE A 650 31.78 29.99 -15.83
C ILE A 650 31.03 29.00 -16.73
N SER A 651 31.72 28.27 -17.61
CA SER A 651 31.09 27.26 -18.49
C SER A 651 30.51 26.09 -17.70
N GLN A 652 31.12 25.71 -16.57
CA GLN A 652 30.63 24.64 -15.70
C GLN A 652 29.85 25.17 -14.48
N SER A 653 29.31 26.40 -14.57
CA SER A 653 28.44 26.98 -13.54
C SER A 653 27.09 26.26 -13.48
N GLN A 654 26.58 26.07 -12.25
CA GLN A 654 25.28 25.43 -11.99
C GLN A 654 24.31 26.40 -11.31
N GLY A 655 23.02 26.26 -11.62
CA GLY A 655 21.93 26.95 -10.95
C GLY A 655 21.70 26.48 -9.51
N LEU A 656 20.74 27.10 -8.83
CA LEU A 656 20.39 26.73 -7.45
C LEU A 656 19.90 25.27 -7.31
N GLY A 657 19.25 24.71 -8.34
CA GLY A 657 18.85 23.30 -8.38
C GLY A 657 19.99 22.32 -8.75
N GLY A 658 21.22 22.81 -8.96
CA GLY A 658 22.32 22.02 -9.51
C GLY A 658 22.29 21.92 -11.04
N ASP A 659 21.41 22.65 -11.70
CA ASP A 659 21.15 22.55 -13.13
C ASP A 659 22.32 23.17 -13.90
N SER A 660 22.99 22.38 -14.74
CA SER A 660 24.09 22.85 -15.59
C SER A 660 23.59 23.70 -16.75
N ILE A 661 24.51 24.34 -17.49
CA ILE A 661 24.16 25.06 -18.72
C ILE A 661 23.53 24.11 -19.76
N LEU A 662 24.00 22.87 -19.87
CA LEU A 662 23.39 21.84 -20.71
C LEU A 662 21.96 21.52 -20.23
N MET A 663 21.75 21.34 -18.92
CA MET A 663 20.43 21.09 -18.34
C MET A 663 19.46 22.23 -18.64
N MET A 664 19.88 23.49 -18.44
CA MET A 664 19.05 24.65 -18.71
C MET A 664 18.69 24.80 -20.19
N ALA A 665 19.56 24.38 -21.13
CA ALA A 665 19.23 24.34 -22.55
C ALA A 665 18.16 23.28 -22.86
N ILE A 666 18.28 22.10 -22.24
CA ILE A 666 17.34 20.98 -22.39
C ILE A 666 15.95 21.32 -21.82
N GLU A 667 15.88 21.79 -20.56
CA GLU A 667 14.64 22.14 -19.87
C GLU A 667 13.82 23.24 -20.56
N ASN A 668 14.48 24.07 -21.38
CA ASN A 668 13.85 25.18 -22.10
C ASN A 668 13.67 24.89 -23.60
N GLY A 669 13.89 23.64 -24.05
CA GLY A 669 13.69 23.22 -25.44
C GLY A 669 14.66 23.85 -26.45
N GLN A 670 15.83 24.31 -26.01
CA GLN A 670 16.74 25.12 -26.83
C GLN A 670 17.75 24.25 -27.62
N LEU A 671 17.25 23.51 -28.61
CA LEU A 671 18.05 22.64 -29.50
C LEU A 671 19.33 23.33 -30.00
N ALA A 672 19.24 24.54 -30.54
CA ALA A 672 20.39 25.24 -31.12
C ALA A 672 21.39 25.77 -30.07
N SER A 673 20.96 25.99 -28.81
CA SER A 673 21.88 26.20 -27.68
C SER A 673 22.60 24.89 -27.35
N LEU A 674 21.87 23.77 -27.30
CA LEU A 674 22.43 22.46 -26.99
C LEU A 674 23.45 22.01 -28.04
N GLU A 675 23.15 22.12 -29.33
CA GLU A 675 24.09 21.82 -30.42
C GLU A 675 25.36 22.66 -30.34
N TYR A 676 25.25 23.96 -30.03
CA TYR A 676 26.41 24.83 -29.83
C TYR A 676 27.24 24.39 -28.61
N LEU A 677 26.61 24.12 -27.46
CA LEU A 677 27.31 23.68 -26.25
C LEU A 677 27.98 22.30 -26.44
N LEU A 678 27.31 21.36 -27.11
CA LEU A 678 27.85 20.04 -27.48
C LEU A 678 28.95 20.09 -28.56
N SER A 679 29.25 21.27 -29.13
CA SER A 679 30.40 21.49 -30.01
C SER A 679 31.64 22.04 -29.28
N LEU A 680 31.53 22.28 -27.96
CA LEU A 680 32.59 22.83 -27.11
C LEU A 680 33.26 21.72 -26.29
N ASP A 681 33.87 20.74 -26.98
CA ASP A 681 34.56 19.57 -26.39
C ASP A 681 35.58 19.94 -25.28
N GLN A 682 36.15 21.16 -25.36
CA GLN A 682 37.11 21.70 -24.39
C GLN A 682 36.49 21.98 -23.01
N TYR A 683 35.18 22.27 -22.95
CA TYR A 683 34.45 22.61 -21.72
C TYR A 683 33.46 21.51 -21.29
N PHE A 684 32.92 20.75 -22.26
CA PHE A 684 31.93 19.69 -22.05
C PHE A 684 32.35 18.37 -22.70
N PRO A 685 33.45 17.73 -22.24
CA PRO A 685 33.85 16.40 -22.73
C PRO A 685 32.79 15.34 -22.39
N ILE A 686 32.84 14.19 -23.08
CA ILE A 686 31.82 13.13 -22.91
C ILE A 686 31.74 12.60 -21.47
N GLU A 687 32.85 12.58 -20.73
CA GLU A 687 32.89 12.26 -19.30
C GLU A 687 32.03 13.24 -18.49
N PHE A 688 32.08 14.54 -18.79
CA PHE A 688 31.23 15.54 -18.13
C PHE A 688 29.75 15.29 -18.45
N ILE A 689 29.40 15.07 -19.72
CA ILE A 689 28.01 14.82 -20.18
C ILE A 689 27.43 13.53 -19.55
N LEU A 690 28.25 12.50 -19.36
CA LEU A 690 27.87 11.25 -18.70
C LEU A 690 27.82 11.37 -17.16
N GLU A 691 28.59 12.30 -16.57
CA GLU A 691 28.56 12.59 -15.14
C GLU A 691 27.39 13.50 -14.73
N ASP A 692 26.97 14.42 -15.61
CA ASP A 692 26.08 15.55 -15.31
C ASP A 692 24.65 15.14 -14.88
N ALA A 693 24.23 15.70 -13.75
CA ALA A 693 22.91 15.58 -13.16
C ALA A 693 22.67 16.70 -12.14
N ASN A 694 21.43 17.17 -12.03
CA ASN A 694 21.06 18.20 -11.05
C ASN A 694 20.97 17.64 -9.61
N ASN A 695 20.63 18.48 -8.62
CA ASN A 695 20.58 18.08 -7.20
C ASN A 695 19.62 16.90 -6.96
N GLU A 696 18.49 16.82 -7.69
CA GLU A 696 17.59 15.67 -7.65
C GLU A 696 18.18 14.40 -8.29
N GLY A 697 19.16 14.51 -9.19
CA GLY A 697 19.76 13.38 -9.90
C GLY A 697 19.08 13.07 -11.22
N VAL A 698 18.29 14.01 -11.76
CA VAL A 698 17.85 13.98 -13.15
C VAL A 698 19.10 14.16 -14.02
N THR A 699 19.41 13.17 -14.87
CA THR A 699 20.47 13.30 -15.88
C THR A 699 19.94 14.04 -17.10
N LEU A 700 20.85 14.62 -17.91
CA LEU A 700 20.52 15.35 -19.13
C LEU A 700 19.53 14.59 -20.04
N LEU A 701 19.73 13.27 -20.21
CA LEU A 701 18.86 12.43 -21.03
C LEU A 701 17.47 12.18 -20.39
N VAL A 702 17.36 12.16 -19.06
CA VAL A 702 16.05 12.06 -18.36
C VAL A 702 15.27 13.37 -18.55
N ALA A 703 15.92 14.52 -18.42
CA ALA A 703 15.29 15.83 -18.66
C ALA A 703 14.80 15.97 -20.11
N ALA A 704 15.60 15.53 -21.09
CA ALA A 704 15.22 15.58 -22.51
C ALA A 704 13.94 14.77 -22.81
N VAL A 705 13.83 13.54 -22.28
CA VAL A 705 12.61 12.72 -22.40
C VAL A 705 11.42 13.36 -21.66
N GLN A 706 11.65 14.03 -20.53
CA GLN A 706 10.59 14.75 -19.80
C GLN A 706 10.08 15.99 -20.53
N GLY A 707 10.91 16.65 -21.35
CA GLY A 707 10.54 17.81 -22.16
C GLY A 707 9.84 17.53 -23.49
N ASP A 708 9.68 16.26 -23.88
CA ASP A 708 9.00 15.78 -25.11
C ASP A 708 9.57 16.28 -26.47
N ASP A 709 10.65 17.07 -26.48
CA ASP A 709 11.35 17.41 -27.74
C ASP A 709 12.16 16.21 -28.26
N LYS A 710 11.57 15.52 -29.24
CA LYS A 710 12.13 14.36 -29.93
C LYS A 710 13.42 14.71 -30.70
N ASN A 711 13.55 15.91 -31.25
CA ASN A 711 14.74 16.30 -32.02
C ASN A 711 15.93 16.57 -31.09
N LEU A 712 15.69 17.30 -30.00
CA LEU A 712 16.67 17.55 -28.94
C LEU A 712 17.09 16.26 -28.25
N THR A 713 16.14 15.39 -27.92
CA THR A 713 16.43 14.08 -27.30
C THR A 713 17.21 13.16 -28.23
N ASN A 714 16.83 13.07 -29.51
CA ASN A 714 17.58 12.28 -30.50
C ASN A 714 18.99 12.86 -30.73
N THR A 715 19.16 14.18 -30.74
CA THR A 715 20.49 14.82 -30.93
C THR A 715 21.41 14.51 -29.76
N LEU A 716 20.93 14.68 -28.53
CA LEU A 716 21.66 14.33 -27.31
C LEU A 716 22.01 12.85 -27.25
N LEU A 717 21.04 11.96 -27.53
CA LEU A 717 21.26 10.52 -27.48
C LEU A 717 22.24 10.05 -28.56
N ASN A 718 22.16 10.59 -29.79
CA ASN A 718 23.12 10.28 -30.85
C ASN A 718 24.54 10.77 -30.50
N HIS A 719 24.69 11.94 -29.87
CA HIS A 719 26.00 12.39 -29.38
C HIS A 719 26.55 11.43 -28.31
N ILE A 720 25.73 11.07 -27.32
CA ILE A 720 26.11 10.14 -26.23
C ILE A 720 26.53 8.76 -26.79
N ILE A 721 25.76 8.19 -27.72
CA ILE A 721 26.06 6.88 -28.31
C ILE A 721 27.34 6.91 -29.16
N ARG A 722 27.55 7.97 -29.95
CA ARG A 722 28.74 8.08 -30.83
C ARG A 722 30.04 8.32 -30.06
N ASN A 723 29.97 9.02 -28.94
CA ASN A 723 31.16 9.48 -28.21
C ASN A 723 31.47 8.65 -26.94
N SER A 724 30.56 7.78 -26.48
CA SER A 724 30.81 6.91 -25.32
C SER A 724 31.89 5.85 -25.63
N PRO A 725 32.87 5.59 -24.74
CA PRO A 725 33.95 4.65 -24.99
C PRO A 725 33.52 3.17 -24.98
N SER A 726 32.31 2.83 -24.54
CA SER A 726 31.78 1.44 -24.56
C SER A 726 30.27 1.33 -24.29
N ASP A 727 29.68 0.20 -24.68
CA ASP A 727 28.36 -0.24 -24.23
C ASP A 727 28.27 -0.37 -22.70
N SER A 728 29.38 -0.70 -22.03
CA SER A 728 29.40 -0.82 -20.57
C SER A 728 29.18 0.52 -19.87
N THR A 729 29.72 1.61 -20.42
CA THR A 729 29.51 2.98 -19.94
C THR A 729 28.12 3.50 -20.31
N LEU A 730 27.56 3.13 -21.46
CA LEU A 730 26.16 3.42 -21.78
C LEU A 730 25.18 2.72 -20.81
N ARG A 731 25.38 1.42 -20.56
CA ARG A 731 24.58 0.65 -19.58
C ARG A 731 24.71 1.23 -18.16
N SER A 732 25.90 1.70 -17.75
CA SER A 732 26.05 2.34 -16.43
C SER A 732 25.34 3.70 -16.35
N TYR A 733 25.26 4.46 -17.46
CA TYR A 733 24.50 5.70 -17.54
C TYR A 733 22.98 5.46 -17.49
N PHE A 734 22.44 4.49 -18.26
CA PHE A 734 21.01 4.15 -18.24
C PHE A 734 20.52 3.54 -16.91
N VAL A 735 21.43 3.11 -16.03
CA VAL A 735 21.15 2.62 -14.67
C VAL A 735 21.07 3.76 -13.63
N ARG A 736 21.54 4.98 -13.94
CA ARG A 736 21.46 6.13 -13.02
C ARG A 736 20.00 6.45 -12.66
N GLN A 737 19.74 6.62 -11.36
CA GLN A 737 18.40 6.84 -10.78
C GLN A 737 18.25 8.27 -10.23
N ASP A 738 17.07 8.86 -10.44
CA ASP A 738 16.67 10.17 -9.92
C ASP A 738 16.24 10.13 -8.42
N SER A 739 15.78 11.27 -7.91
CA SER A 739 15.22 11.47 -6.56
C SER A 739 14.08 10.51 -6.20
N LYS A 740 13.37 9.95 -7.19
CA LYS A 740 12.26 9.00 -7.07
C LYS A 740 12.71 7.54 -7.29
N GLY A 741 13.99 7.30 -7.59
CA GLY A 741 14.54 5.99 -7.93
C GLY A 741 14.35 5.60 -9.40
N ARG A 742 13.97 6.53 -10.26
CA ARG A 742 13.62 6.25 -11.65
C ARG A 742 14.80 6.52 -12.57
N THR A 743 15.01 5.61 -13.52
CA THR A 743 15.97 5.78 -14.61
C THR A 743 15.31 6.36 -15.84
N PHE A 744 16.10 6.74 -16.85
CA PHE A 744 15.66 7.03 -18.23
C PHE A 744 14.56 6.07 -18.73
N ALA A 745 14.77 4.76 -18.53
CA ALA A 745 13.83 3.74 -19.00
C ALA A 745 12.42 3.84 -18.37
N HIS A 746 12.29 4.42 -17.17
CA HIS A 746 11.00 4.62 -16.51
C HIS A 746 10.17 5.76 -17.12
N TYR A 747 10.78 6.64 -17.91
CA TYR A 747 10.14 7.81 -18.53
C TYR A 747 9.87 7.63 -20.04
N LEU A 748 10.20 6.45 -20.61
CA LEU A 748 10.03 6.14 -22.03
C LEU A 748 8.59 6.20 -22.57
N PHE A 749 7.59 6.27 -21.69
CA PHE A 749 6.19 6.51 -22.11
C PHE A 749 5.96 7.89 -22.73
N ASN A 750 6.91 8.83 -22.61
CA ASN A 750 6.88 10.11 -23.34
C ASN A 750 7.38 9.94 -24.79
N GLN A 751 8.50 9.22 -24.98
CA GLN A 751 9.13 9.03 -26.30
C GLN A 751 9.38 7.55 -26.61
N PRO A 752 8.33 6.78 -26.98
CA PRO A 752 8.42 5.33 -27.14
C PRO A 752 9.38 4.85 -28.24
N HIS A 753 9.60 5.65 -29.29
CA HIS A 753 10.51 5.34 -30.40
C HIS A 753 11.97 5.09 -29.95
N LEU A 754 12.38 5.62 -28.80
CA LEU A 754 13.73 5.38 -28.26
C LEU A 754 13.96 3.90 -27.87
N MET A 755 12.91 3.09 -27.74
CA MET A 755 13.04 1.66 -27.50
C MET A 755 13.68 0.92 -28.70
N GLU A 756 13.52 1.41 -29.93
CA GLU A 756 14.12 0.81 -31.12
C GLU A 756 15.64 1.00 -31.16
N THR A 757 16.17 2.07 -30.56
CA THR A 757 17.60 2.43 -30.63
C THR A 757 18.41 1.98 -29.42
N VAL A 758 17.81 1.93 -28.22
CA VAL A 758 18.52 1.57 -26.98
C VAL A 758 17.88 0.44 -26.17
N GLY A 759 16.78 -0.16 -26.65
CA GLY A 759 15.96 -1.14 -25.91
C GLY A 759 16.72 -2.32 -25.29
N GLU A 760 17.75 -2.83 -25.98
CA GLU A 760 18.58 -3.96 -25.52
C GLU A 760 19.58 -3.59 -24.41
N MET A 761 19.77 -2.28 -24.16
CA MET A 761 20.66 -1.74 -23.12
C MET A 761 19.94 -1.37 -21.83
N LEU A 762 18.60 -1.39 -21.81
CA LEU A 762 17.81 -0.83 -20.71
C LEU A 762 17.69 -1.77 -19.49
N PRO A 763 17.70 -1.22 -18.27
CA PRO A 763 17.57 -2.01 -17.04
C PRO A 763 16.11 -2.37 -16.74
N TRP A 764 15.46 -3.17 -17.59
CA TRP A 764 14.03 -3.52 -17.53
C TRP A 764 13.52 -4.08 -16.19
N ARG A 765 14.41 -4.61 -15.34
CA ARG A 765 14.11 -5.20 -14.02
C ARG A 765 14.49 -4.32 -12.82
N LEU A 766 15.15 -3.18 -13.03
CA LEU A 766 15.49 -2.25 -11.94
C LEU A 766 14.23 -1.54 -11.43
N LYS A 767 14.16 -1.25 -10.11
CA LYS A 767 12.96 -0.75 -9.45
C LYS A 767 13.13 0.66 -8.88
N ASP A 768 12.09 1.49 -9.03
CA ASP A 768 11.97 2.80 -8.39
C ASP A 768 11.63 2.69 -6.88
N LYS A 769 11.53 3.83 -6.18
CA LYS A 769 11.18 3.85 -4.74
C LYS A 769 9.77 3.30 -4.44
N ASN A 770 8.92 3.12 -5.45
CA ASN A 770 7.61 2.48 -5.36
C ASN A 770 7.64 0.99 -5.73
N GLY A 771 8.82 0.43 -6.05
CA GLY A 771 8.98 -0.94 -6.51
C GLY A 771 8.65 -1.14 -8.00
N GLN A 772 8.34 -0.07 -8.73
CA GLN A 772 7.91 -0.15 -10.13
C GLN A 772 9.14 -0.28 -11.03
N THR A 773 9.04 -1.12 -12.06
CA THR A 773 10.07 -1.28 -13.10
C THR A 773 9.74 -0.41 -14.32
N PRO A 774 10.67 -0.19 -15.28
CA PRO A 774 10.38 0.49 -16.55
C PRO A 774 9.14 -0.09 -17.26
N LEU A 775 9.06 -1.41 -17.35
CA LEU A 775 7.92 -2.12 -17.93
C LEU A 775 6.62 -1.88 -17.15
N PHE A 776 6.68 -1.80 -15.82
CA PHE A 776 5.52 -1.47 -14.99
C PHE A 776 5.03 -0.03 -15.20
N ALA A 777 5.94 0.92 -15.46
CA ALA A 777 5.58 2.29 -15.80
C ALA A 777 4.86 2.37 -17.17
N LEU A 778 5.41 1.70 -18.20
CA LEU A 778 4.80 1.63 -19.54
C LEU A 778 3.42 0.94 -19.50
N CYS A 779 3.28 -0.18 -18.79
CA CYS A 779 2.00 -0.86 -18.60
C CYS A 779 0.95 0.01 -17.88
N ARG A 780 1.39 1.01 -17.09
CA ARG A 780 0.52 1.94 -16.35
C ARG A 780 0.08 3.14 -17.21
N SER A 781 0.80 3.52 -18.27
CA SER A 781 0.43 4.62 -19.17
C SER A 781 -0.64 4.24 -20.21
N TYR A 782 -1.78 3.71 -19.75
CA TYR A 782 -2.88 3.24 -20.62
C TYR A 782 -3.61 4.34 -21.39
N ASP A 783 -3.37 5.62 -21.07
CA ASP A 783 -3.90 6.78 -21.78
C ASP A 783 -3.03 7.19 -22.99
N HIS A 784 -1.89 6.52 -23.23
CA HIS A 784 -0.99 6.81 -24.35
C HIS A 784 -1.56 6.34 -25.70
N GLN A 785 -1.45 7.16 -26.75
CA GLN A 785 -2.04 6.87 -28.07
C GLN A 785 -1.51 5.55 -28.67
N GLU A 786 -0.21 5.29 -28.52
CA GLU A 786 0.47 4.11 -29.06
C GLU A 786 0.57 2.95 -28.04
N TYR A 787 -0.24 2.95 -26.97
CA TYR A 787 -0.09 2.07 -25.79
C TYR A 787 0.14 0.59 -26.12
N ARG A 788 -0.57 0.03 -27.12
CA ARG A 788 -0.40 -1.37 -27.54
C ARG A 788 1.00 -1.64 -28.09
N TRP A 789 1.42 -0.91 -29.12
CA TRP A 789 2.75 -1.06 -29.72
C TRP A 789 3.86 -0.81 -28.70
N MET A 790 3.72 0.24 -27.89
CA MET A 790 4.69 0.59 -26.86
C MET A 790 4.89 -0.55 -25.85
N VAL A 791 3.80 -1.11 -25.31
CA VAL A 791 3.89 -2.18 -24.30
C VAL A 791 4.30 -3.51 -24.94
N GLU A 792 3.82 -3.84 -26.14
CA GLU A 792 4.21 -5.06 -26.86
C GLU A 792 5.70 -5.07 -27.24
N THR A 793 6.23 -3.94 -27.74
CA THR A 793 7.67 -3.76 -28.00
C THR A 793 8.48 -3.85 -26.71
N ALA A 794 8.04 -3.19 -25.62
CA ALA A 794 8.72 -3.25 -24.33
C ALA A 794 8.72 -4.66 -23.71
N LEU A 795 7.61 -5.40 -23.81
CA LEU A 795 7.51 -6.80 -23.38
C LEU A 795 8.46 -7.70 -24.18
N THR A 796 8.53 -7.50 -25.49
CA THR A 796 9.44 -8.26 -26.37
C THR A 796 10.90 -7.97 -26.01
N LEU A 797 11.29 -6.70 -25.85
CA LEU A 797 12.65 -6.30 -25.44
C LEU A 797 13.02 -6.80 -24.04
N ALA A 798 12.10 -6.71 -23.07
CA ALA A 798 12.30 -7.23 -21.71
C ALA A 798 12.47 -8.76 -21.69
N THR A 799 11.81 -9.48 -22.61
CA THR A 799 11.98 -10.94 -22.78
C THR A 799 13.35 -11.26 -23.39
N ASN A 800 13.72 -10.59 -24.49
CA ASN A 800 14.98 -10.84 -25.20
C ASN A 800 16.23 -10.48 -24.36
N THR A 801 16.11 -9.51 -23.45
CA THR A 801 17.17 -9.10 -22.51
C THR A 801 17.18 -9.90 -21.20
N GLN A 802 16.29 -10.88 -21.03
CA GLN A 802 16.26 -11.75 -19.86
C GLN A 802 17.38 -12.82 -19.97
N PRO A 803 18.24 -13.00 -18.94
CA PRO A 803 19.49 -13.75 -19.06
C PRO A 803 19.33 -15.27 -19.23
N ASP A 804 18.12 -15.78 -19.08
CA ASP A 804 17.76 -17.21 -19.12
C ASP A 804 17.01 -17.60 -20.41
N GLN A 805 16.65 -16.64 -21.27
CA GLN A 805 15.89 -16.83 -22.52
C GLN A 805 14.54 -17.59 -22.35
N GLU A 806 14.02 -17.66 -21.13
CA GLU A 806 12.68 -18.22 -20.85
C GLU A 806 11.58 -17.14 -21.04
N PRO A 807 10.29 -17.53 -21.14
CA PRO A 807 9.17 -16.59 -21.14
C PRO A 807 9.24 -15.57 -19.99
N LEU A 808 8.88 -14.31 -20.26
CA LEU A 808 9.08 -13.19 -19.33
C LEU A 808 8.55 -13.45 -17.92
N HIS A 809 9.39 -13.21 -16.90
CA HIS A 809 9.07 -13.49 -15.51
C HIS A 809 8.32 -12.33 -14.85
N LEU A 810 6.98 -12.36 -14.87
CA LEU A 810 6.15 -11.34 -14.22
C LEU A 810 6.38 -11.20 -12.71
N ALA A 811 7.00 -12.20 -12.08
CA ALA A 811 7.42 -12.15 -10.68
C ALA A 811 8.50 -11.07 -10.41
N ASP A 812 9.35 -10.75 -11.38
CA ASP A 812 10.34 -9.68 -11.24
C ASP A 812 9.64 -8.31 -11.24
N HIS A 813 8.54 -8.16 -11.99
CA HIS A 813 7.81 -6.92 -12.24
C HIS A 813 6.65 -6.67 -11.25
N ILE A 814 6.92 -6.83 -9.94
CA ILE A 814 5.97 -6.59 -8.84
C ILE A 814 6.30 -5.29 -8.08
N ASP A 815 5.30 -4.44 -7.81
CA ASP A 815 5.45 -3.18 -7.05
C ASP A 815 5.47 -3.36 -5.51
N ASN A 816 5.75 -2.29 -4.76
CA ASN A 816 5.76 -2.28 -3.29
C ASN A 816 4.36 -2.44 -2.64
N LYS A 817 3.34 -2.86 -3.42
CA LYS A 817 1.97 -3.15 -2.95
C LYS A 817 1.51 -4.56 -3.38
N GLY A 818 2.42 -5.37 -3.93
CA GLY A 818 2.15 -6.73 -4.41
C GLY A 818 1.44 -6.81 -5.76
N ASN A 819 1.30 -5.73 -6.52
CA ASN A 819 0.66 -5.76 -7.83
C ASN A 819 1.61 -6.33 -8.89
N THR A 820 1.14 -7.32 -9.67
CA THR A 820 1.81 -7.81 -10.89
C THR A 820 1.38 -6.99 -12.11
N LEU A 821 2.02 -7.17 -13.28
CA LEU A 821 1.59 -6.51 -14.53
C LEU A 821 0.11 -6.80 -14.88
N LEU A 822 -0.39 -8.01 -14.60
CA LEU A 822 -1.81 -8.37 -14.81
C LEU A 822 -2.79 -7.54 -13.96
N HIS A 823 -2.34 -6.91 -12.87
CA HIS A 823 -3.18 -6.02 -12.06
C HIS A 823 -3.31 -4.60 -12.64
N ILE A 824 -2.43 -4.19 -13.58
CA ILE A 824 -2.34 -2.81 -14.05
C ILE A 824 -2.61 -2.62 -15.55
N VAL A 825 -2.40 -3.65 -16.37
CA VAL A 825 -2.67 -3.58 -17.82
C VAL A 825 -4.17 -3.41 -18.06
N ASN A 826 -4.54 -2.38 -18.82
CA ASN A 826 -5.94 -2.00 -19.03
C ASN A 826 -6.49 -2.51 -20.39
N ASP A 827 -5.66 -3.12 -21.23
CA ASP A 827 -6.03 -3.60 -22.57
C ASP A 827 -6.24 -5.13 -22.62
N PRO A 828 -7.37 -5.62 -23.19
CA PRO A 828 -7.65 -7.05 -23.31
C PRO A 828 -6.67 -7.85 -24.19
N HIS A 829 -6.13 -7.26 -25.27
CA HIS A 829 -5.20 -7.96 -26.16
C HIS A 829 -3.85 -8.17 -25.48
N LEU A 830 -3.29 -7.12 -24.87
CA LEU A 830 -2.08 -7.23 -24.05
C LEU A 830 -2.27 -8.19 -22.87
N THR A 831 -3.44 -8.20 -22.22
CA THR A 831 -3.75 -9.17 -21.16
C THR A 831 -3.76 -10.60 -21.70
N ALA A 832 -4.43 -10.86 -22.84
CA ALA A 832 -4.44 -12.18 -23.47
C ALA A 832 -3.04 -12.63 -23.92
N TRP A 833 -2.19 -11.69 -24.35
CA TRP A 833 -0.79 -11.94 -24.72
C TRP A 833 0.04 -12.35 -23.49
N LEU A 834 -0.03 -11.57 -22.40
CA LEU A 834 0.66 -11.86 -21.14
C LEU A 834 0.31 -13.24 -20.57
N LEU A 835 -0.97 -13.63 -20.64
CA LEU A 835 -1.43 -14.94 -20.15
C LEU A 835 -0.90 -16.12 -20.98
N ARG A 836 -0.59 -15.91 -22.28
CA ARG A 836 -0.16 -16.95 -23.22
C ARG A 836 1.35 -17.05 -23.39
N HIS A 837 2.06 -15.92 -23.35
CA HIS A 837 3.45 -15.80 -23.77
C HIS A 837 4.42 -15.49 -22.63
N CYS A 838 3.94 -15.28 -21.39
CA CYS A 838 4.78 -14.98 -20.23
C CYS A 838 4.57 -15.97 -19.08
N ASP A 839 5.55 -16.06 -18.17
CA ASP A 839 5.44 -16.88 -16.96
C ASP A 839 4.70 -16.10 -15.86
N SER A 840 3.37 -16.20 -15.87
CA SER A 840 2.47 -15.47 -14.96
C SER A 840 1.69 -16.39 -14.01
N ASP A 841 1.60 -15.99 -12.74
CA ASP A 841 0.51 -16.46 -11.87
C ASP A 841 -0.72 -15.56 -12.08
N VAL A 842 -1.76 -16.14 -12.68
CA VAL A 842 -3.02 -15.44 -13.00
C VAL A 842 -3.85 -15.17 -11.74
N ASN A 843 -3.65 -15.96 -10.69
CA ASN A 843 -4.34 -15.85 -9.40
C ASN A 843 -3.52 -15.12 -8.34
N ALA A 844 -2.36 -14.54 -8.72
CA ALA A 844 -1.50 -13.78 -7.84
C ALA A 844 -2.31 -12.70 -7.09
N ALA A 845 -2.16 -12.66 -5.77
CA ALA A 845 -2.91 -11.74 -4.92
C ALA A 845 -1.99 -10.68 -4.32
N ASN A 846 -2.36 -9.40 -4.49
CA ASN A 846 -1.61 -8.26 -3.93
C ASN A 846 -1.79 -8.14 -2.40
N ASP A 847 -1.20 -7.11 -1.78
CA ASP A 847 -1.21 -6.92 -0.32
C ASP A 847 -2.62 -6.85 0.29
N LYS A 848 -3.64 -6.49 -0.50
CA LYS A 848 -5.05 -6.42 -0.08
C LYS A 848 -5.84 -7.70 -0.38
N ARG A 849 -5.13 -8.75 -0.84
CA ARG A 849 -5.66 -9.99 -1.42
C ARG A 849 -6.60 -9.77 -2.61
N PHE A 850 -6.41 -8.71 -3.39
CA PHE A 850 -7.05 -8.60 -4.69
C PHE A 850 -6.22 -9.34 -5.74
N THR A 851 -6.88 -10.11 -6.60
CA THR A 851 -6.30 -10.72 -7.82
C THR A 851 -6.53 -9.80 -9.04
N PRO A 852 -5.91 -10.07 -10.21
CA PRO A 852 -6.18 -9.36 -11.46
C PRO A 852 -7.68 -9.30 -11.82
N LEU A 853 -8.37 -10.44 -11.72
CA LEU A 853 -9.82 -10.52 -11.96
C LEU A 853 -10.62 -9.68 -10.97
N MET A 854 -10.25 -9.65 -9.68
CA MET A 854 -10.92 -8.80 -8.70
C MET A 854 -10.76 -7.31 -9.01
N MET A 855 -9.59 -6.88 -9.50
CA MET A 855 -9.40 -5.50 -9.95
C MET A 855 -10.23 -5.20 -11.20
N ALA A 856 -10.23 -6.08 -12.20
CA ALA A 856 -11.07 -5.92 -13.39
C ALA A 856 -12.56 -5.75 -13.04
N SER A 857 -13.12 -6.61 -12.18
CA SER A 857 -14.52 -6.51 -11.73
C SER A 857 -14.80 -5.26 -10.90
N LYS A 858 -13.90 -4.89 -9.97
CA LYS A 858 -14.05 -3.71 -9.09
C LYS A 858 -14.05 -2.38 -9.86
N TYR A 859 -13.34 -2.31 -10.99
CA TYR A 859 -13.26 -1.14 -11.87
C TYR A 859 -14.12 -1.27 -13.15
N GLY A 860 -15.04 -2.24 -13.19
CA GLY A 860 -16.01 -2.39 -14.28
C GLY A 860 -15.42 -2.74 -15.66
N ARG A 861 -14.19 -3.28 -15.71
CA ARG A 861 -13.48 -3.56 -16.96
C ARG A 861 -13.96 -4.86 -17.61
N LEU A 862 -15.16 -4.84 -18.20
CA LEU A 862 -15.86 -6.01 -18.74
C LEU A 862 -15.00 -6.86 -19.70
N ASP A 863 -14.20 -6.26 -20.57
CA ASP A 863 -13.39 -7.02 -21.53
C ASP A 863 -12.12 -7.65 -20.93
N LEU A 864 -11.57 -7.06 -19.85
CA LEU A 864 -10.56 -7.74 -19.03
C LEU A 864 -11.19 -8.93 -18.29
N VAL A 865 -12.39 -8.76 -17.72
CA VAL A 865 -13.15 -9.85 -17.09
C VAL A 865 -13.39 -10.98 -18.10
N ARG A 866 -13.88 -10.68 -19.31
CA ARG A 866 -14.05 -11.66 -20.41
C ARG A 866 -12.73 -12.38 -20.74
N THR A 867 -11.61 -11.64 -20.76
CA THR A 867 -10.28 -12.20 -21.06
C THR A 867 -9.80 -13.16 -19.98
N PHE A 868 -9.92 -12.80 -18.70
CA PHE A 868 -9.58 -13.70 -17.58
C PHE A 868 -10.50 -14.93 -17.55
N PHE A 869 -11.80 -14.79 -17.83
CA PHE A 869 -12.72 -15.92 -17.96
C PHE A 869 -12.39 -16.88 -19.12
N GLY A 870 -11.54 -16.45 -20.08
CA GLY A 870 -11.03 -17.30 -21.16
C GLY A 870 -9.84 -18.18 -20.77
N ASP A 871 -9.21 -17.97 -19.62
CA ASP A 871 -8.09 -18.79 -19.13
C ASP A 871 -8.56 -19.78 -18.05
N ALA A 872 -8.47 -21.07 -18.36
CA ALA A 872 -8.90 -22.16 -17.48
C ALA A 872 -8.11 -22.27 -16.15
N ARG A 873 -7.05 -21.46 -15.96
CA ARG A 873 -6.30 -21.35 -14.69
C ARG A 873 -6.95 -20.39 -13.68
N VAL A 874 -7.90 -19.54 -14.10
CA VAL A 874 -8.48 -18.49 -13.23
C VAL A 874 -9.46 -19.06 -12.20
N ASP A 875 -9.18 -18.80 -10.92
CA ASP A 875 -10.07 -19.20 -9.82
C ASP A 875 -11.05 -18.08 -9.46
N LEU A 876 -12.31 -18.27 -9.87
CA LEU A 876 -13.43 -17.36 -9.62
C LEU A 876 -13.84 -17.28 -8.13
N GLN A 877 -13.36 -18.19 -7.28
CA GLN A 877 -13.82 -18.36 -5.89
C GLN A 877 -12.84 -17.80 -4.85
N ILE A 878 -11.69 -17.24 -5.27
CA ILE A 878 -10.77 -16.53 -4.39
C ILE A 878 -11.50 -15.35 -3.72
N LYS A 879 -11.11 -15.04 -2.47
CA LYS A 879 -11.74 -14.03 -1.61
C LYS A 879 -10.72 -13.03 -1.08
N ASP A 880 -11.12 -11.75 -1.04
CA ASP A 880 -10.31 -10.68 -0.46
C ASP A 880 -10.20 -10.78 1.07
N ILE A 881 -9.48 -9.85 1.72
CA ILE A 881 -9.35 -9.79 3.19
C ILE A 881 -10.67 -9.63 3.97
N ARG A 882 -11.80 -9.32 3.31
CA ARG A 882 -13.15 -9.23 3.89
C ARG A 882 -14.00 -10.46 3.58
N GLY A 883 -13.46 -11.43 2.83
CA GLY A 883 -14.18 -12.62 2.39
C GLY A 883 -14.98 -12.43 1.09
N LEU A 884 -14.73 -11.38 0.31
CA LEU A 884 -15.50 -11.06 -0.91
C LEU A 884 -14.84 -11.62 -2.17
N THR A 885 -15.63 -12.29 -3.00
CA THR A 885 -15.27 -12.77 -4.35
C THR A 885 -15.26 -11.65 -5.39
N ALA A 886 -14.72 -11.92 -6.58
CA ALA A 886 -14.68 -10.94 -7.68
C ALA A 886 -16.07 -10.41 -8.10
N VAL A 887 -17.15 -11.18 -7.93
CA VAL A 887 -18.53 -10.73 -8.23
C VAL A 887 -19.07 -9.81 -7.13
N GLU A 888 -18.79 -10.12 -5.87
CA GLU A 888 -19.17 -9.30 -4.71
C GLU A 888 -18.39 -7.96 -4.66
N LEU A 889 -17.25 -7.88 -5.34
CA LEU A 889 -16.44 -6.66 -5.47
C LEU A 889 -16.87 -5.74 -6.61
N ALA A 890 -17.68 -6.21 -7.56
CA ALA A 890 -18.24 -5.37 -8.62
C ALA A 890 -19.24 -4.38 -8.03
N LYS A 891 -19.13 -3.10 -8.42
CA LYS A 891 -20.05 -2.03 -7.96
C LYS A 891 -21.40 -2.08 -8.66
N ASP A 892 -21.38 -2.35 -9.95
CA ASP A 892 -22.50 -2.11 -10.86
C ASP A 892 -23.19 -3.43 -11.19
N ASP A 893 -24.53 -3.45 -11.22
CA ASP A 893 -25.28 -4.69 -11.49
C ASP A 893 -25.07 -5.22 -12.91
N GLU A 894 -24.73 -4.37 -13.88
CA GLU A 894 -24.32 -4.82 -15.22
C GLU A 894 -23.09 -5.73 -15.16
N VAL A 895 -22.07 -5.35 -14.37
CA VAL A 895 -20.83 -6.13 -14.23
C VAL A 895 -21.12 -7.46 -13.52
N ARG A 896 -21.97 -7.45 -12.48
CA ARG A 896 -22.43 -8.68 -11.80
C ARG A 896 -23.19 -9.59 -12.76
N ASN A 897 -24.17 -9.03 -13.47
CA ASN A 897 -24.98 -9.75 -14.46
C ASN A 897 -24.10 -10.33 -15.57
N ARG A 898 -23.10 -9.60 -16.06
CA ARG A 898 -22.22 -10.08 -17.13
C ARG A 898 -21.24 -11.16 -16.65
N ILE A 899 -20.79 -11.11 -15.40
CA ILE A 899 -20.04 -12.22 -14.80
C ILE A 899 -20.95 -13.45 -14.64
N ASP A 900 -22.17 -13.25 -14.14
CA ASP A 900 -23.19 -14.31 -14.04
C ASP A 900 -23.50 -14.94 -15.42
N ASP A 901 -23.50 -14.16 -16.52
CA ASP A 901 -23.62 -14.69 -17.90
C ASP A 901 -22.40 -15.53 -18.29
N LEU A 902 -21.18 -15.09 -17.96
CA LEU A 902 -19.96 -15.82 -18.29
C LEU A 902 -19.86 -17.13 -17.51
N VAL A 903 -20.33 -17.16 -16.26
CA VAL A 903 -20.51 -18.40 -15.48
C VAL A 903 -21.53 -19.31 -16.15
N LEU A 904 -22.68 -18.78 -16.60
CA LEU A 904 -23.66 -19.56 -17.36
C LEU A 904 -23.03 -20.16 -18.63
N LEU A 905 -22.38 -19.35 -19.46
CA LEU A 905 -21.79 -19.79 -20.74
C LEU A 905 -20.59 -20.73 -20.58
N SER A 906 -19.98 -20.80 -19.40
CA SER A 906 -18.99 -21.84 -19.07
C SER A 906 -19.63 -23.23 -18.82
N THR A 907 -20.94 -23.26 -18.53
CA THR A 907 -21.74 -24.48 -18.38
C THR A 907 -22.09 -25.02 -19.76
N ARG A 908 -22.09 -26.35 -19.93
CA ARG A 908 -22.43 -26.97 -21.22
C ARG A 908 -23.93 -26.86 -21.52
N PRO A 909 -24.32 -26.62 -22.78
CA PRO A 909 -25.71 -26.72 -23.19
C PRO A 909 -26.27 -28.14 -23.04
N ALA A 910 -27.57 -28.22 -22.84
CA ALA A 910 -28.37 -29.43 -22.98
C ALA A 910 -28.60 -29.78 -24.46
N ALA A 911 -29.35 -30.86 -24.72
CA ALA A 911 -29.53 -31.40 -26.08
C ALA A 911 -30.33 -30.48 -27.03
N ASP A 912 -31.10 -29.55 -26.48
CA ASP A 912 -31.83 -28.47 -27.15
C ASP A 912 -30.96 -27.23 -27.44
N GLY A 913 -29.68 -27.25 -27.06
CA GLY A 913 -28.77 -26.11 -27.16
C GLY A 913 -28.91 -25.08 -26.03
N ARG A 914 -29.85 -25.28 -25.08
CA ARG A 914 -30.14 -24.35 -23.99
C ARG A 914 -29.20 -24.57 -22.81
N ILE A 915 -28.84 -23.50 -22.10
CA ILE A 915 -27.93 -23.56 -20.95
C ILE A 915 -28.65 -23.02 -19.71
N THR A 916 -28.81 -23.82 -18.66
CA THR A 916 -29.52 -23.40 -17.43
C THR A 916 -28.72 -23.79 -16.18
N SER A 917 -28.50 -22.86 -15.25
CA SER A 917 -27.76 -23.13 -14.00
C SER A 917 -28.01 -22.07 -12.90
N VAL A 918 -27.76 -22.45 -11.64
CA VAL A 918 -27.67 -21.52 -10.51
C VAL A 918 -26.29 -20.86 -10.47
N VAL A 919 -26.14 -19.79 -11.25
CA VAL A 919 -24.86 -19.08 -11.43
C VAL A 919 -24.30 -18.50 -10.13
N ARG A 920 -25.15 -18.03 -9.21
CA ARG A 920 -24.74 -17.34 -7.98
C ARG A 920 -25.72 -17.52 -6.84
N SER A 921 -25.23 -17.45 -5.61
CA SER A 921 -26.02 -17.30 -4.38
C SER A 921 -25.51 -16.11 -3.57
N PHE A 922 -26.37 -15.48 -2.77
CA PHE A 922 -25.99 -14.33 -1.93
C PHE A 922 -26.90 -14.18 -0.71
N PHE A 923 -26.38 -13.48 0.30
CA PHE A 923 -27.11 -13.11 1.52
C PHE A 923 -27.95 -11.86 1.29
N VAL A 924 -29.16 -11.84 1.86
CA VAL A 924 -30.07 -10.69 1.86
C VAL A 924 -30.12 -10.04 3.25
N GLU A 925 -30.54 -8.78 3.34
CA GLU A 925 -30.65 -8.03 4.60
C GLU A 925 -31.64 -8.63 5.62
N ASP A 926 -32.63 -9.37 5.13
CA ASP A 926 -33.60 -10.16 5.91
C ASP A 926 -33.01 -11.46 6.50
N ALA A 927 -31.71 -11.71 6.29
CA ALA A 927 -30.99 -12.93 6.65
C ALA A 927 -31.56 -14.21 5.98
N THR A 928 -32.11 -14.08 4.77
CA THR A 928 -32.36 -15.21 3.87
C THR A 928 -31.21 -15.41 2.88
N VAL A 929 -31.19 -16.58 2.24
CA VAL A 929 -30.36 -16.87 1.06
C VAL A 929 -31.23 -16.69 -0.18
N ARG A 930 -30.75 -15.91 -1.15
CA ARG A 930 -31.32 -15.88 -2.51
C ARG A 930 -30.32 -16.42 -3.51
N LEU A 931 -30.85 -17.19 -4.46
CA LEU A 931 -30.13 -17.82 -5.55
C LEU A 931 -30.54 -17.14 -6.86
N VAL A 932 -29.55 -16.90 -7.72
CA VAL A 932 -29.73 -16.37 -9.08
C VAL A 932 -29.68 -17.56 -10.04
N LEU A 933 -30.81 -17.80 -10.70
CA LEU A 933 -30.96 -18.81 -11.74
C LEU A 933 -30.90 -18.08 -13.07
N LYS A 934 -30.11 -18.58 -14.02
CA LYS A 934 -30.12 -18.08 -15.40
C LYS A 934 -30.40 -19.20 -16.39
N SER A 935 -31.14 -18.89 -17.44
CA SER A 935 -31.43 -19.80 -18.55
C SER A 935 -31.20 -19.08 -19.89
N GLY A 936 -30.20 -19.55 -20.65
CA GLY A 936 -29.79 -19.03 -21.94
C GLY A 936 -30.36 -19.86 -23.08
N GLY A 937 -31.33 -19.32 -23.83
CA GLY A 937 -31.89 -19.92 -25.04
C GLY A 937 -31.20 -19.40 -26.31
N PRO A 938 -30.76 -20.27 -27.23
CA PRO A 938 -30.20 -19.84 -28.51
C PRO A 938 -31.31 -19.35 -29.47
N ASN A 939 -31.14 -18.16 -30.02
CA ASN A 939 -31.98 -17.63 -31.09
C ASN A 939 -31.50 -18.13 -32.48
N PRO A 940 -32.37 -18.16 -33.51
CA PRO A 940 -31.96 -18.41 -34.89
C PRO A 940 -30.84 -17.48 -35.39
N ASN A 941 -30.78 -16.26 -34.85
CA ASN A 941 -29.80 -15.23 -35.20
C ASN A 941 -28.42 -15.44 -34.53
N GLY A 942 -28.18 -16.57 -33.86
CA GLY A 942 -26.93 -16.88 -33.16
C GLY A 942 -26.72 -16.14 -31.83
N THR A 943 -27.61 -15.22 -31.46
CA THR A 943 -27.61 -14.57 -30.14
C THR A 943 -28.26 -15.48 -29.09
N ILE A 944 -27.87 -15.34 -27.82
CA ILE A 944 -28.45 -16.11 -26.70
C ILE A 944 -29.30 -15.16 -25.85
N THR A 945 -30.59 -15.46 -25.69
CA THR A 945 -31.48 -14.76 -24.76
C THR A 945 -31.35 -15.36 -23.37
N VAL A 946 -31.03 -14.55 -22.36
CA VAL A 946 -30.78 -15.01 -21.00
C VAL A 946 -31.90 -14.54 -20.06
N THR A 947 -32.81 -15.42 -19.68
CA THR A 947 -33.74 -15.15 -18.59
C THR A 947 -33.01 -15.26 -17.26
N THR A 948 -33.39 -14.41 -16.28
CA THR A 948 -32.79 -14.39 -14.95
C THR A 948 -33.90 -14.39 -13.89
N CYS A 949 -33.97 -15.46 -13.11
CA CYS A 949 -34.93 -15.62 -12.02
C CYS A 949 -34.22 -15.59 -10.67
N ARG A 950 -34.94 -15.19 -9.61
CA ARG A 950 -34.43 -15.18 -8.23
C ARG A 950 -35.28 -16.12 -7.38
N ARG A 951 -34.65 -16.98 -6.59
CA ARG A 951 -35.34 -17.98 -5.75
C ARG A 951 -34.80 -18.00 -4.33
N SER A 952 -35.67 -18.25 -3.36
CA SER A 952 -35.30 -18.67 -1.99
C SER A 952 -35.02 -20.17 -1.95
N VAL A 953 -34.49 -20.69 -0.83
CA VAL A 953 -34.33 -22.15 -0.64
C VAL A 953 -35.69 -22.85 -0.56
N ALA A 954 -36.66 -22.25 0.14
CA ALA A 954 -38.02 -22.80 0.29
C ALA A 954 -38.76 -22.94 -1.06
N ASP A 955 -38.43 -22.13 -2.07
CA ASP A 955 -39.04 -22.24 -3.40
C ASP A 955 -38.71 -23.59 -4.06
N PHE A 956 -37.50 -24.14 -3.80
CA PHE A 956 -37.09 -25.46 -4.28
C PHE A 956 -37.75 -26.58 -3.47
N GLU A 957 -37.92 -26.40 -2.16
CA GLU A 957 -38.67 -27.32 -1.30
C GLU A 957 -40.12 -27.45 -1.75
N HIS A 958 -40.75 -26.31 -2.06
CA HIS A 958 -42.10 -26.25 -2.61
C HIS A 958 -42.19 -26.88 -4.01
N LEU A 959 -41.26 -26.57 -4.93
CA LEU A 959 -41.20 -27.22 -6.25
C LEU A 959 -41.10 -28.74 -6.13
N ALA A 960 -40.19 -29.25 -5.29
CA ALA A 960 -40.04 -30.69 -5.07
C ALA A 960 -41.32 -31.31 -4.46
N LYS A 961 -41.97 -30.61 -3.53
CA LYS A 961 -43.22 -31.04 -2.91
C LYS A 961 -44.38 -31.11 -3.91
N TRP A 962 -44.55 -30.10 -4.78
CA TRP A 962 -45.62 -30.08 -5.78
C TRP A 962 -45.42 -31.16 -6.85
N LEU A 963 -44.19 -31.34 -7.36
CA LEU A 963 -43.85 -32.42 -8.29
C LEU A 963 -44.08 -33.82 -7.66
N SER A 964 -43.82 -33.97 -6.35
CA SER A 964 -44.12 -35.21 -5.60
C SER A 964 -45.62 -35.48 -5.44
N ILE A 965 -46.47 -34.45 -5.54
CA ILE A 965 -47.93 -34.54 -5.43
C ILE A 965 -48.55 -34.83 -6.79
N GLU A 966 -48.13 -34.11 -7.85
CA GLU A 966 -48.61 -34.31 -9.22
C GLU A 966 -48.16 -35.68 -9.78
N GLN A 967 -46.92 -36.10 -9.51
CA GLN A 967 -46.33 -37.33 -10.01
C GLN A 967 -45.72 -38.20 -8.89
N PRO A 968 -46.55 -38.83 -8.03
CA PRO A 968 -46.08 -39.61 -6.87
C PRO A 968 -45.45 -40.97 -7.24
N ALA A 969 -45.37 -41.33 -8.52
CA ALA A 969 -44.77 -42.57 -9.01
C ALA A 969 -43.30 -42.40 -9.48
N SER A 970 -42.91 -41.20 -9.92
CA SER A 970 -41.53 -40.91 -10.33
C SER A 970 -40.65 -40.57 -9.12
N TRP A 971 -39.33 -40.66 -9.27
CA TRP A 971 -38.39 -40.38 -8.18
C TRP A 971 -38.02 -38.90 -8.14
N ILE A 972 -37.85 -38.32 -6.94
CA ILE A 972 -37.37 -36.95 -6.81
C ILE A 972 -36.52 -36.79 -5.54
N PRO A 973 -35.37 -36.10 -5.57
CA PRO A 973 -34.58 -35.86 -4.36
C PRO A 973 -35.30 -34.92 -3.40
N THR A 974 -35.64 -35.41 -2.20
CA THR A 974 -36.39 -34.66 -1.16
C THR A 974 -35.52 -34.20 0.02
N HIS A 975 -34.19 -34.33 -0.08
CA HIS A 975 -33.25 -34.07 1.03
C HIS A 975 -32.88 -32.58 1.20
N PHE A 976 -33.84 -31.76 1.60
CA PHE A 976 -33.68 -30.31 1.80
C PHE A 976 -33.28 -29.89 3.23
N ASN A 977 -32.84 -30.81 4.09
CA ASN A 977 -32.36 -30.50 5.46
C ASN A 977 -30.96 -29.84 5.44
N LEU A 978 -30.89 -28.65 4.84
CA LEU A 978 -29.69 -27.85 4.63
C LEU A 978 -29.37 -27.03 5.88
N THR A 979 -28.09 -27.01 6.28
CA THR A 979 -27.62 -26.18 7.39
C THR A 979 -27.84 -24.69 7.05
N SER A 980 -28.31 -23.89 8.00
CA SER A 980 -28.44 -22.44 7.78
C SER A 980 -27.09 -21.74 7.87
N PRO A 981 -26.73 -20.82 6.93
CA PRO A 981 -25.48 -20.07 7.03
C PRO A 981 -25.50 -19.01 8.14
N PHE A 982 -26.68 -18.61 8.63
CA PHE A 982 -26.88 -17.53 9.60
C PHE A 982 -26.81 -17.96 11.07
N LEU A 983 -26.33 -19.19 11.35
CA LEU A 983 -26.13 -19.67 12.73
C LEU A 983 -25.25 -18.73 13.58
N ILE A 984 -24.29 -18.02 12.97
CA ILE A 984 -23.62 -16.85 13.55
C ILE A 984 -23.99 -15.60 12.72
N PRO A 985 -25.01 -14.81 13.12
CA PRO A 985 -25.51 -13.70 12.29
C PRO A 985 -24.49 -12.58 12.01
N SER A 986 -23.48 -12.39 12.87
CA SER A 986 -22.43 -11.39 12.67
C SER A 986 -21.38 -11.79 11.64
N LYS A 987 -21.27 -13.09 11.33
CA LYS A 987 -20.38 -13.65 10.29
C LYS A 987 -21.04 -14.89 9.66
N PRO A 988 -22.00 -14.72 8.75
CA PRO A 988 -22.67 -15.84 8.10
C PRO A 988 -21.71 -16.69 7.26
N SER A 989 -21.90 -18.01 7.25
CA SER A 989 -21.00 -18.95 6.59
C SER A 989 -21.11 -18.89 5.07
N ARG A 990 -20.01 -18.54 4.40
CA ARG A 990 -19.88 -18.63 2.94
C ARG A 990 -19.66 -20.06 2.46
N ALA A 991 -19.07 -20.94 3.27
CA ALA A 991 -18.95 -22.36 2.96
C ALA A 991 -20.33 -23.04 2.85
N VAL A 992 -21.24 -22.75 3.80
CA VAL A 992 -22.64 -23.21 3.76
C VAL A 992 -23.39 -22.59 2.58
N LEU A 993 -23.27 -21.28 2.35
CA LEU A 993 -23.88 -20.62 1.18
C LEU A 993 -23.48 -21.30 -0.15
N ARG A 994 -22.21 -21.69 -0.29
CA ARG A 994 -21.68 -22.37 -1.48
C ARG A 994 -22.15 -23.82 -1.61
N ASP A 995 -22.23 -24.57 -0.51
CA ASP A 995 -22.78 -25.93 -0.47
C ASP A 995 -24.27 -25.94 -0.83
N ILE A 996 -25.07 -24.98 -0.32
CA ILE A 996 -26.46 -24.75 -0.72
C ILE A 996 -26.56 -24.51 -2.23
N GLN A 997 -25.76 -23.59 -2.80
CA GLN A 997 -25.78 -23.32 -4.24
C GLN A 997 -25.48 -24.59 -5.07
N LEU A 998 -24.45 -25.35 -4.71
CA LEU A 998 -24.01 -26.51 -5.47
C LEU A 998 -25.00 -27.70 -5.36
N ARG A 999 -25.65 -27.86 -4.21
CA ARG A 999 -26.73 -28.87 -4.04
C ARG A 999 -27.99 -28.50 -4.81
N LEU A 1000 -28.39 -27.24 -4.78
CA LEU A 1000 -29.59 -26.76 -5.46
C LEU A 1000 -29.40 -26.68 -6.98
N ASP A 1001 -28.21 -26.33 -7.49
CA ASP A 1001 -27.89 -26.52 -8.91
C ASP A 1001 -27.94 -28.00 -9.29
N ALA A 1002 -27.27 -28.88 -8.54
CA ALA A 1002 -27.29 -30.32 -8.82
C ALA A 1002 -28.71 -30.93 -8.82
N PHE A 1003 -29.63 -30.42 -7.98
CA PHE A 1003 -31.05 -30.78 -8.00
C PHE A 1003 -31.75 -30.30 -9.29
N LEU A 1004 -31.51 -29.07 -9.73
CA LEU A 1004 -32.08 -28.54 -10.97
C LEU A 1004 -31.53 -29.23 -12.22
N GLN A 1005 -30.21 -29.50 -12.27
CA GLN A 1005 -29.61 -30.31 -13.34
C GLN A 1005 -30.21 -31.71 -13.37
N CYS A 1006 -30.54 -32.28 -12.20
CA CYS A 1006 -31.25 -33.55 -12.10
C CYS A 1006 -32.63 -33.48 -12.77
N LEU A 1007 -33.48 -32.52 -12.38
CA LEU A 1007 -34.81 -32.31 -12.99
C LEU A 1007 -34.74 -32.06 -14.51
N LEU A 1008 -33.80 -31.22 -14.97
CA LEU A 1008 -33.58 -30.94 -16.39
C LEU A 1008 -33.14 -32.15 -17.22
N THR A 1009 -32.60 -33.20 -16.59
CA THR A 1009 -32.27 -34.47 -17.27
C THR A 1009 -33.28 -35.59 -17.03
N HIS A 1010 -34.16 -35.46 -16.03
CA HIS A 1010 -35.06 -36.51 -15.55
C HIS A 1010 -36.09 -36.92 -16.63
N SER A 1011 -36.40 -38.22 -16.72
CA SER A 1011 -37.27 -38.79 -17.74
C SER A 1011 -38.68 -38.16 -17.75
N THR A 1012 -39.39 -38.17 -16.63
CA THR A 1012 -40.66 -37.42 -16.48
C THR A 1012 -40.48 -35.89 -16.39
N PHE A 1013 -39.62 -35.38 -15.50
CA PHE A 1013 -39.68 -33.96 -15.12
C PHE A 1013 -38.99 -32.96 -16.08
N SER A 1014 -38.16 -33.40 -17.02
CA SER A 1014 -37.45 -32.50 -17.94
C SER A 1014 -38.36 -31.70 -18.89
N THR A 1015 -39.57 -32.19 -19.16
CA THR A 1015 -40.59 -31.51 -19.99
C THR A 1015 -41.74 -30.90 -19.18
N HIS A 1016 -41.65 -30.88 -17.85
CA HIS A 1016 -42.77 -30.52 -16.97
C HIS A 1016 -42.99 -29.01 -16.86
N GLU A 1017 -44.26 -28.54 -16.95
CA GLU A 1017 -44.59 -27.11 -17.00
C GLU A 1017 -44.01 -26.33 -15.81
N MET A 1018 -44.25 -26.79 -14.57
CA MET A 1018 -43.80 -26.11 -13.34
C MET A 1018 -42.28 -25.98 -13.26
N VAL A 1019 -41.53 -26.92 -13.83
CA VAL A 1019 -40.06 -26.86 -13.88
C VAL A 1019 -39.61 -25.72 -14.80
N TRP A 1020 -40.26 -25.54 -15.95
CA TRP A 1020 -39.95 -24.45 -16.88
C TRP A 1020 -40.49 -23.09 -16.42
N GLU A 1021 -41.68 -23.06 -15.80
CA GLU A 1021 -42.24 -21.88 -15.13
C GLU A 1021 -41.25 -21.36 -14.06
N PHE A 1022 -40.67 -22.27 -13.26
CA PHE A 1022 -39.64 -21.96 -12.27
C PHE A 1022 -38.35 -21.34 -12.84
N PHE A 1023 -37.99 -21.62 -14.10
CA PHE A 1023 -36.82 -21.06 -14.80
C PHE A 1023 -37.08 -19.82 -15.66
N LEU A 1024 -38.34 -19.56 -16.02
CA LEU A 1024 -38.70 -18.55 -17.02
C LEU A 1024 -39.47 -17.37 -16.43
N VAL A 1025 -40.36 -17.60 -15.46
CA VAL A 1025 -41.21 -16.55 -14.89
C VAL A 1025 -40.49 -15.94 -13.68
N PRO A 1026 -40.24 -14.61 -13.63
CA PRO A 1026 -39.51 -14.00 -12.52
C PRO A 1026 -40.21 -14.19 -11.17
N ASP A 1027 -41.52 -13.94 -11.13
CA ASP A 1027 -42.36 -13.96 -9.93
C ASP A 1027 -43.38 -15.10 -10.00
N ILE A 1028 -43.55 -15.85 -8.91
CA ILE A 1028 -44.37 -17.06 -8.85
C ILE A 1028 -45.23 -17.04 -7.59
N ASP A 1029 -46.52 -17.31 -7.73
CA ASP A 1029 -47.43 -17.51 -6.59
C ASP A 1029 -47.42 -18.97 -6.12
N PRO A 1030 -46.93 -19.26 -4.89
CA PRO A 1030 -46.89 -20.61 -4.36
C PRO A 1030 -48.27 -21.16 -3.96
N ALA A 1031 -49.28 -20.32 -3.75
CA ALA A 1031 -50.64 -20.77 -3.47
C ALA A 1031 -51.29 -21.31 -4.74
N MET A 1032 -51.26 -20.54 -5.84
CA MET A 1032 -51.80 -20.98 -7.13
C MET A 1032 -51.10 -22.23 -7.68
N LEU A 1033 -49.78 -22.38 -7.50
CA LEU A 1033 -49.09 -23.63 -7.88
C LEU A 1033 -49.47 -24.82 -6.99
N ALA A 1034 -49.67 -24.60 -5.68
CA ALA A 1034 -50.13 -25.66 -4.78
C ALA A 1034 -51.53 -26.18 -5.15
N GLU A 1035 -52.45 -25.28 -5.50
CA GLU A 1035 -53.80 -25.64 -5.94
C GLU A 1035 -53.79 -26.32 -7.31
N ARG A 1036 -53.01 -25.80 -8.28
CA ARG A 1036 -52.85 -26.41 -9.61
C ARG A 1036 -52.33 -27.84 -9.52
N ALA A 1037 -51.27 -28.07 -8.72
CA ALA A 1037 -50.68 -29.39 -8.52
C ALA A 1037 -51.65 -30.36 -7.80
N LYS A 1038 -52.42 -29.87 -6.82
CA LYS A 1038 -53.45 -30.68 -6.14
C LYS A 1038 -54.56 -31.11 -7.11
N HIS A 1039 -55.13 -30.18 -7.87
CA HIS A 1039 -56.22 -30.46 -8.81
C HIS A 1039 -55.79 -31.45 -9.91
N LYS A 1040 -54.55 -31.32 -10.40
CA LYS A 1040 -53.97 -32.31 -11.34
C LYS A 1040 -53.75 -33.67 -10.71
N ALA A 1041 -53.26 -33.73 -9.46
CA ALA A 1041 -53.08 -34.99 -8.75
C ALA A 1041 -54.42 -35.73 -8.53
N GLU A 1042 -55.50 -34.98 -8.30
CA GLU A 1042 -56.87 -35.49 -8.19
C GLU A 1042 -57.37 -36.08 -9.52
N ILE A 1043 -57.28 -35.33 -10.63
CA ILE A 1043 -57.57 -35.86 -11.99
C ILE A 1043 -56.74 -37.11 -12.30
N ARG A 1044 -55.45 -37.10 -11.95
CA ARG A 1044 -54.53 -38.23 -12.18
C ARG A 1044 -54.92 -39.49 -11.39
N VAL A 1045 -55.62 -39.38 -10.25
CA VAL A 1045 -56.20 -40.55 -9.56
C VAL A 1045 -57.36 -41.14 -10.36
N GLU A 1046 -58.23 -40.30 -10.91
CA GLU A 1046 -59.38 -40.76 -11.70
C GLU A 1046 -58.93 -41.40 -13.01
N ASN A 1047 -58.05 -40.73 -13.77
CA ASN A 1047 -57.47 -41.28 -15.00
C ASN A 1047 -56.78 -42.63 -14.74
N VAL A 1048 -55.97 -42.77 -13.67
CA VAL A 1048 -55.27 -44.04 -13.39
C VAL A 1048 -56.23 -45.17 -12.97
N ARG A 1049 -57.39 -44.86 -12.38
CA ARG A 1049 -58.45 -45.84 -12.12
C ARG A 1049 -59.11 -46.32 -13.42
N ASP A 1050 -59.29 -45.42 -14.38
CA ASP A 1050 -60.08 -45.68 -15.59
C ASP A 1050 -59.23 -46.18 -16.79
N ASP A 1051 -57.93 -45.84 -16.84
CA ASP A 1051 -56.98 -46.22 -17.89
C ASP A 1051 -56.26 -47.57 -17.64
N TYR A 1052 -56.29 -48.14 -16.42
CA TYR A 1052 -55.46 -49.30 -16.04
C TYR A 1052 -56.24 -50.45 -15.41
N ASP A 1053 -56.07 -51.66 -15.96
CA ASP A 1053 -56.56 -52.91 -15.35
C ASP A 1053 -55.95 -53.16 -13.95
N PRO A 1054 -56.76 -53.58 -12.95
CA PRO A 1054 -56.29 -53.79 -11.59
C PRO A 1054 -55.46 -55.08 -11.42
N ILE A 1055 -54.27 -54.98 -10.80
CA ILE A 1055 -53.44 -56.15 -10.48
C ILE A 1055 -54.08 -56.98 -9.35
N THR A 1056 -54.22 -58.29 -9.60
CA THR A 1056 -54.69 -59.27 -8.60
C THR A 1056 -53.55 -60.08 -7.94
N ASP A 1057 -52.52 -60.51 -8.68
CA ASP A 1057 -51.31 -61.14 -8.12
C ASP A 1057 -50.15 -60.13 -8.01
N THR A 1058 -49.65 -59.94 -6.78
CA THR A 1058 -48.59 -58.98 -6.46
C THR A 1058 -47.18 -59.55 -6.58
N ARG A 1059 -47.03 -60.88 -6.72
CA ARG A 1059 -45.74 -61.60 -6.63
C ARG A 1059 -44.70 -61.14 -7.64
N GLU A 1060 -45.09 -60.89 -8.88
CA GLU A 1060 -44.17 -60.39 -9.92
C GLU A 1060 -43.63 -58.99 -9.56
N VAL A 1061 -44.50 -58.13 -9.03
CA VAL A 1061 -44.15 -56.77 -8.60
C VAL A 1061 -43.19 -56.81 -7.41
N GLU A 1062 -43.44 -57.68 -6.43
CA GLU A 1062 -42.56 -57.90 -5.28
C GLU A 1062 -41.17 -58.40 -5.70
N SER A 1063 -41.12 -59.37 -6.63
CA SER A 1063 -39.87 -59.92 -7.16
C SER A 1063 -39.05 -58.86 -7.91
N PHE A 1064 -39.68 -58.14 -8.84
CA PHE A 1064 -39.08 -57.04 -9.59
C PHE A 1064 -38.52 -55.95 -8.66
N VAL A 1065 -39.34 -55.48 -7.70
CA VAL A 1065 -38.95 -54.40 -6.77
C VAL A 1065 -37.81 -54.84 -5.84
N THR A 1066 -37.78 -56.10 -5.42
CA THR A 1066 -36.69 -56.64 -4.59
C THR A 1066 -35.37 -56.65 -5.36
N HIS A 1067 -35.37 -57.23 -6.56
CA HIS A 1067 -34.19 -57.27 -7.45
C HIS A 1067 -33.68 -55.86 -7.79
N ALA A 1068 -34.58 -54.93 -8.13
CA ALA A 1068 -34.24 -53.53 -8.40
C ALA A 1068 -33.61 -52.81 -7.18
N LYS A 1069 -34.18 -53.01 -5.97
CA LYS A 1069 -33.61 -52.45 -4.73
C LYS A 1069 -32.20 -52.97 -4.47
N ASP A 1070 -31.92 -54.25 -4.69
CA ASP A 1070 -30.61 -54.84 -4.38
C ASP A 1070 -29.52 -54.43 -5.39
N GLN A 1071 -29.82 -54.33 -6.68
CA GLN A 1071 -28.89 -53.72 -7.64
C GLN A 1071 -28.55 -52.27 -7.26
N LEU A 1072 -29.57 -51.48 -6.93
CA LEU A 1072 -29.41 -50.05 -6.62
C LEU A 1072 -28.71 -49.80 -5.28
N ARG A 1073 -28.92 -50.68 -4.28
CA ARG A 1073 -28.13 -50.71 -3.03
C ARG A 1073 -26.63 -50.88 -3.32
N GLY A 1074 -26.26 -51.77 -4.24
CA GLY A 1074 -24.88 -51.98 -4.67
C GLY A 1074 -24.24 -50.71 -5.24
N VAL A 1075 -24.93 -50.02 -6.16
CA VAL A 1075 -24.46 -48.75 -6.73
C VAL A 1075 -24.36 -47.66 -5.66
N SER A 1076 -25.38 -47.51 -4.81
CA SER A 1076 -25.40 -46.49 -3.76
C SER A 1076 -24.27 -46.68 -2.75
N HIS A 1077 -23.98 -47.94 -2.35
CA HIS A 1077 -22.83 -48.26 -1.49
C HIS A 1077 -21.48 -47.91 -2.15
N ALA A 1078 -21.30 -48.24 -3.44
CA ALA A 1078 -20.09 -47.89 -4.18
C ALA A 1078 -19.89 -46.37 -4.27
N VAL A 1079 -20.95 -45.61 -4.55
CA VAL A 1079 -20.90 -44.14 -4.61
C VAL A 1079 -20.62 -43.53 -3.23
N LYS A 1080 -21.30 -43.97 -2.16
CA LYS A 1080 -21.00 -43.54 -0.77
C LYS A 1080 -19.54 -43.79 -0.38
N SER A 1081 -18.98 -44.95 -0.75
CA SER A 1081 -17.57 -45.30 -0.53
C SER A 1081 -16.62 -44.37 -1.29
N LEU A 1082 -16.95 -44.01 -2.54
CA LEU A 1082 -16.16 -43.10 -3.37
C LEU A 1082 -16.25 -41.64 -2.89
N ILE A 1083 -17.40 -41.19 -2.39
CA ILE A 1083 -17.58 -39.89 -1.72
C ILE A 1083 -16.63 -39.77 -0.53
N ARG A 1084 -16.62 -40.76 0.38
CA ARG A 1084 -15.74 -40.78 1.56
C ARG A 1084 -14.26 -40.67 1.17
N ARG A 1085 -13.81 -41.47 0.19
CA ARG A 1085 -12.41 -41.45 -0.31
C ARG A 1085 -12.05 -40.11 -0.96
N THR A 1086 -12.96 -39.54 -1.76
CA THR A 1086 -12.76 -38.22 -2.39
C THR A 1086 -12.64 -37.12 -1.34
N ASN A 1087 -13.51 -37.13 -0.33
CA ASN A 1087 -13.45 -36.19 0.79
C ASN A 1087 -12.15 -36.34 1.60
N ALA A 1088 -11.73 -37.57 1.91
CA ALA A 1088 -10.45 -37.81 2.58
C ALA A 1088 -9.26 -37.24 1.77
N GLN A 1089 -9.25 -37.38 0.44
CA GLN A 1089 -8.21 -36.76 -0.40
C GLN A 1089 -8.24 -35.22 -0.36
N ARG A 1090 -9.44 -34.60 -0.33
CA ARG A 1090 -9.58 -33.15 -0.18
C ARG A 1090 -9.01 -32.65 1.15
N VAL A 1091 -9.27 -33.37 2.25
CA VAL A 1091 -8.70 -33.07 3.58
C VAL A 1091 -7.17 -33.23 3.56
N ILE A 1092 -6.64 -34.33 3.01
CA ILE A 1092 -5.19 -34.57 2.88
C ILE A 1092 -4.48 -33.47 2.08
N ASN A 1093 -5.11 -32.95 1.02
CA ASN A 1093 -4.54 -31.84 0.25
C ASN A 1093 -4.44 -30.54 1.08
N SER A 1094 -5.42 -30.28 1.96
CA SER A 1094 -5.41 -29.12 2.86
C SER A 1094 -4.40 -29.31 4.00
N ASP A 1095 -4.38 -30.48 4.63
CA ASP A 1095 -3.40 -30.85 5.68
C ASP A 1095 -1.96 -30.76 5.15
N LEU A 1096 -1.71 -31.14 3.89
CA LEU A 1096 -0.40 -31.02 3.26
C LEU A 1096 0.04 -29.56 3.10
N TYR A 1097 -0.88 -28.65 2.77
CA TYR A 1097 -0.59 -27.22 2.71
C TYR A 1097 -0.32 -26.64 4.11
N ASP A 1098 -1.16 -26.93 5.10
CA ASP A 1098 -0.96 -26.52 6.50
C ASP A 1098 0.40 -27.01 7.04
N ALA A 1099 0.74 -28.29 6.82
CA ALA A 1099 2.03 -28.85 7.21
C ALA A 1099 3.21 -28.15 6.52
N ARG A 1100 3.05 -27.73 5.26
CA ARG A 1100 4.09 -27.01 4.50
C ARG A 1100 4.22 -25.56 4.94
N MET A 1101 3.13 -24.88 5.29
CA MET A 1101 3.16 -23.56 5.92
C MET A 1101 3.90 -23.60 7.27
N LEU A 1102 3.58 -24.56 8.15
CA LEU A 1102 4.29 -24.76 9.42
C LEU A 1102 5.79 -25.05 9.22
N ASN A 1103 6.12 -25.90 8.25
CA ASN A 1103 7.50 -26.15 7.87
C ASN A 1103 8.19 -24.89 7.33
N ASN A 1104 7.51 -24.05 6.55
CA ASN A 1104 8.06 -22.79 6.04
C ASN A 1104 8.35 -21.80 7.18
N THR A 1105 7.47 -21.68 8.17
CA THR A 1105 7.71 -20.90 9.40
C THR A 1105 8.94 -21.41 10.16
N GLY A 1106 9.15 -22.73 10.23
CA GLY A 1106 10.36 -23.32 10.79
C GLY A 1106 11.63 -23.04 9.98
N VAL A 1107 11.58 -23.21 8.65
CA VAL A 1107 12.70 -22.92 7.74
C VAL A 1107 13.11 -21.44 7.81
N ALA A 1108 12.16 -20.53 7.96
CA ALA A 1108 12.43 -19.09 8.08
C ALA A 1108 13.25 -18.70 9.33
N THR A 1109 13.43 -19.57 10.34
CA THR A 1109 14.32 -19.30 11.49
C THR A 1109 15.77 -19.74 11.28
N LEU A 1110 16.09 -20.40 10.15
CA LEU A 1110 17.41 -20.92 9.83
C LEU A 1110 18.34 -19.81 9.32
N GLN A 1111 18.80 -18.93 10.22
CA GLN A 1111 19.58 -17.72 9.92
C GLN A 1111 20.83 -17.90 9.05
N PHE A 1112 21.33 -19.13 8.88
CA PHE A 1112 22.47 -19.46 8.01
C PHE A 1112 22.10 -19.60 6.52
N LEU A 1113 20.81 -19.70 6.16
CA LEU A 1113 20.38 -19.83 4.77
C LEU A 1113 20.30 -18.46 4.07
N PRO A 1114 20.87 -18.32 2.85
CA PRO A 1114 20.66 -17.13 2.02
C PRO A 1114 19.18 -16.87 1.69
N ARG A 1115 18.81 -15.60 1.54
CA ARG A 1115 17.41 -15.16 1.35
C ARG A 1115 16.67 -15.82 0.17
N LYS A 1116 17.39 -16.20 -0.89
CA LYS A 1116 16.89 -16.96 -2.05
C LYS A 1116 16.22 -18.28 -1.66
N TYR A 1117 16.74 -18.97 -0.63
CA TYR A 1117 16.14 -20.22 -0.16
C TYR A 1117 14.80 -19.98 0.53
N PHE A 1118 14.66 -18.91 1.33
CA PHE A 1118 13.38 -18.58 1.97
C PHE A 1118 12.32 -18.19 0.93
N THR A 1119 12.67 -17.36 -0.07
CA THR A 1119 11.73 -16.96 -1.12
C THR A 1119 11.32 -18.14 -2.00
N ALA A 1120 12.25 -19.02 -2.36
CA ALA A 1120 11.94 -20.27 -3.06
C ALA A 1120 11.02 -21.20 -2.25
N PHE A 1121 11.28 -21.41 -0.95
CA PHE A 1121 10.41 -22.22 -0.07
C PHE A 1121 9.02 -21.59 0.11
N GLU A 1122 8.92 -20.26 0.20
CA GLU A 1122 7.65 -19.54 0.26
C GLU A 1122 6.85 -19.72 -1.05
N MET A 1123 7.49 -19.56 -2.21
CA MET A 1123 6.88 -19.76 -3.53
C MET A 1123 6.42 -21.21 -3.74
N TYR A 1124 7.25 -22.19 -3.36
CA TYR A 1124 6.87 -23.62 -3.37
C TYR A 1124 5.68 -23.91 -2.46
N THR A 1125 5.65 -23.30 -1.26
CA THR A 1125 4.53 -23.48 -0.33
C THR A 1125 3.23 -22.88 -0.90
N LYS A 1126 3.30 -21.69 -1.52
CA LYS A 1126 2.16 -21.07 -2.22
C LYS A 1126 1.64 -21.93 -3.39
N ALA A 1127 2.51 -22.65 -4.11
CA ALA A 1127 2.10 -23.58 -5.18
C ALA A 1127 1.26 -24.79 -4.70
N LEU A 1128 1.19 -25.02 -3.38
CA LEU A 1128 0.37 -26.09 -2.77
C LEU A 1128 -0.97 -25.60 -2.22
N THR A 1129 -1.28 -24.29 -2.30
CA THR A 1129 -2.49 -23.69 -1.73
C THR A 1129 -3.77 -24.40 -2.20
N PRO A 1130 -4.68 -24.82 -1.30
CA PRO A 1130 -5.98 -25.38 -1.68
C PRO A 1130 -6.88 -24.29 -2.27
N SER A 1131 -7.48 -24.58 -3.43
CA SER A 1131 -8.45 -23.71 -4.13
C SER A 1131 -9.88 -24.17 -3.84
N GLU A 1132 -10.83 -23.24 -3.79
CA GLU A 1132 -12.26 -23.57 -3.65
C GLU A 1132 -12.90 -24.05 -4.96
N SER A 1133 -12.25 -23.82 -6.11
CA SER A 1133 -12.63 -24.38 -7.42
C SER A 1133 -11.89 -25.67 -7.79
N ASP A 1134 -11.28 -26.36 -6.80
CA ASP A 1134 -10.61 -27.65 -7.00
C ASP A 1134 -11.49 -28.66 -7.77
N PRO A 1135 -11.01 -29.24 -8.88
CA PRO A 1135 -11.68 -30.34 -9.59
C PRO A 1135 -12.17 -31.47 -8.68
N LEU A 1136 -11.47 -31.76 -7.57
CA LEU A 1136 -11.89 -32.74 -6.57
C LEU A 1136 -13.16 -32.32 -5.79
N ALA A 1137 -13.40 -31.02 -5.63
CA ALA A 1137 -14.64 -30.50 -5.03
C ALA A 1137 -15.82 -30.63 -6.02
N SER A 1138 -15.63 -30.27 -7.29
CA SER A 1138 -16.64 -30.49 -8.35
C SER A 1138 -17.01 -31.98 -8.49
N PHE A 1139 -16.01 -32.86 -8.44
CA PHE A 1139 -16.19 -34.32 -8.45
C PHE A 1139 -16.97 -34.81 -7.22
N TYR A 1140 -16.64 -34.32 -6.02
CA TYR A 1140 -17.35 -34.63 -4.77
C TYR A 1140 -18.85 -34.27 -4.85
N TYR A 1141 -19.21 -33.07 -5.33
CA TYR A 1141 -20.62 -32.68 -5.48
C TYR A 1141 -21.34 -33.46 -6.58
N SER A 1142 -20.64 -33.78 -7.68
CA SER A 1142 -21.17 -34.65 -8.74
C SER A 1142 -21.53 -36.05 -8.21
N LEU A 1143 -20.65 -36.65 -7.39
CA LEU A 1143 -20.93 -37.92 -6.72
C LEU A 1143 -22.11 -37.82 -5.74
N HIS A 1144 -22.25 -36.72 -5.00
CA HIS A 1144 -23.41 -36.48 -4.15
C HIS A 1144 -24.73 -36.40 -4.95
N SER A 1145 -24.73 -35.87 -6.17
CA SER A 1145 -25.92 -35.91 -7.05
C SER A 1145 -26.32 -37.34 -7.43
N ILE A 1146 -25.33 -38.21 -7.74
CA ILE A 1146 -25.58 -39.64 -8.00
C ILE A 1146 -26.10 -40.34 -6.72
N ALA A 1147 -25.54 -40.04 -5.55
CA ALA A 1147 -26.01 -40.60 -4.28
C ALA A 1147 -27.46 -40.18 -3.97
N ASN A 1148 -27.78 -38.90 -4.13
CA ASN A 1148 -29.10 -38.34 -3.88
C ASN A 1148 -30.15 -38.94 -4.83
N SER A 1149 -29.86 -39.00 -6.14
CA SER A 1149 -30.76 -39.63 -7.12
C SER A 1149 -30.93 -41.14 -6.87
N SER A 1150 -29.85 -41.88 -6.56
CA SER A 1150 -29.96 -43.30 -6.18
C SER A 1150 -30.84 -43.52 -4.94
N THR A 1151 -30.85 -42.56 -4.00
CA THR A 1151 -31.67 -42.61 -2.79
C THR A 1151 -33.13 -42.27 -3.10
N ALA A 1152 -33.38 -41.30 -3.98
CA ALA A 1152 -34.72 -40.99 -4.48
C ALA A 1152 -35.36 -42.17 -5.25
N VAL A 1153 -34.60 -42.87 -6.09
CA VAL A 1153 -35.08 -44.07 -6.80
C VAL A 1153 -35.36 -45.22 -5.82
N LEU A 1154 -34.56 -45.39 -4.75
CA LEU A 1154 -34.87 -46.35 -3.67
C LEU A 1154 -36.18 -46.00 -2.92
N VAL A 1155 -36.50 -44.71 -2.76
CA VAL A 1155 -37.77 -44.25 -2.17
C VAL A 1155 -38.95 -44.52 -3.11
N ALA A 1156 -38.82 -44.24 -4.41
CA ALA A 1156 -39.85 -44.57 -5.41
C ALA A 1156 -40.13 -46.08 -5.49
N LEU A 1157 -39.08 -46.91 -5.49
CA LEU A 1157 -39.18 -48.38 -5.34
C LEU A 1157 -39.82 -48.82 -4.00
N GLY A 1158 -39.91 -47.95 -3.00
CA GLY A 1158 -40.67 -48.17 -1.78
C GLY A 1158 -42.19 -48.14 -1.98
N ARG A 1159 -42.70 -47.39 -2.97
CA ARG A 1159 -44.14 -47.13 -3.15
C ARG A 1159 -44.96 -48.38 -3.55
N PRO A 1160 -44.55 -49.24 -4.50
CA PRO A 1160 -45.28 -50.48 -4.79
C PRO A 1160 -45.40 -51.39 -3.57
N THR A 1161 -44.32 -51.53 -2.77
CA THR A 1161 -44.37 -52.30 -1.51
C THR A 1161 -45.31 -51.68 -0.46
N SER A 1162 -45.54 -50.37 -0.49
CA SER A 1162 -46.57 -49.73 0.35
C SER A 1162 -47.98 -50.01 -0.16
N LEU A 1163 -48.21 -49.90 -1.48
CA LEU A 1163 -49.52 -50.15 -2.09
C LEU A 1163 -49.96 -51.61 -1.89
N ILE A 1164 -49.05 -52.57 -2.04
CA ILE A 1164 -49.31 -53.99 -1.75
C ILE A 1164 -49.66 -54.19 -0.26
N GLY A 1165 -49.06 -53.43 0.66
CA GLY A 1165 -49.46 -53.39 2.06
C GLY A 1165 -50.92 -52.93 2.24
N SER A 1166 -51.30 -51.84 1.57
CA SER A 1166 -52.67 -51.30 1.57
C SER A 1166 -53.68 -52.27 0.93
N MET A 1167 -53.34 -52.92 -0.19
CA MET A 1167 -54.19 -53.94 -0.83
C MET A 1167 -54.42 -55.14 0.10
N ASN A 1168 -53.38 -55.60 0.80
CA ASN A 1168 -53.52 -56.65 1.81
C ASN A 1168 -54.35 -56.21 3.03
N GLN A 1169 -54.35 -54.92 3.37
CA GLN A 1169 -55.25 -54.36 4.39
C GLN A 1169 -56.70 -54.28 3.90
N ALA A 1170 -56.93 -53.89 2.65
CA ALA A 1170 -58.26 -53.88 2.01
C ALA A 1170 -58.86 -55.29 1.89
N ARG A 1171 -58.07 -56.29 1.46
CA ARG A 1171 -58.45 -57.71 1.48
C ARG A 1171 -58.92 -58.16 2.87
N ARG A 1172 -58.15 -57.83 3.92
CA ARG A 1172 -58.54 -58.11 5.31
C ARG A 1172 -59.76 -57.31 5.79
N ASN A 1173 -60.08 -56.16 5.18
CA ASN A 1173 -61.32 -55.41 5.47
C ASN A 1173 -62.53 -56.15 4.86
N ILE A 1174 -62.42 -56.60 3.60
CA ILE A 1174 -63.45 -57.39 2.91
C ILE A 1174 -63.71 -58.70 3.67
N GLU A 1175 -62.65 -59.45 4.02
CA GLU A 1175 -62.73 -60.66 4.86
C GLU A 1175 -63.44 -60.41 6.20
N ARG A 1176 -63.22 -59.24 6.83
CA ARG A 1176 -63.89 -58.87 8.09
C ARG A 1176 -65.36 -58.52 7.88
N ALA A 1177 -65.71 -57.79 6.84
CA ALA A 1177 -67.10 -57.41 6.53
C ALA A 1177 -67.96 -58.64 6.20
N LEU A 1178 -67.48 -59.50 5.30
CA LEU A 1178 -68.09 -60.81 4.99
C LEU A 1178 -68.05 -61.75 6.21
N GLY A 1179 -67.02 -61.64 7.04
CA GLY A 1179 -66.90 -62.32 8.33
C GLY A 1179 -68.02 -61.97 9.31
N SER A 1180 -68.40 -60.69 9.44
CA SER A 1180 -69.54 -60.25 10.27
C SER A 1180 -70.87 -60.85 9.80
N LEU A 1181 -71.14 -60.82 8.49
CA LEU A 1181 -72.31 -61.44 7.86
C LEU A 1181 -72.42 -62.93 8.26
N SER A 1182 -71.32 -63.70 8.11
CA SER A 1182 -71.32 -65.12 8.46
C SER A 1182 -71.57 -65.39 9.96
N ARG A 1183 -71.03 -64.55 10.86
CA ARG A 1183 -71.11 -64.78 12.32
C ARG A 1183 -72.49 -64.48 12.89
N GLN A 1184 -73.19 -63.45 12.42
CA GLN A 1184 -74.53 -63.09 12.92
C GLN A 1184 -75.66 -64.03 12.45
N SER A 1185 -75.37 -64.95 11.51
CA SER A 1185 -76.29 -66.04 11.16
C SER A 1185 -76.51 -67.05 12.30
N ARG A 1186 -75.58 -67.17 13.27
CA ARG A 1186 -75.50 -68.28 14.22
C ARG A 1186 -75.93 -68.00 15.67
N TRP A 1187 -76.12 -66.75 16.10
CA TRP A 1187 -76.20 -66.43 17.54
C TRP A 1187 -77.53 -65.83 18.05
N THR A 1188 -78.48 -65.46 17.18
CA THR A 1188 -79.81 -64.98 17.61
C THR A 1188 -80.91 -66.01 17.32
N PRO A 1189 -81.68 -66.47 18.33
CA PRO A 1189 -82.85 -67.32 18.11
C PRO A 1189 -84.00 -66.50 17.49
N ASN A 1190 -84.90 -67.18 16.77
CA ASN A 1190 -85.96 -66.54 15.99
C ASN A 1190 -87.02 -65.84 16.86
N ILE A 1191 -86.87 -64.54 17.07
CA ILE A 1191 -87.90 -63.63 17.61
C ILE A 1191 -88.03 -62.45 16.64
N GLY A 1192 -89.20 -62.31 16.00
CA GLY A 1192 -89.43 -61.42 14.85
C GLY A 1192 -89.42 -59.92 15.10
N LEU A 1193 -88.85 -59.44 16.21
CA LEU A 1193 -88.81 -58.02 16.59
C LEU A 1193 -87.55 -57.28 16.11
N PHE A 1194 -86.55 -57.98 15.57
CA PHE A 1194 -85.25 -57.42 15.17
C PHE A 1194 -84.84 -57.70 13.72
N ASP A 1195 -85.75 -58.21 12.88
CA ASP A 1195 -85.40 -58.59 11.50
C ASP A 1195 -85.04 -57.39 10.62
N GLU A 1196 -85.67 -56.23 10.85
CA GLU A 1196 -85.36 -54.95 10.20
C GLU A 1196 -83.89 -54.54 10.46
N THR A 1197 -83.46 -54.59 11.73
CA THR A 1197 -82.07 -54.28 12.11
C THR A 1197 -81.07 -55.31 11.58
N ARG A 1198 -81.50 -56.58 11.41
CA ARG A 1198 -80.66 -57.63 10.83
C ARG A 1198 -80.38 -57.38 9.35
N ARG A 1199 -81.40 -56.96 8.59
CA ARG A 1199 -81.27 -56.56 7.18
C ARG A 1199 -80.45 -55.28 7.03
N SER A 1200 -80.68 -54.29 7.91
CA SER A 1200 -79.90 -53.05 7.94
C SER A 1200 -78.41 -53.31 8.16
N ILE A 1201 -78.04 -54.11 9.16
CA ILE A 1201 -76.63 -54.45 9.43
C ILE A 1201 -76.03 -55.33 8.33
N ALA A 1202 -76.81 -56.23 7.72
CA ALA A 1202 -76.35 -57.03 6.58
C ALA A 1202 -76.03 -56.15 5.36
N ALA A 1203 -76.93 -55.23 5.01
CA ALA A 1203 -76.72 -54.26 3.93
C ALA A 1203 -75.55 -53.32 4.23
N GLU A 1204 -75.40 -52.84 5.46
CA GLU A 1204 -74.28 -52.00 5.88
C GLU A 1204 -72.93 -52.76 5.80
N ALA A 1205 -72.92 -54.06 6.08
CA ALA A 1205 -71.74 -54.92 5.91
C ALA A 1205 -71.44 -55.22 4.43
N GLU A 1206 -72.46 -55.37 3.59
CA GLU A 1206 -72.33 -55.58 2.14
C GLU A 1206 -71.87 -54.29 1.42
N GLU A 1207 -72.38 -53.12 1.80
CA GLU A 1207 -71.92 -51.80 1.36
C GLU A 1207 -70.44 -51.58 1.74
N LYS A 1208 -70.06 -51.92 2.98
CA LYS A 1208 -68.65 -51.88 3.41
C LYS A 1208 -67.77 -52.86 2.64
N ALA A 1209 -68.30 -54.02 2.24
CA ALA A 1209 -67.55 -55.00 1.43
C ALA A 1209 -67.38 -54.55 -0.02
N THR A 1210 -68.44 -54.06 -0.67
CA THR A 1210 -68.38 -53.54 -2.05
C THR A 1210 -67.53 -52.28 -2.16
N LYS A 1211 -67.62 -51.37 -1.18
CA LYS A 1211 -66.71 -50.22 -1.08
C LYS A 1211 -65.25 -50.64 -0.90
N ALA A 1212 -64.97 -51.57 0.02
CA ALA A 1212 -63.60 -52.06 0.24
C ALA A 1212 -63.05 -52.84 -0.98
N GLN A 1213 -63.92 -53.45 -1.79
CA GLN A 1213 -63.57 -54.05 -3.08
C GLN A 1213 -63.19 -52.98 -4.11
N GLY A 1214 -64.00 -51.92 -4.27
CA GLY A 1214 -63.65 -50.79 -5.13
C GLY A 1214 -62.37 -50.06 -4.71
N GLU A 1215 -62.10 -49.97 -3.39
CA GLU A 1215 -60.83 -49.49 -2.85
C GLU A 1215 -59.66 -50.45 -3.19
N LEU A 1216 -59.87 -51.76 -3.15
CA LEU A 1216 -58.87 -52.77 -3.52
C LEU A 1216 -58.53 -52.73 -5.02
N ASP A 1217 -59.54 -52.61 -5.88
CA ASP A 1217 -59.35 -52.57 -7.33
C ASP A 1217 -58.67 -51.27 -7.76
N SER A 1218 -59.09 -50.11 -7.21
CA SER A 1218 -58.41 -48.82 -7.40
C SER A 1218 -56.92 -48.87 -6.97
N LEU A 1219 -56.61 -49.51 -5.84
CA LEU A 1219 -55.23 -49.76 -5.42
C LEU A 1219 -54.48 -50.71 -6.37
N GLY A 1220 -55.17 -51.65 -7.01
CA GLY A 1220 -54.62 -52.54 -8.04
C GLY A 1220 -54.25 -51.82 -9.33
N SER A 1221 -55.07 -50.86 -9.78
CA SER A 1221 -54.80 -50.01 -10.95
C SER A 1221 -53.64 -49.04 -10.67
N GLU A 1222 -53.62 -48.40 -9.50
CA GLU A 1222 -52.47 -47.59 -9.05
C GLU A 1222 -51.19 -48.43 -8.90
N LEU A 1223 -51.28 -49.72 -8.50
CA LEU A 1223 -50.14 -50.63 -8.51
C LEU A 1223 -49.65 -50.92 -9.93
N ARG A 1224 -50.55 -51.10 -10.91
CA ARG A 1224 -50.19 -51.30 -12.32
C ARG A 1224 -49.46 -50.10 -12.90
N TYR A 1225 -50.03 -48.91 -12.70
CA TYR A 1225 -49.43 -47.64 -13.09
C TYR A 1225 -48.05 -47.43 -12.45
N THR A 1226 -47.94 -47.57 -11.12
CA THR A 1226 -46.65 -47.40 -10.42
C THR A 1226 -45.60 -48.43 -10.80
N GLN A 1227 -45.97 -49.69 -11.07
CA GLN A 1227 -45.06 -50.71 -11.59
C GLN A 1227 -44.43 -50.25 -12.91
N GLN A 1228 -45.25 -49.80 -13.88
CA GLN A 1228 -44.78 -49.37 -15.19
C GLN A 1228 -43.93 -48.09 -15.11
N THR A 1229 -44.39 -47.07 -14.39
CA THR A 1229 -43.65 -45.81 -14.23
C THR A 1229 -42.30 -46.02 -13.54
N VAL A 1230 -42.26 -46.75 -12.42
CA VAL A 1230 -41.00 -46.99 -11.69
C VAL A 1230 -40.02 -47.84 -12.51
N ALA A 1231 -40.50 -48.76 -13.35
CA ALA A 1231 -39.64 -49.52 -14.26
C ALA A 1231 -39.05 -48.64 -15.38
N ALA A 1232 -39.85 -47.78 -16.00
CA ALA A 1232 -39.40 -46.84 -17.04
C ALA A 1232 -38.39 -45.82 -16.47
N GLU A 1233 -38.69 -45.26 -15.29
CA GLU A 1233 -37.81 -44.31 -14.60
C GLU A 1233 -36.50 -44.94 -14.12
N LEU A 1234 -36.52 -46.20 -13.64
CA LEU A 1234 -35.31 -46.93 -13.30
C LEU A 1234 -34.40 -47.15 -14.53
N ALA A 1235 -34.99 -47.47 -15.69
CA ALA A 1235 -34.26 -47.59 -16.94
C ALA A 1235 -33.67 -46.25 -17.41
N GLY A 1236 -34.44 -45.16 -17.32
CA GLY A 1236 -33.99 -43.80 -17.60
C GLY A 1236 -32.83 -43.39 -16.70
N TRP A 1237 -32.95 -43.54 -15.38
CA TRP A 1237 -31.88 -43.28 -14.42
C TRP A 1237 -30.64 -44.15 -14.67
N GLN A 1238 -30.82 -45.43 -15.04
CA GLN A 1238 -29.72 -46.34 -15.33
C GLN A 1238 -28.88 -45.86 -16.53
N GLU A 1239 -29.51 -45.37 -17.60
CA GLU A 1239 -28.79 -44.79 -18.74
C GLU A 1239 -28.14 -43.44 -18.36
N GLN A 1240 -28.90 -42.57 -17.69
CA GLN A 1240 -28.49 -41.21 -17.36
C GLN A 1240 -27.31 -41.16 -16.39
N HIS A 1241 -27.29 -41.97 -15.33
CA HIS A 1241 -26.20 -41.95 -14.36
C HIS A 1241 -24.88 -42.47 -14.98
N VAL A 1242 -24.93 -43.42 -15.92
CA VAL A 1242 -23.74 -43.86 -16.69
C VAL A 1242 -23.25 -42.74 -17.61
N LYS A 1243 -24.15 -42.07 -18.35
CA LYS A 1243 -23.81 -40.89 -19.18
C LYS A 1243 -23.26 -39.74 -18.33
N PHE A 1244 -23.74 -39.54 -17.11
CA PHE A 1244 -23.25 -38.53 -16.17
C PHE A 1244 -21.90 -38.90 -15.57
N GLY A 1245 -21.74 -40.13 -15.05
CA GLY A 1245 -20.47 -40.61 -14.47
C GLY A 1245 -19.31 -40.59 -15.48
N LYS A 1246 -19.57 -40.96 -16.74
CA LYS A 1246 -18.57 -40.84 -17.83
C LYS A 1246 -18.19 -39.39 -18.16
N ARG A 1247 -19.09 -38.41 -17.97
CA ARG A 1247 -18.77 -36.97 -18.11
C ARG A 1247 -17.95 -36.48 -16.91
N MET A 1248 -18.46 -36.70 -15.70
CA MET A 1248 -17.82 -36.39 -14.42
C MET A 1248 -16.34 -36.82 -14.35
N LEU A 1249 -16.02 -38.05 -14.80
CA LEU A 1249 -14.63 -38.54 -14.83
C LEU A 1249 -13.75 -37.83 -15.87
N LYS A 1250 -14.29 -37.51 -17.06
CA LYS A 1250 -13.57 -36.73 -18.09
C LYS A 1250 -13.28 -35.30 -17.63
N ASP A 1251 -14.23 -34.70 -16.91
CA ASP A 1251 -14.13 -33.31 -16.46
C ASP A 1251 -13.22 -33.17 -15.25
N LEU A 1252 -13.24 -34.14 -14.31
CA LEU A 1252 -12.18 -34.30 -13.30
C LEU A 1252 -10.79 -34.40 -13.95
N ALA A 1253 -10.63 -35.29 -14.94
CA ALA A 1253 -9.33 -35.50 -15.60
C ALA A 1253 -8.81 -34.24 -16.29
N LYS A 1254 -9.67 -33.52 -17.01
CA LYS A 1254 -9.33 -32.22 -17.63
C LYS A 1254 -8.91 -31.18 -16.59
N GLY A 1255 -9.72 -31.00 -15.53
CA GLY A 1255 -9.44 -30.04 -14.48
C GLY A 1255 -8.13 -30.34 -13.74
N MET A 1256 -7.88 -31.61 -13.41
CA MET A 1256 -6.63 -32.02 -12.77
C MET A 1256 -5.41 -31.76 -13.66
N VAL A 1257 -5.49 -31.99 -14.98
CA VAL A 1257 -4.37 -31.67 -15.90
C VAL A 1257 -4.06 -30.17 -15.94
N VAL A 1258 -5.07 -29.29 -15.89
CA VAL A 1258 -4.86 -27.83 -15.82
C VAL A 1258 -4.24 -27.44 -14.47
N LYS A 1259 -4.80 -27.93 -13.37
CA LYS A 1259 -4.34 -27.66 -12.00
C LYS A 1259 -2.89 -28.08 -11.78
N GLU A 1260 -2.54 -29.31 -12.13
CA GLU A 1260 -1.18 -29.84 -11.92
C GLU A 1260 -0.15 -29.21 -12.86
N LYS A 1261 -0.55 -28.73 -14.06
CA LYS A 1261 0.30 -27.87 -14.90
C LYS A 1261 0.58 -26.51 -14.25
N ALA A 1262 -0.45 -25.81 -13.76
CA ALA A 1262 -0.28 -24.53 -13.08
C ALA A 1262 0.54 -24.66 -11.78
N ARG A 1263 0.42 -25.79 -11.06
CA ARG A 1263 1.31 -26.15 -9.94
C ARG A 1263 2.74 -26.37 -10.42
N LEU A 1264 2.97 -27.13 -11.49
CA LEU A 1264 4.30 -27.37 -12.05
C LEU A 1264 4.98 -26.07 -12.51
N GLU A 1265 4.25 -25.17 -13.18
CA GLU A 1265 4.71 -23.82 -13.52
C GLU A 1265 5.15 -23.06 -12.24
N SER A 1266 4.32 -23.08 -11.21
CA SER A 1266 4.61 -22.42 -9.92
C SER A 1266 5.82 -23.04 -9.18
N MET A 1267 6.00 -24.36 -9.27
CA MET A 1267 7.18 -25.06 -8.75
C MET A 1267 8.45 -24.75 -9.55
N LYS A 1268 8.35 -24.59 -10.88
CA LYS A 1268 9.49 -24.13 -11.72
C LYS A 1268 9.96 -22.74 -11.31
N ARG A 1269 9.04 -21.78 -11.08
CA ARG A 1269 9.37 -20.43 -10.58
C ARG A 1269 10.16 -20.50 -9.26
N ALA A 1270 9.71 -21.32 -8.31
CA ALA A 1270 10.37 -21.52 -7.03
C ALA A 1270 11.78 -22.11 -7.18
N LEU A 1271 11.97 -23.05 -8.13
CA LEU A 1271 13.28 -23.64 -8.44
C LEU A 1271 14.21 -22.65 -9.16
N ARG A 1272 13.67 -21.81 -10.06
CA ARG A 1272 14.45 -20.79 -10.79
C ARG A 1272 15.08 -19.76 -9.85
N GLU A 1273 14.39 -19.38 -8.77
CA GLU A 1273 14.92 -18.47 -7.74
C GLU A 1273 16.08 -19.07 -6.91
N LEU A 1274 16.29 -20.41 -6.97
CA LEU A 1274 17.47 -21.08 -6.43
C LEU A 1274 18.64 -21.18 -7.42
N GLN A 1275 18.38 -21.01 -8.72
CA GLN A 1275 19.38 -21.07 -9.80
C GLN A 1275 19.95 -19.69 -10.16
N ARG A 1276 19.17 -18.64 -9.88
CA ARG A 1276 19.58 -17.23 -9.94
C ARG A 1276 20.58 -16.85 -8.85
#